data_AF-A0A3D1BS54-F1
#
_entry.id   AF-A0A3D1BS54-F1
#
_cell.length_a   1.000
_cell.length_b   1.000
_cell.length_c   1.000
_cell.angle_alpha   90.00
_cell.angle_beta   90.00
_cell.angle_gamma   90.00
#
_symmetry.space_group_name_H-M   'P 1'
#
loop_
_entity.id
_entity.type
_entity.pdbx_description
1 polymer ?
#
loop_
_entity_poly.entity_id
_entity_poly.type
_entity_poly.pdbx_seq_one_letter_code
_entity_poly.pdbx_strand_id
1 'polypeptide(L)'
;MFKNLLNKLSRGMILQKPARRILLIIIAAIAVSCNNMYNDEESLKLFYNQPAAEWTEALPVGNGFLGAMVYGTVEQEHIQFNEETLWRGRPHDYAHKGAYKYLEEIRKLLFEGKNEEARKLAGKEFMSIPLRQMAYQPFGDLYIEFPGHDTYTDYKRELDISRAVCKTTYKINEVSYKREIIASNPHEAIAVNIRSDKKESINCKISFDTEHEFRKVDFSDNLLTLEVEVKDGVLRGIAGARVLTDGKLKFSDGKLFISGASDATIYLSAATNFKNYMDTSNDPATVLKSRLKKTEGLEYSKILKEHIKDYQGLFNRFTVDFGTNGRDSLTTDERLRLYPESNDDPGLVALYMQYGRYLLISSSRKGTQPANLQGIWNKELKPPWESKYTTNINVEMNYWPAELLNLSECHEPFLKMVEECAVTGRSVAKEHYNCDGWVLHHNTDIWRGAAPINSAPYGVWPTGAAWVCTHMWEHFLFTQDTLFLYERAYPVMKEAALFYSQFLIEDPETGWLISSPSCSPENGGLVAGPKMDHQLIRLLFRQCVEIASILDLEDEFTEKLSVMAEQIAPNQVGQYGQLQEWLDDRDDPENKHRHVSHLWGVHPGDDITWEKSTDLMEAARQSLVFRGDDATGWSLGWKINLWARFLDGDHAFKMFDLLFRPKGGDKTSLTGGGSYLNLFDAHPPFQIDGNFGATAGIAEMLIQSHQSYIEILPALPKALDYGSISGVCARGGFELSFSWENGMLQELGILSKAGMKCKLIYRNKEIEFDTEKNKVYKLNADLIDPATLDDNKKYAKNRPNILFIMSDDHCARAIGAYGSRLASLDPTPNIDKLAEDGMIFSNVFCTNSICKPSRANIITGQYCQTNGVLDLYSVLPAERHYLPAEMKKAGYTTAVIGKWHLKNSPENFDYYCVIPGQGRYYNPIMYTNKGGVKKKVRFDSTLEREVPVREFKGHSSDVITDEVISFLETRDKSKPFFLMHHYKAPHDMFVYAERYKDYLSDVEIPEPDNMYDQPAPGFGSIATRGVNDSLIHDIGSSISRRGRRNYGRYYKLSEELSEREFTHQSYQNYARDYLRCVKGVDDNMGRLMKYLKENDLLDNTVIIYTGDQGMMLGEHDYMDKRWMYEEAMRMPLIIRFPDKIKAGSECDWMVNNTDFAPTMLELAGVKKPDYMQGSSFVRALEGKKETSKWKKGTYYRYWMHMAHSHNNPAHFGIRTKKYKLIFFYGCDFSNVHGGKEVTKYGGNRYWVNTPVAWEFYDLEKDPREMNN
;
A
#
# COMPACT_ATOMS: atom_id res chain seq x y z
N MET A 1 -42.70 11.56 -0.77
CA MET A 1 -43.57 11.06 -1.87
C MET A 1 -43.00 9.80 -2.55
N PHE A 2 -41.69 9.74 -2.82
CA PHE A 2 -41.00 8.59 -3.46
C PHE A 2 -41.10 7.24 -2.71
N LYS A 3 -41.05 7.27 -1.36
CA LYS A 3 -41.20 6.06 -0.50
C LYS A 3 -42.57 5.38 -0.60
N ASN A 4 -43.63 6.14 -0.91
CA ASN A 4 -44.99 5.61 -1.09
C ASN A 4 -45.22 5.02 -2.49
N LEU A 5 -44.39 5.37 -3.48
CA LEU A 5 -44.46 4.81 -4.83
C LEU A 5 -43.78 3.42 -4.88
N LEU A 6 -42.66 3.25 -4.17
CA LEU A 6 -41.93 1.98 -4.06
C LEU A 6 -42.72 0.88 -3.32
N ASN A 7 -43.49 1.25 -2.29
CA ASN A 7 -44.35 0.30 -1.56
C ASN A 7 -45.59 -0.16 -2.35
N LYS A 8 -46.00 0.57 -3.38
CA LYS A 8 -47.10 0.15 -4.28
C LYS A 8 -46.63 -0.76 -5.42
N LEU A 9 -45.35 -0.69 -5.82
CA LEU A 9 -44.77 -1.54 -6.88
C LEU A 9 -44.32 -2.93 -6.39
N SER A 10 -44.16 -3.13 -5.07
CA SER A 10 -43.75 -4.43 -4.49
C SER A 10 -44.90 -5.44 -4.35
N ARG A 11 -46.15 -5.05 -4.61
CA ARG A 11 -47.32 -5.95 -4.59
C ARG A 11 -47.99 -6.00 -5.97
N GLY A 12 -47.51 -6.94 -6.79
CA GLY A 12 -48.29 -7.53 -7.87
C GLY A 12 -48.17 -6.84 -9.24
N MET A 13 -47.15 -7.20 -10.02
CA MET A 13 -47.24 -7.29 -11.49
C MET A 13 -46.05 -8.09 -12.04
N ILE A 14 -46.33 -9.25 -12.65
CA ILE A 14 -45.35 -10.02 -13.41
C ILE A 14 -45.21 -9.35 -14.78
N LEU A 15 -44.16 -8.54 -14.97
CA LEU A 15 -43.84 -7.95 -16.28
C LEU A 15 -42.85 -8.82 -17.05
N GLN A 16 -43.12 -9.04 -18.34
CA GLN A 16 -42.30 -9.85 -19.24
C GLN A 16 -40.93 -9.21 -19.54
N LYS A 17 -39.94 -10.05 -19.86
CA LYS A 17 -38.50 -9.71 -20.03
C LYS A 17 -38.16 -8.42 -20.81
N PRO A 18 -38.83 -8.02 -21.91
CA PRO A 18 -38.46 -6.77 -22.61
C PRO A 18 -38.83 -5.51 -21.82
N ALA A 19 -39.92 -5.51 -21.06
CA ALA A 19 -40.32 -4.38 -20.23
C ALA A 19 -39.37 -4.16 -19.03
N ARG A 20 -38.76 -5.24 -18.52
CA ARG A 20 -37.75 -5.18 -17.45
C ARG A 20 -36.44 -4.53 -17.91
N ARG A 21 -36.03 -4.75 -19.18
CA ARG A 21 -34.86 -4.09 -19.77
C ARG A 21 -35.10 -2.60 -20.03
N ILE A 22 -36.28 -2.22 -20.52
CA ILE A 22 -36.63 -0.81 -20.73
C ILE A 22 -36.76 -0.08 -19.38
N LEU A 23 -37.34 -0.72 -18.36
CA LEU A 23 -37.42 -0.15 -17.02
C LEU A 23 -36.04 -0.04 -16.34
N LEU A 24 -35.13 -1.00 -16.57
CA LEU A 24 -33.73 -0.90 -16.10
C LEU A 24 -32.93 0.17 -16.83
N ILE A 25 -33.16 0.39 -18.13
CA ILE A 25 -32.54 1.48 -18.90
C ILE A 25 -33.10 2.84 -18.47
N ILE A 26 -34.40 2.93 -18.18
CA ILE A 26 -35.04 4.16 -17.67
C ILE A 26 -34.61 4.42 -16.23
N ILE A 27 -34.47 3.40 -15.37
CA ILE A 27 -33.96 3.56 -14.00
C ILE A 27 -32.46 3.90 -14.01
N ALA A 28 -31.66 3.33 -14.93
CA ALA A 28 -30.26 3.73 -15.12
C ALA A 28 -30.13 5.15 -15.66
N ALA A 29 -30.99 5.56 -16.61
CA ALA A 29 -31.03 6.92 -17.12
C ALA A 29 -31.53 7.93 -16.09
N ILE A 30 -32.49 7.55 -15.23
CA ILE A 30 -32.99 8.36 -14.12
C ILE A 30 -31.98 8.38 -12.96
N ALA A 31 -31.23 7.31 -12.70
CA ALA A 31 -30.15 7.32 -11.70
C ALA A 31 -28.96 8.17 -12.16
N VAL A 32 -28.63 8.16 -13.46
CA VAL A 32 -27.65 9.07 -14.06
C VAL A 32 -28.17 10.52 -14.11
N SER A 33 -29.48 10.72 -14.24
CA SER A 33 -30.10 12.07 -14.27
C SER A 33 -30.45 12.64 -12.89
N CYS A 34 -30.59 11.80 -11.85
CA CYS A 34 -30.90 12.21 -10.47
C CYS A 34 -29.67 12.40 -9.58
N ASN A 35 -28.49 11.90 -9.97
CA ASN A 35 -27.22 12.33 -9.35
C ASN A 35 -26.73 13.69 -9.89
N ASN A 36 -27.29 14.20 -11.00
CA ASN A 36 -26.96 15.52 -11.58
C ASN A 36 -27.85 16.67 -11.05
N MET A 37 -28.47 16.52 -9.87
CA MET A 37 -29.41 17.52 -9.32
C MET A 37 -28.99 18.13 -7.96
N TYR A 38 -27.70 18.07 -7.64
CA TYR A 38 -27.04 19.03 -6.75
C TYR A 38 -25.97 19.78 -7.56
N ASN A 39 -25.83 21.09 -7.34
CA ASN A 39 -25.08 22.06 -8.14
C ASN A 39 -23.55 21.82 -8.18
N ASP A 40 -23.07 20.77 -8.85
CA ASP A 40 -21.63 20.60 -9.13
C ASP A 40 -21.04 21.75 -9.98
N GLU A 41 -21.88 22.45 -10.76
CA GLU A 41 -21.44 23.61 -11.55
C GLU A 41 -21.22 24.90 -10.71
N GLU A 42 -21.71 25.01 -9.47
CA GLU A 42 -21.50 26.23 -8.66
C GLU A 42 -20.26 26.18 -7.77
N SER A 43 -19.78 24.99 -7.37
CA SER A 43 -18.66 24.85 -6.43
C SER A 43 -17.27 25.07 -7.06
N LEU A 44 -17.10 24.78 -8.35
CA LEU A 44 -15.81 24.90 -9.08
C LEU A 44 -15.62 26.28 -9.74
N LYS A 45 -15.87 27.34 -8.97
CA LYS A 45 -15.75 28.73 -9.43
C LYS A 45 -14.95 29.59 -8.45
N LEU A 46 -14.03 30.38 -8.99
CA LEU A 46 -13.50 31.54 -8.28
C LEU A 46 -14.39 32.73 -8.62
N PHE A 47 -15.08 33.36 -7.67
CA PHE A 47 -15.99 34.47 -7.98
C PHE A 47 -15.95 35.59 -6.94
N TYR A 48 -16.27 36.80 -7.42
CA TYR A 48 -16.09 38.06 -6.69
C TYR A 48 -17.17 39.06 -7.07
N ASN A 49 -17.55 39.91 -6.11
CA ASN A 49 -18.55 40.97 -6.28
C ASN A 49 -17.94 42.36 -6.54
N GLN A 50 -16.64 42.42 -6.84
CA GLN A 50 -15.93 43.66 -7.20
C GLN A 50 -14.84 43.40 -8.27
N PRO A 51 -14.50 44.41 -9.09
CA PRO A 51 -13.33 44.35 -9.97
C PRO A 51 -12.03 44.07 -9.22
N ALA A 52 -11.03 43.53 -9.92
CA ALA A 52 -9.69 43.41 -9.39
C ALA A 52 -9.04 44.80 -9.26
N ALA A 53 -8.51 45.12 -8.08
CA ALA A 53 -7.74 46.34 -7.85
C ALA A 53 -6.24 46.14 -8.16
N GLU A 54 -5.74 44.92 -8.02
CA GLU A 54 -4.34 44.56 -8.24
C GLU A 54 -4.21 43.30 -9.10
N TRP A 55 -3.02 43.07 -9.65
CA TRP A 55 -2.74 41.92 -10.52
C TRP A 55 -3.00 40.56 -9.86
N THR A 56 -2.73 40.44 -8.56
CA THR A 56 -2.98 39.24 -7.74
C THR A 56 -4.45 39.07 -7.34
N GLU A 57 -5.35 39.95 -7.80
CA GLU A 57 -6.80 39.76 -7.72
C GLU A 57 -7.41 39.41 -9.08
N ALA A 58 -6.68 39.65 -10.17
CA ALA A 58 -7.10 39.33 -11.54
C ALA A 58 -7.12 37.81 -11.75
N LEU A 59 -8.00 37.35 -12.66
CA LEU A 59 -8.23 35.93 -12.91
C LEU A 59 -7.36 35.44 -14.07
N PRO A 60 -6.53 34.39 -13.88
CA PRO A 60 -5.71 33.84 -14.94
C PRO A 60 -6.57 33.05 -15.93
N VAL A 61 -6.32 33.23 -17.22
CA VAL A 61 -6.71 32.32 -18.30
C VAL A 61 -5.49 31.92 -19.11
N GLY A 62 -5.45 30.70 -19.64
CA GLY A 62 -4.34 30.26 -20.47
C GLY A 62 -4.63 29.00 -21.27
N ASN A 63 -3.90 28.83 -22.37
CA ASN A 63 -4.03 27.70 -23.30
C ASN A 63 -2.72 26.90 -23.49
N GLY A 64 -1.77 27.06 -22.56
CA GLY A 64 -0.42 26.53 -22.62
C GLY A 64 0.60 27.57 -23.09
N PHE A 65 0.34 28.29 -24.19
CA PHE A 65 1.31 29.24 -24.76
C PHE A 65 0.91 30.72 -24.68
N LEU A 66 -0.39 31.03 -24.66
CA LEU A 66 -0.92 32.36 -24.34
C LEU A 66 -1.52 32.32 -22.94
N GLY A 67 -1.14 33.30 -22.14
CA GLY A 67 -1.71 33.56 -20.82
C GLY A 67 -2.29 34.97 -20.78
N ALA A 68 -3.34 35.18 -19.99
CA ALA A 68 -3.79 36.51 -19.64
C ALA A 68 -4.34 36.59 -18.21
N MET A 69 -4.27 37.78 -17.64
CA MET A 69 -4.83 38.14 -16.34
C MET A 69 -5.97 39.12 -16.57
N VAL A 70 -7.19 38.71 -16.21
CA VAL A 70 -8.44 39.45 -16.48
C VAL A 70 -8.90 40.18 -15.23
N TYR A 71 -9.00 41.51 -15.30
CA TYR A 71 -9.31 42.36 -14.15
C TYR A 71 -10.82 42.45 -13.86
N GLY A 72 -11.65 42.44 -14.91
CA GLY A 72 -13.10 42.59 -14.80
C GLY A 72 -13.56 44.03 -14.56
N THR A 73 -12.70 45.03 -14.67
CA THR A 73 -13.04 46.45 -14.46
C THR A 73 -14.10 46.92 -15.45
N VAL A 74 -15.09 47.69 -14.99
CA VAL A 74 -16.33 47.97 -15.76
C VAL A 74 -16.10 49.04 -16.81
N GLU A 75 -15.55 50.17 -16.40
CA GLU A 75 -15.25 51.36 -17.18
C GLU A 75 -14.10 51.16 -18.17
N GLN A 76 -13.10 50.35 -17.79
CA GLN A 76 -11.96 50.01 -18.62
C GLN A 76 -11.50 48.60 -18.28
N GLU A 77 -11.90 47.62 -19.09
CA GLU A 77 -11.38 46.26 -18.94
C GLU A 77 -9.87 46.26 -19.21
N HIS A 78 -9.12 45.56 -18.37
CA HIS A 78 -7.68 45.39 -18.51
C HIS A 78 -7.39 43.89 -18.61
N ILE A 79 -6.82 43.49 -19.73
CA ILE A 79 -6.37 42.13 -19.99
C ILE A 79 -4.87 42.18 -20.27
N GLN A 80 -4.08 42.00 -19.22
CA GLN A 80 -2.63 41.84 -19.34
C GLN A 80 -2.37 40.45 -19.92
N PHE A 81 -1.59 40.34 -21.00
CA PHE A 81 -1.35 39.08 -21.68
C PHE A 81 0.13 38.78 -21.93
N ASN A 82 0.40 37.50 -22.11
CA ASN A 82 1.70 36.88 -22.21
C ASN A 82 1.75 35.90 -23.39
N GLU A 83 2.93 35.72 -23.97
CA GLU A 83 3.25 34.63 -24.88
C GLU A 83 4.48 33.92 -24.31
N GLU A 84 4.41 32.60 -24.15
CA GLU A 84 5.38 31.80 -23.40
C GLU A 84 6.83 31.90 -23.89
N THR A 85 7.05 32.33 -25.14
CA THR A 85 8.38 32.38 -25.78
C THR A 85 8.97 33.78 -25.82
N LEU A 86 8.31 34.81 -25.27
CA LEU A 86 8.90 36.14 -25.18
C LEU A 86 9.83 36.27 -23.97
N TRP A 87 11.14 36.18 -24.22
CA TRP A 87 12.19 36.26 -23.19
C TRP A 87 13.30 37.23 -23.60
N ARG A 88 14.12 37.66 -22.65
CA ARG A 88 15.36 38.38 -22.92
C ARG A 88 16.45 37.44 -23.44
N GLY A 89 17.52 38.01 -23.98
CA GLY A 89 18.73 37.28 -24.35
C GLY A 89 18.69 36.68 -25.74
N ARG A 90 19.52 35.65 -25.96
CA ARG A 90 19.79 35.02 -27.26
C ARG A 90 20.36 33.61 -27.05
N PRO A 91 20.34 32.74 -28.09
CA PRO A 91 21.08 31.48 -28.04
C PRO A 91 22.54 31.71 -27.63
N HIS A 92 22.97 31.05 -26.56
CA HIS A 92 24.27 31.28 -25.93
C HIS A 92 24.77 30.03 -25.22
N ASP A 93 26.06 29.70 -25.36
CA ASP A 93 26.70 28.66 -24.55
C ASP A 93 27.17 29.26 -23.22
N TYR A 94 26.53 28.84 -22.13
CA TYR A 94 26.79 29.35 -20.79
C TYR A 94 28.05 28.76 -20.12
N ALA A 95 28.71 27.79 -20.77
CA ALA A 95 29.94 27.21 -20.25
C ALA A 95 31.06 28.25 -20.10
N HIS A 96 31.83 28.14 -19.01
CA HIS A 96 33.04 28.92 -18.82
C HIS A 96 34.21 28.07 -19.30
N LYS A 97 34.70 28.40 -20.49
CA LYS A 97 35.76 27.64 -21.14
C LYS A 97 36.99 27.47 -20.24
N GLY A 98 37.35 26.21 -19.96
CA GLY A 98 38.50 25.86 -19.14
C GLY A 98 38.31 25.94 -17.62
N ALA A 99 37.08 26.09 -17.12
CA ALA A 99 36.78 26.09 -15.68
C ALA A 99 37.28 24.81 -14.96
N TYR A 100 37.32 23.67 -15.64
CA TYR A 100 37.84 22.39 -15.12
C TYR A 100 39.29 22.47 -14.60
N LYS A 101 40.09 23.43 -15.08
CA LYS A 101 41.47 23.65 -14.62
C LYS A 101 41.58 24.02 -13.14
N TYR A 102 40.49 24.51 -12.56
CA TYR A 102 40.42 24.94 -11.17
C TYR A 102 39.68 23.94 -10.26
N LEU A 103 39.09 22.89 -10.83
CA LEU A 103 38.28 21.92 -10.10
C LEU A 103 39.06 21.22 -8.98
N GLU A 104 40.27 20.75 -9.26
CA GLU A 104 41.11 20.04 -8.28
C GLU A 104 41.55 20.95 -7.13
N GLU A 105 41.85 22.22 -7.40
CA GLU A 105 42.20 23.18 -6.35
C GLU A 105 40.98 23.52 -5.49
N ILE A 106 39.79 23.66 -6.09
CA ILE A 106 38.54 23.85 -5.33
C ILE A 106 38.28 22.64 -4.42
N ARG A 107 38.42 21.41 -4.92
CA ARG A 107 38.25 20.17 -4.15
C ARG A 107 39.24 20.10 -2.99
N LYS A 108 40.52 20.37 -3.26
CA LYS A 108 41.57 20.41 -2.24
C LYS A 108 41.25 21.41 -1.13
N LEU A 109 40.84 22.64 -1.48
CA LEU A 109 40.46 23.65 -0.50
C LEU A 109 39.26 23.22 0.37
N LEU A 110 38.28 22.52 -0.20
CA LEU A 110 37.15 21.97 0.56
C LEU A 110 37.60 20.86 1.52
N PHE A 111 38.47 19.95 1.09
CA PHE A 111 39.03 18.90 1.96
C PHE A 111 39.91 19.47 3.09
N GLU A 112 40.57 20.60 2.88
CA GLU A 112 41.35 21.30 3.91
C GLU A 112 40.47 22.17 4.85
N GLY A 113 39.14 22.15 4.70
CA GLY A 113 38.22 22.98 5.50
C GLY A 113 38.26 24.47 5.16
N LYS A 114 38.85 24.84 4.02
CA LYS A 114 38.99 26.24 3.54
C LYS A 114 37.84 26.65 2.62
N ASN A 115 36.60 26.43 3.07
CA ASN A 115 35.38 26.65 2.26
C ASN A 115 35.27 28.07 1.69
N GLU A 116 35.73 29.09 2.42
CA GLU A 116 35.68 30.49 1.96
C GLU A 116 36.68 30.78 0.82
N GLU A 117 37.85 30.14 0.82
CA GLU A 117 38.82 30.24 -0.28
C GLU A 117 38.30 29.49 -1.51
N ALA A 118 37.76 28.28 -1.31
CA ALA A 118 37.10 27.51 -2.36
C ALA A 118 35.96 28.30 -3.01
N ARG A 119 35.11 28.95 -2.19
CA ARG A 119 34.01 29.81 -2.65
C ARG A 119 34.49 30.97 -3.51
N LYS A 120 35.57 31.67 -3.10
CA LYS A 120 36.15 32.78 -3.87
C LYS A 120 36.72 32.31 -5.21
N LEU A 121 37.43 31.18 -5.21
CA LEU A 121 37.99 30.60 -6.42
C LEU A 121 36.88 30.17 -7.39
N ALA A 122 35.90 29.40 -6.90
CA ALA A 122 34.75 28.98 -7.70
C ALA A 122 33.97 30.19 -8.25
N GLY A 123 33.73 31.21 -7.43
CA GLY A 123 33.04 32.44 -7.83
C GLY A 123 33.73 33.20 -8.97
N LYS A 124 35.07 33.09 -9.06
CA LYS A 124 35.88 33.79 -10.06
C LYS A 124 36.07 32.98 -11.34
N GLU A 125 36.35 31.69 -11.22
CA GLU A 125 36.86 30.86 -12.32
C GLU A 125 35.92 29.72 -12.75
N PHE A 126 34.85 29.47 -11.99
CA PHE A 126 33.97 28.31 -12.19
C PHE A 126 32.50 28.67 -12.47
N MET A 127 32.11 29.93 -12.30
CA MET A 127 30.75 30.39 -12.62
C MET A 127 30.56 30.58 -14.14
N SER A 128 29.31 30.55 -14.59
CA SER A 128 28.91 30.76 -15.98
C SER A 128 29.33 32.12 -16.55
N ILE A 129 29.46 32.17 -17.88
CA ILE A 129 29.63 33.42 -18.63
C ILE A 129 28.53 33.49 -19.68
N PRO A 130 27.56 34.42 -19.58
CA PRO A 130 27.38 35.41 -18.51
C PRO A 130 26.88 34.77 -17.19
N LEU A 131 27.06 35.49 -16.08
CA LEU A 131 26.74 35.02 -14.71
C LEU A 131 25.24 34.91 -14.41
N ARG A 132 24.37 35.46 -15.28
CA ARG A 132 22.92 35.47 -15.10
C ARG A 132 22.25 34.88 -16.34
N GLN A 133 21.14 34.19 -16.10
CA GLN A 133 20.20 33.74 -17.14
C GLN A 133 19.15 34.82 -17.43
N MET A 134 18.30 34.55 -18.41
CA MET A 134 17.47 35.57 -19.02
C MET A 134 16.04 35.55 -18.48
N ALA A 135 15.45 36.75 -18.41
CA ALA A 135 14.11 36.95 -17.85
C ALA A 135 13.00 36.65 -18.86
N TYR A 136 11.94 36.00 -18.38
CA TYR A 136 10.65 35.95 -19.05
C TYR A 136 10.02 37.34 -19.10
N GLN A 137 9.33 37.71 -20.19
CA GLN A 137 8.83 39.08 -20.38
C GLN A 137 7.31 39.14 -20.54
N PRO A 138 6.63 40.17 -20.01
CA PRO A 138 5.26 40.51 -20.40
C PRO A 138 5.20 40.78 -21.90
N PHE A 139 4.09 40.40 -22.55
CA PHE A 139 3.88 40.77 -23.94
C PHE A 139 3.29 42.18 -24.06
N GLY A 140 2.13 42.39 -23.43
CA GLY A 140 1.47 43.68 -23.39
C GLY A 140 0.10 43.61 -22.75
N ASP A 141 -0.67 44.66 -22.96
CA ASP A 141 -1.97 44.89 -22.32
C ASP A 141 -3.01 45.20 -23.39
N LEU A 142 -4.17 44.55 -23.30
CA LEU A 142 -5.35 44.89 -24.08
C LEU A 142 -6.34 45.65 -23.19
N TYR A 143 -6.58 46.91 -23.53
CA TYR A 143 -7.56 47.75 -22.86
C TYR A 143 -8.86 47.84 -23.67
N ILE A 144 -9.99 47.73 -22.99
CA ILE A 144 -11.32 47.94 -23.57
C ILE A 144 -12.05 48.98 -22.72
N GLU A 145 -12.06 50.23 -23.19
CA GLU A 145 -12.73 51.35 -22.52
C GLU A 145 -14.21 51.41 -22.91
N PHE A 146 -15.10 51.53 -21.92
CA PHE A 146 -16.55 51.67 -22.08
C PHE A 146 -17.04 53.03 -21.56
N PRO A 147 -17.04 54.09 -22.38
CA PRO A 147 -17.45 55.43 -21.93
C PRO A 147 -18.87 55.45 -21.38
N GLY A 148 -19.06 56.07 -20.20
CA GLY A 148 -20.36 56.20 -19.54
C GLY A 148 -20.77 55.00 -18.69
N HIS A 149 -19.84 54.07 -18.43
CA HIS A 149 -20.06 52.90 -17.57
C HIS A 149 -19.59 53.12 -16.11
N ASP A 150 -19.34 54.37 -15.70
CA ASP A 150 -18.76 54.73 -14.39
C ASP A 150 -19.68 54.43 -13.18
N THR A 151 -20.98 54.22 -13.44
CA THR A 151 -21.97 53.87 -12.40
C THR A 151 -22.71 52.61 -12.84
N TYR A 152 -22.52 51.54 -12.09
CA TYR A 152 -23.03 50.21 -12.40
C TYR A 152 -23.67 49.53 -11.18
N THR A 153 -24.49 48.51 -11.44
CA THR A 153 -25.11 47.66 -10.42
C THR A 153 -25.01 46.18 -10.83
N ASP A 154 -25.39 45.27 -9.93
CA ASP A 154 -25.42 43.81 -10.17
C ASP A 154 -24.09 43.26 -10.72
N TYR A 155 -22.97 43.78 -10.22
CA TYR A 155 -21.64 43.37 -10.66
C TYR A 155 -21.29 41.97 -10.15
N LYS A 156 -20.72 41.15 -11.02
CA LYS A 156 -20.07 39.89 -10.67
C LYS A 156 -18.95 39.57 -11.67
N ARG A 157 -17.81 39.07 -11.19
CA ARG A 157 -16.81 38.38 -12.01
C ARG A 157 -16.55 36.98 -11.49
N GLU A 158 -16.31 36.03 -12.39
CA GLU A 158 -16.03 34.64 -12.05
C GLU A 158 -15.08 33.98 -13.05
N LEU A 159 -14.26 33.04 -12.57
CA LEU A 159 -13.54 32.05 -13.37
C LEU A 159 -14.15 30.68 -13.07
N ASP A 160 -14.87 30.14 -14.05
CA ASP A 160 -15.40 28.78 -14.01
C ASP A 160 -14.31 27.81 -14.49
N ILE A 161 -13.65 27.15 -13.53
CA ILE A 161 -12.55 26.23 -13.85
C ILE A 161 -13.07 24.90 -14.40
N SER A 162 -14.36 24.58 -14.29
CA SER A 162 -14.92 23.38 -14.95
C SER A 162 -15.03 23.52 -16.47
N ARG A 163 -14.99 24.77 -16.96
CA ARG A 163 -15.13 25.13 -18.38
C ARG A 163 -13.96 25.97 -18.91
N ALA A 164 -13.06 26.41 -18.03
CA ALA A 164 -12.02 27.40 -18.29
C ALA A 164 -12.59 28.67 -18.96
N VAL A 165 -13.64 29.25 -18.35
CA VAL A 165 -14.31 30.47 -18.83
C VAL A 165 -14.27 31.53 -17.74
N CYS A 166 -13.64 32.67 -18.05
CA CYS A 166 -13.75 33.87 -17.23
C CYS A 166 -14.93 34.70 -17.71
N LYS A 167 -15.76 35.18 -16.79
CA LYS A 167 -16.99 35.94 -17.09
C LYS A 167 -17.13 37.14 -16.18
N THR A 168 -17.54 38.27 -16.76
CA THR A 168 -17.92 39.47 -16.01
C THR A 168 -19.31 39.93 -16.45
N THR A 169 -20.19 40.22 -15.48
CA THR A 169 -21.55 40.73 -15.72
C THR A 169 -21.81 41.96 -14.86
N TYR A 170 -22.53 42.92 -15.40
CA TYR A 170 -22.96 44.13 -14.69
C TYR A 170 -24.12 44.80 -15.44
N LYS A 171 -24.77 45.78 -14.81
CA LYS A 171 -25.81 46.61 -15.43
C LYS A 171 -25.44 48.08 -15.44
N ILE A 172 -25.73 48.73 -16.57
CA ILE A 172 -25.75 50.19 -16.70
C ILE A 172 -27.20 50.61 -16.93
N ASN A 173 -27.81 51.26 -15.94
CA ASN A 173 -29.27 51.44 -15.88
C ASN A 173 -29.98 50.07 -15.98
N GLU A 174 -30.90 49.90 -16.94
CA GLU A 174 -31.63 48.64 -17.20
C GLU A 174 -30.97 47.73 -18.25
N VAL A 175 -29.77 48.08 -18.76
CA VAL A 175 -29.07 47.31 -19.79
C VAL A 175 -28.04 46.38 -19.13
N SER A 176 -28.15 45.09 -19.40
CA SER A 176 -27.20 44.09 -18.90
C SER A 176 -26.05 43.90 -19.88
N TYR A 177 -24.83 43.96 -19.38
CA TYR A 177 -23.60 43.70 -20.13
C TYR A 177 -22.96 42.40 -19.65
N LYS A 178 -22.42 41.63 -20.59
CA LYS A 178 -21.68 40.40 -20.33
C LYS A 178 -20.39 40.38 -21.12
N ARG A 179 -19.30 40.01 -20.45
CA ARG A 179 -17.99 39.70 -21.04
C ARG A 179 -17.65 38.24 -20.76
N GLU A 180 -17.27 37.48 -21.78
CA GLU A 180 -16.75 36.11 -21.63
C GLU A 180 -15.37 36.02 -22.30
N ILE A 181 -14.38 35.58 -21.52
CA ILE A 181 -12.98 35.45 -21.91
C ILE A 181 -12.55 33.99 -21.79
N ILE A 182 -12.00 33.44 -22.87
CA ILE A 182 -11.40 32.10 -22.91
C ILE A 182 -10.04 32.15 -23.59
N ALA A 183 -9.08 31.33 -23.15
CA ALA A 183 -7.85 31.07 -23.88
C ALA A 183 -7.97 29.71 -24.57
N SER A 184 -8.26 29.70 -25.87
CA SER A 184 -8.56 28.46 -26.60
C SER A 184 -7.28 27.83 -27.15
N ASN A 185 -6.99 26.58 -26.74
CA ASN A 185 -5.88 25.81 -27.30
C ASN A 185 -6.15 25.38 -28.75
N PRO A 186 -7.33 24.82 -29.12
CA PRO A 186 -7.60 24.42 -30.52
C PRO A 186 -7.50 25.55 -31.54
N HIS A 187 -7.80 26.79 -31.13
CA HIS A 187 -7.82 27.96 -32.00
C HIS A 187 -6.61 28.88 -31.83
N GLU A 188 -5.71 28.57 -30.89
CA GLU A 188 -4.50 29.35 -30.61
C GLU A 188 -4.76 30.85 -30.40
N ALA A 189 -5.86 31.19 -29.70
CA ALA A 189 -6.25 32.58 -29.46
C ALA A 189 -7.00 32.73 -28.13
N ILE A 190 -6.86 33.90 -27.52
CA ILE A 190 -7.73 34.39 -26.45
C ILE A 190 -8.95 35.05 -27.10
N ALA A 191 -10.16 34.60 -26.75
CA ALA A 191 -11.41 35.13 -27.27
C ALA A 191 -12.15 36.02 -26.26
N VAL A 192 -12.27 37.27 -26.67
CA VAL A 192 -12.94 38.50 -26.25
C VAL A 192 -14.44 38.69 -26.48
N ASN A 193 -15.39 37.92 -25.96
CA ASN A 193 -16.82 38.16 -26.31
C ASN A 193 -17.49 39.19 -25.39
N ILE A 194 -18.10 40.22 -25.98
CA ILE A 194 -18.84 41.30 -25.32
C ILE A 194 -20.26 41.32 -25.87
N ARG A 195 -21.26 41.29 -24.97
CA ARG A 195 -22.68 41.29 -25.32
C ARG A 195 -23.47 42.26 -24.45
N SER A 196 -24.52 42.84 -25.03
CA SER A 196 -25.59 43.50 -24.28
C SER A 196 -26.95 42.90 -24.61
N ASP A 197 -27.88 42.93 -23.65
CA ASP A 197 -29.26 42.47 -23.84
C ASP A 197 -30.13 43.47 -24.63
N LYS A 198 -29.68 44.73 -24.73
CA LYS A 198 -30.25 45.76 -25.60
C LYS A 198 -29.45 45.84 -26.90
N LYS A 199 -30.16 46.01 -28.03
CA LYS A 199 -29.53 46.20 -29.34
C LYS A 199 -28.78 47.53 -29.41
N GLU A 200 -27.66 47.55 -30.14
CA GLU A 200 -26.86 48.74 -30.45
C GLU A 200 -26.33 49.51 -29.23
N SER A 201 -26.19 48.87 -28.07
CA SER A 201 -25.74 49.52 -26.82
C SER A 201 -24.28 49.31 -26.43
N ILE A 202 -23.50 48.54 -27.21
CA ILE A 202 -22.06 48.42 -27.02
C ILE A 202 -21.35 49.54 -27.78
N ASN A 203 -20.68 50.40 -27.02
CA ASN A 203 -19.80 51.45 -27.52
C ASN A 203 -18.49 51.38 -26.73
N CYS A 204 -17.39 51.03 -27.38
CA CYS A 204 -16.12 50.85 -26.68
C CYS A 204 -14.92 51.24 -27.55
N LYS A 205 -13.78 51.42 -26.90
CA LYS A 205 -12.48 51.67 -27.55
C LYS A 205 -11.52 50.57 -27.15
N ILE A 206 -10.81 50.02 -28.12
CA ILE A 206 -9.82 48.97 -27.95
C ILE A 206 -8.45 49.56 -28.24
N SER A 207 -7.49 49.31 -27.35
CA SER A 207 -6.09 49.73 -27.53
C SER A 207 -5.13 48.73 -26.93
N PHE A 208 -3.93 48.66 -27.52
CA PHE A 208 -2.80 47.96 -26.94
C PHE A 208 -1.88 48.92 -26.18
N ASP A 209 -1.27 48.41 -25.12
CA ASP A 209 -0.08 49.00 -24.49
C ASP A 209 0.95 47.91 -24.18
N THR A 210 2.14 48.31 -23.74
CA THR A 210 3.20 47.39 -23.30
C THR A 210 4.26 48.12 -22.50
N GLU A 211 4.90 47.38 -21.59
CA GLU A 211 6.08 47.82 -20.85
C GLU A 211 7.34 47.93 -21.73
N HIS A 212 7.35 47.31 -22.93
CA HIS A 212 8.50 47.38 -23.84
C HIS A 212 8.72 48.78 -24.41
N GLU A 213 9.99 49.20 -24.49
CA GLU A 213 10.39 50.52 -25.00
C GLU A 213 10.04 50.69 -26.48
N PHE A 214 10.33 49.67 -27.29
CA PHE A 214 9.86 49.62 -28.67
C PHE A 214 8.45 49.05 -28.71
N ARG A 215 7.53 49.87 -29.22
CA ARG A 215 6.17 49.45 -29.54
C ARG A 215 5.66 50.15 -30.79
N LYS A 216 4.95 49.41 -31.62
CA LYS A 216 4.25 49.95 -32.79
C LYS A 216 2.85 49.36 -32.87
N VAL A 217 1.85 50.23 -32.92
CA VAL A 217 0.45 49.86 -33.09
C VAL A 217 -0.02 50.25 -34.48
N ASP A 218 -0.66 49.31 -35.18
CA ASP A 218 -1.19 49.53 -36.52
C ASP A 218 -2.57 48.86 -36.66
N PHE A 219 -3.36 49.26 -37.65
CA PHE A 219 -4.65 48.67 -37.95
C PHE A 219 -4.88 48.54 -39.46
N SER A 220 -5.02 47.30 -39.91
CA SER A 220 -5.38 46.98 -41.30
C SER A 220 -6.23 45.70 -41.33
N ASP A 221 -7.13 45.57 -42.30
CA ASP A 221 -7.97 44.36 -42.50
C ASP A 221 -8.68 43.83 -41.23
N ASN A 222 -9.27 44.75 -40.44
CA ASN A 222 -9.93 44.45 -39.16
C ASN A 222 -9.03 43.80 -38.09
N LEU A 223 -7.72 43.97 -38.22
CA LEU A 223 -6.71 43.47 -37.31
C LEU A 223 -5.95 44.65 -36.69
N LEU A 224 -6.11 44.85 -35.39
CA LEU A 224 -5.26 45.74 -34.60
C LEU A 224 -4.00 44.96 -34.22
N THR A 225 -2.81 45.49 -34.48
CA THR A 225 -1.55 44.82 -34.14
C THR A 225 -0.72 45.61 -33.13
N LEU A 226 0.09 44.89 -32.36
CA LEU A 226 1.14 45.44 -31.49
C LEU A 226 2.44 44.70 -31.80
N GLU A 227 3.43 45.41 -32.32
CA GLU A 227 4.81 44.91 -32.47
C GLU A 227 5.65 45.34 -31.27
N VAL A 228 6.45 44.42 -30.72
CA VAL A 228 7.37 44.67 -29.59
C VAL A 228 8.76 44.11 -29.88
N GLU A 229 9.79 44.74 -29.33
CA GLU A 229 11.18 44.24 -29.35
C GLU A 229 11.72 44.17 -27.93
N VAL A 230 12.31 43.01 -27.57
CA VAL A 230 12.86 42.82 -26.23
C VAL A 230 14.22 43.51 -26.13
N LYS A 231 14.32 44.48 -25.21
CA LYS A 231 15.55 45.23 -24.97
C LYS A 231 16.71 44.29 -24.57
N ASP A 232 17.85 44.49 -25.23
CA ASP A 232 19.05 43.65 -25.10
C ASP A 232 18.82 42.15 -25.39
N GLY A 233 17.76 41.80 -26.12
CA GLY A 233 17.45 40.46 -26.59
C GLY A 233 17.40 40.37 -28.12
N VAL A 234 17.34 39.16 -28.66
CA VAL A 234 17.12 38.91 -30.10
C VAL A 234 15.65 38.61 -30.42
N LEU A 235 14.80 38.55 -29.40
CA LEU A 235 13.40 38.25 -29.55
C LEU A 235 12.58 39.51 -29.82
N ARG A 236 11.68 39.37 -30.80
CA ARG A 236 10.67 40.34 -31.20
C ARG A 236 9.34 39.62 -31.36
N GLY A 237 8.26 40.32 -31.05
CA GLY A 237 6.91 39.76 -31.02
C GLY A 237 5.93 40.61 -31.82
N ILE A 238 4.88 39.96 -32.32
CA ILE A 238 3.69 40.63 -32.81
C ILE A 238 2.43 40.00 -32.19
N ALA A 239 1.58 40.84 -31.60
CA ALA A 239 0.23 40.49 -31.21
C ALA A 239 -0.78 41.07 -32.21
N GLY A 240 -1.90 40.38 -32.36
CA GLY A 240 -3.00 40.78 -33.21
C GLY A 240 -4.35 40.53 -32.53
N ALA A 241 -5.18 41.57 -32.48
CA ALA A 241 -6.57 41.53 -32.04
C ALA A 241 -7.49 41.71 -33.25
N ARG A 242 -8.06 40.60 -33.73
CA ARG A 242 -9.07 40.63 -34.80
C ARG A 242 -10.45 40.89 -34.20
N VAL A 243 -11.16 41.88 -34.72
CA VAL A 243 -12.48 42.27 -34.18
C VAL A 243 -13.59 41.87 -35.15
N LEU A 244 -14.53 41.06 -34.66
CA LEU A 244 -15.80 40.76 -35.34
C LEU A 244 -16.94 41.42 -34.57
N THR A 245 -17.79 42.20 -35.23
CA THR A 245 -18.89 42.90 -34.57
C THR A 245 -20.03 43.19 -35.55
N ASP A 246 -21.25 43.32 -35.03
CA ASP A 246 -22.42 43.82 -35.76
C ASP A 246 -22.50 45.37 -35.80
N GLY A 247 -21.62 46.06 -35.06
CA GLY A 247 -21.50 47.52 -35.08
C GLY A 247 -20.53 48.07 -36.12
N LYS A 248 -20.19 49.36 -35.99
CA LYS A 248 -19.24 50.05 -36.89
C LYS A 248 -17.86 50.16 -36.27
N LEU A 249 -16.84 49.82 -37.05
CA LEU A 249 -15.42 49.99 -36.71
C LEU A 249 -14.85 51.30 -37.26
N LYS A 250 -14.10 52.03 -36.44
CA LYS A 250 -13.30 53.19 -36.86
C LYS A 250 -11.96 53.17 -36.15
N PHE A 251 -10.86 53.31 -36.88
CA PHE A 251 -9.53 53.45 -36.30
C PHE A 251 -9.09 54.92 -36.33
N SER A 252 -8.69 55.47 -35.19
CA SER A 252 -8.12 56.81 -35.07
C SER A 252 -7.29 56.93 -33.80
N ASP A 253 -6.23 57.74 -33.82
CA ASP A 253 -5.38 58.02 -32.66
C ASP A 253 -4.83 56.77 -31.96
N GLY A 254 -4.47 55.74 -32.75
CA GLY A 254 -3.93 54.47 -32.25
C GLY A 254 -4.97 53.57 -31.54
N LYS A 255 -6.26 53.93 -31.57
CA LYS A 255 -7.35 53.18 -30.94
C LYS A 255 -8.39 52.73 -31.96
N LEU A 256 -8.96 51.55 -31.75
CA LEU A 256 -10.06 51.02 -32.54
C LEU A 256 -11.38 51.23 -31.80
N PHE A 257 -12.31 51.95 -32.43
CA PHE A 257 -13.62 52.28 -31.88
C PHE A 257 -14.68 51.32 -32.43
N ILE A 258 -15.48 50.76 -31.53
CA ILE A 258 -16.71 50.03 -31.84
C ILE A 258 -17.89 50.92 -31.43
N SER A 259 -18.84 51.13 -32.34
CA SER A 259 -20.06 51.91 -32.07
C SER A 259 -21.31 51.21 -32.53
N GLY A 260 -22.37 51.28 -31.71
CA GLY A 260 -23.69 50.72 -32.01
C GLY A 260 -23.71 49.21 -32.19
N ALA A 261 -22.88 48.45 -31.46
CA ALA A 261 -22.88 46.99 -31.52
C ALA A 261 -23.85 46.38 -30.48
N SER A 262 -24.31 45.15 -30.73
CA SER A 262 -24.99 44.29 -29.75
C SER A 262 -24.13 43.08 -29.37
N ASP A 263 -23.23 42.67 -30.27
CA ASP A 263 -22.22 41.63 -30.06
C ASP A 263 -20.89 42.09 -30.68
N ALA A 264 -19.81 41.95 -29.91
CA ALA A 264 -18.46 42.12 -30.41
C ALA A 264 -17.57 41.01 -29.86
N THR A 265 -16.78 40.38 -30.73
CA THR A 265 -15.81 39.36 -30.36
C THR A 265 -14.41 39.77 -30.83
N ILE A 266 -13.46 39.79 -29.88
CA ILE A 266 -12.05 40.08 -30.13
C ILE A 266 -11.26 38.75 -30.08
N TYR A 267 -10.57 38.38 -31.14
CA TYR A 267 -9.64 37.24 -31.12
C TYR A 267 -8.22 37.77 -31.02
N LEU A 268 -7.62 37.63 -29.83
CA LEU A 268 -6.25 38.02 -29.51
C LEU A 268 -5.33 36.82 -29.65
N SER A 269 -4.28 36.94 -30.47
CA SER A 269 -3.16 36.01 -30.49
C SER A 269 -1.86 36.79 -30.52
N ALA A 270 -0.77 36.15 -30.09
CA ALA A 270 0.58 36.69 -30.21
C ALA A 270 1.51 35.63 -30.81
N ALA A 271 2.68 36.05 -31.28
CA ALA A 271 3.77 35.19 -31.74
C ALA A 271 5.11 35.90 -31.61
N THR A 272 6.19 35.15 -31.48
CA THR A 272 7.57 35.66 -31.50
C THR A 272 8.37 35.06 -32.66
N ASN A 273 9.61 35.50 -32.82
CA ASN A 273 10.56 34.90 -33.76
C ASN A 273 11.27 33.67 -33.18
N PHE A 274 10.93 33.23 -31.96
CA PHE A 274 11.47 32.02 -31.37
C PHE A 274 10.99 30.78 -32.14
N LYS A 275 11.92 29.87 -32.45
CA LYS A 275 11.63 28.55 -33.04
C LYS A 275 12.05 27.41 -32.12
N ASN A 276 13.25 27.53 -31.54
CA ASN A 276 13.74 26.70 -30.44
C ASN A 276 14.92 27.42 -29.75
N TYR A 277 15.49 26.81 -28.72
CA TYR A 277 16.57 27.39 -27.91
C TYR A 277 17.85 27.77 -28.69
N MET A 278 18.02 27.30 -29.93
CA MET A 278 19.15 27.62 -30.81
C MET A 278 18.77 28.44 -32.05
N ASP A 279 17.48 28.62 -32.32
CA ASP A 279 16.97 29.15 -33.59
C ASP A 279 15.88 30.20 -33.35
N THR A 280 16.15 31.44 -33.78
CA THR A 280 15.22 32.58 -33.71
C THR A 280 14.85 33.11 -35.09
N SER A 281 14.83 32.23 -36.10
CA SER A 281 14.56 32.57 -37.50
C SER A 281 13.08 32.62 -37.89
N ASN A 282 12.14 32.32 -36.97
CA ASN A 282 10.72 32.43 -37.27
C ASN A 282 10.35 33.88 -37.62
N ASP A 283 9.43 34.04 -38.57
CA ASP A 283 8.80 35.34 -38.83
C ASP A 283 7.52 35.46 -37.96
N PRO A 284 7.50 36.35 -36.95
CA PRO A 284 6.37 36.49 -36.04
C PRO A 284 5.05 36.76 -36.77
N ALA A 285 5.08 37.58 -37.84
CA ALA A 285 3.89 37.98 -38.58
C ALA A 285 3.24 36.79 -39.31
N THR A 286 4.06 35.94 -39.93
CA THR A 286 3.58 34.70 -40.57
C THR A 286 2.97 33.73 -39.55
N VAL A 287 3.59 33.57 -38.38
CA VAL A 287 3.07 32.70 -37.30
C VAL A 287 1.74 33.25 -36.77
N LEU A 288 1.66 34.55 -36.47
CA LEU A 288 0.43 35.21 -36.02
C LEU A 288 -0.72 35.03 -37.03
N LYS A 289 -0.44 35.23 -38.32
CA LYS A 289 -1.43 35.04 -39.39
C LYS A 289 -1.95 33.61 -39.43
N SER A 290 -1.07 32.62 -39.27
CA SER A 290 -1.45 31.20 -39.21
C SER A 290 -2.35 30.89 -38.00
N ARG A 291 -2.00 31.42 -36.82
CA ARG A 291 -2.79 31.27 -35.57
C ARG A 291 -4.18 31.87 -35.75
N LEU A 292 -4.25 33.15 -36.14
CA LEU A 292 -5.53 33.84 -36.32
C LEU A 292 -6.38 33.24 -37.44
N LYS A 293 -5.80 32.61 -38.47
CA LYS A 293 -6.58 31.91 -39.50
C LYS A 293 -7.54 30.85 -38.91
N LYS A 294 -7.19 30.25 -37.76
CA LYS A 294 -8.03 29.26 -37.08
C LYS A 294 -9.34 29.83 -36.53
N THR A 295 -9.47 31.16 -36.43
CA THR A 295 -10.71 31.83 -35.99
C THR A 295 -11.56 32.37 -37.15
N GLU A 296 -11.08 32.28 -38.39
CA GLU A 296 -11.78 32.86 -39.56
C GLU A 296 -13.10 32.14 -39.86
N GLY A 297 -14.16 32.93 -40.02
CA GLY A 297 -15.50 32.42 -40.33
C GLY A 297 -16.20 31.69 -39.19
N LEU A 298 -15.63 31.69 -37.97
CA LEU A 298 -16.21 31.06 -36.80
C LEU A 298 -16.85 32.07 -35.85
N GLU A 299 -18.10 31.81 -35.46
CA GLU A 299 -18.76 32.54 -34.38
C GLU A 299 -18.19 32.13 -33.02
N TYR A 300 -18.23 33.05 -32.05
CA TYR A 300 -17.77 32.79 -30.68
C TYR A 300 -18.39 31.53 -30.05
N SER A 301 -19.68 31.29 -30.31
CA SER A 301 -20.42 30.12 -29.80
C SER A 301 -19.78 28.79 -30.21
N LYS A 302 -19.23 28.72 -31.43
CA LYS A 302 -18.56 27.55 -31.98
C LYS A 302 -17.19 27.34 -31.34
N ILE A 303 -16.41 28.42 -31.22
CA ILE A 303 -15.09 28.41 -30.56
C ILE A 303 -15.22 28.03 -29.09
N LEU A 304 -16.19 28.61 -28.37
CA LEU A 304 -16.46 28.29 -26.97
C LEU A 304 -16.77 26.80 -26.78
N LYS A 305 -17.61 26.21 -27.65
CA LYS A 305 -17.95 24.79 -27.58
C LYS A 305 -16.72 23.89 -27.78
N GLU A 306 -15.86 24.23 -28.73
CA GLU A 306 -14.65 23.45 -29.03
C GLU A 306 -13.55 23.64 -27.98
N HIS A 307 -13.41 24.85 -27.43
CA HIS A 307 -12.60 25.14 -26.26
C HIS A 307 -13.00 24.28 -25.05
N ILE A 308 -14.28 24.31 -24.67
CA ILE A 308 -14.78 23.54 -23.53
C ILE A 308 -14.53 22.05 -23.75
N LYS A 309 -14.76 21.54 -24.97
CA LYS A 309 -14.51 20.14 -25.30
C LYS A 309 -13.05 19.74 -25.14
N ASP A 310 -12.12 20.56 -25.64
CA ASP A 310 -10.67 20.33 -25.49
C ASP A 310 -10.27 20.33 -24.01
N TYR A 311 -10.63 21.40 -23.30
CA TYR A 311 -10.30 21.59 -21.90
C TYR A 311 -10.86 20.47 -21.00
N GLN A 312 -12.15 20.15 -21.14
CA GLN A 312 -12.80 19.08 -20.38
C GLN A 312 -12.28 17.69 -20.75
N GLY A 313 -11.67 17.53 -21.92
CA GLY A 313 -10.95 16.31 -22.30
C GLY A 313 -9.76 15.99 -21.38
N LEU A 314 -9.22 17.00 -20.67
CA LEU A 314 -8.20 16.86 -19.64
C LEU A 314 -8.81 17.03 -18.24
N PHE A 315 -9.57 18.11 -18.01
CA PHE A 315 -10.06 18.47 -16.68
C PHE A 315 -11.01 17.42 -16.09
N ASN A 316 -11.97 16.90 -16.85
CA ASN A 316 -12.97 15.95 -16.34
C ASN A 316 -12.43 14.53 -16.09
N ARG A 317 -11.15 14.28 -16.37
CA ARG A 317 -10.49 13.00 -16.04
C ARG A 317 -10.33 12.79 -14.54
N PHE A 318 -10.42 13.86 -13.75
CA PHE A 318 -10.28 13.78 -12.30
C PHE A 318 -11.32 14.67 -11.59
N THR A 319 -11.93 14.11 -10.56
CA THR A 319 -12.95 14.74 -9.72
C THR A 319 -12.62 14.51 -8.25
N VAL A 320 -12.91 15.51 -7.42
CA VAL A 320 -12.71 15.45 -5.97
C VAL A 320 -13.85 16.19 -5.28
N ASP A 321 -14.34 15.61 -4.18
CA ASP A 321 -15.35 16.20 -3.31
C ASP A 321 -14.99 15.89 -1.86
N PHE A 322 -14.82 16.92 -1.04
CA PHE A 322 -14.58 16.79 0.41
C PHE A 322 -15.79 17.22 1.25
N GLY A 323 -16.94 17.46 0.60
CA GLY A 323 -18.13 18.02 1.21
C GLY A 323 -18.12 19.55 1.25
N THR A 324 -19.24 20.09 1.74
CA THR A 324 -19.47 21.54 1.90
C THR A 324 -20.03 21.84 3.28
N ASN A 325 -19.68 23.01 3.81
CA ASN A 325 -20.26 23.57 5.03
C ASN A 325 -21.15 24.82 4.75
N GLY A 326 -21.54 25.02 3.49
CA GLY A 326 -22.37 26.14 3.05
C GLY A 326 -21.61 27.43 2.72
N ARG A 327 -20.29 27.48 2.88
CA ARG A 327 -19.46 28.64 2.52
C ARG A 327 -19.25 28.81 1.02
N ASP A 328 -19.65 27.85 0.19
CA ASP A 328 -19.54 27.96 -1.28
C ASP A 328 -20.36 29.11 -1.87
N SER A 329 -21.32 29.66 -1.13
CA SER A 329 -22.07 30.86 -1.53
C SER A 329 -21.32 32.18 -1.30
N LEU A 330 -20.23 32.17 -0.51
CA LEU A 330 -19.38 33.34 -0.25
C LEU A 330 -18.39 33.55 -1.40
N THR A 331 -17.97 34.79 -1.63
CA THR A 331 -16.93 35.06 -2.64
C THR A 331 -15.61 34.43 -2.24
N THR A 332 -14.76 34.11 -3.21
CA THR A 332 -13.50 33.38 -2.95
C THR A 332 -12.59 34.14 -1.98
N ASP A 333 -12.56 35.47 -2.06
CA ASP A 333 -11.80 36.32 -1.14
C ASP A 333 -12.40 36.37 0.28
N GLU A 334 -13.72 36.28 0.42
CA GLU A 334 -14.38 36.12 1.74
C GLU A 334 -14.03 34.76 2.36
N ARG A 335 -14.12 33.68 1.58
CA ARG A 335 -13.76 32.32 2.02
C ARG A 335 -12.32 32.27 2.52
N LEU A 336 -11.38 32.80 1.74
CA LEU A 336 -9.96 32.81 2.10
C LEU A 336 -9.67 33.65 3.35
N ARG A 337 -10.34 34.80 3.53
CA ARG A 337 -10.17 35.63 4.73
C ARG A 337 -10.73 34.97 6.00
N LEU A 338 -11.80 34.20 5.88
CA LEU A 338 -12.42 33.48 7.00
C LEU A 338 -11.72 32.15 7.34
N TYR A 339 -10.95 31.60 6.40
CA TYR A 339 -10.31 30.30 6.58
C TYR A 339 -9.44 30.22 7.85
N PRO A 340 -8.50 31.16 8.14
CA PRO A 340 -7.61 31.08 9.30
C PRO A 340 -8.31 31.10 10.67
N GLU A 341 -9.58 31.54 10.75
CA GLU A 341 -10.32 31.59 12.02
C GLU A 341 -10.91 30.23 12.40
N SER A 342 -11.12 29.34 11.42
CA SER A 342 -11.89 28.11 11.61
C SER A 342 -11.23 26.85 11.06
N ASN A 343 -10.30 26.99 10.10
CA ASN A 343 -9.70 25.90 9.33
C ASN A 343 -10.76 24.89 8.80
N ASP A 344 -11.94 25.42 8.47
CA ASP A 344 -13.14 24.65 8.12
C ASP A 344 -13.76 25.24 6.86
N ASP A 345 -13.31 24.76 5.71
CA ASP A 345 -13.92 24.97 4.39
C ASP A 345 -13.44 23.87 3.40
N PRO A 346 -13.94 22.62 3.54
CA PRO A 346 -13.51 21.49 2.69
C PRO A 346 -13.77 21.74 1.19
N GLY A 347 -14.82 22.49 0.85
CA GLY A 347 -15.10 22.91 -0.53
C GLY A 347 -13.99 23.79 -1.11
N LEU A 348 -13.34 24.63 -0.30
CA LEU A 348 -12.24 25.49 -0.75
C LEU A 348 -10.96 24.66 -0.96
N VAL A 349 -10.75 23.63 -0.15
CA VAL A 349 -9.65 22.65 -0.34
C VAL A 349 -9.81 21.91 -1.67
N ALA A 350 -11.03 21.42 -1.95
CA ALA A 350 -11.35 20.74 -3.22
C ALA A 350 -11.18 21.69 -4.43
N LEU A 351 -11.66 22.94 -4.29
CA LEU A 351 -11.48 23.99 -5.32
C LEU A 351 -10.00 24.25 -5.58
N TYR A 352 -9.16 24.37 -4.55
CA TYR A 352 -7.73 24.64 -4.69
C TYR A 352 -6.97 23.50 -5.37
N MET A 353 -7.30 22.24 -5.02
CA MET A 353 -6.74 21.07 -5.70
C MET A 353 -7.08 21.06 -7.20
N GLN A 354 -8.33 21.37 -7.55
CA GLN A 354 -8.74 21.50 -8.95
C GLN A 354 -8.14 22.74 -9.62
N TYR A 355 -7.88 23.81 -8.86
CA TYR A 355 -7.21 25.01 -9.36
C TYR A 355 -5.77 24.73 -9.75
N GLY A 356 -5.02 23.93 -8.98
CA GLY A 356 -3.69 23.45 -9.40
C GLY A 356 -3.73 22.70 -10.73
N ARG A 357 -4.73 21.82 -10.95
CA ARG A 357 -4.92 21.15 -12.25
C ARG A 357 -5.28 22.13 -13.37
N TYR A 358 -6.17 23.08 -13.10
CA TYR A 358 -6.53 24.15 -14.03
C TYR A 358 -5.29 24.94 -14.48
N LEU A 359 -4.46 25.37 -13.53
CA LEU A 359 -3.26 26.14 -13.80
C LEU A 359 -2.29 25.36 -14.68
N LEU A 360 -2.06 24.07 -14.41
CA LEU A 360 -1.17 23.24 -15.22
C LEU A 360 -1.69 23.05 -16.65
N ILE A 361 -2.99 22.78 -16.82
CA ILE A 361 -3.61 22.72 -18.16
C ILE A 361 -3.47 24.06 -18.89
N SER A 362 -3.61 25.17 -18.17
CA SER A 362 -3.55 26.51 -18.75
C SER A 362 -2.14 27.02 -19.03
N SER A 363 -1.09 26.45 -18.41
CA SER A 363 0.31 26.88 -18.57
C SER A 363 1.24 25.86 -19.20
N SER A 364 0.83 24.59 -19.36
CA SER A 364 1.67 23.56 -19.96
C SER A 364 0.85 22.56 -20.77
N ARG A 365 0.88 22.71 -22.09
CA ARG A 365 0.18 21.81 -23.02
C ARG A 365 1.20 21.16 -23.94
N LYS A 366 0.91 19.94 -24.41
CA LYS A 366 1.76 19.29 -25.40
C LYS A 366 2.09 20.22 -26.56
N GLY A 367 3.39 20.43 -26.82
CA GLY A 367 3.88 21.32 -27.88
C GLY A 367 4.22 22.74 -27.44
N THR A 368 3.97 23.11 -26.18
CA THR A 368 4.32 24.41 -25.58
C THR A 368 5.65 24.33 -24.82
N GLN A 369 6.05 25.39 -24.13
CA GLN A 369 7.10 25.40 -23.12
C GLN A 369 6.56 24.89 -21.77
N PRO A 370 7.44 24.45 -20.85
CA PRO A 370 7.03 24.13 -19.50
C PRO A 370 6.55 25.37 -18.73
N ALA A 371 5.69 25.15 -17.73
CA ALA A 371 5.35 26.16 -16.73
C ALA A 371 6.62 26.65 -16.00
N ASN A 372 6.90 27.95 -16.07
CA ASN A 372 8.00 28.59 -15.34
C ASN A 372 7.58 28.91 -13.89
N LEU A 373 8.41 29.67 -13.14
CA LEU A 373 8.10 30.10 -11.77
C LEU A 373 6.74 30.82 -11.58
N GLN A 374 6.13 31.31 -12.66
CA GLN A 374 4.84 31.98 -12.66
C GLN A 374 3.85 31.35 -13.67
N GLY A 375 4.13 30.10 -14.08
CA GLY A 375 3.38 29.40 -15.13
C GLY A 375 3.67 30.03 -16.49
N ILE A 376 2.78 30.94 -16.90
CA ILE A 376 2.92 31.79 -18.10
C ILE A 376 2.39 33.23 -17.84
N TRP A 377 2.15 33.60 -16.58
CA TRP A 377 1.54 34.88 -16.21
C TRP A 377 2.56 35.80 -15.55
N ASN A 378 2.96 36.86 -16.26
CA ASN A 378 3.94 37.82 -15.76
C ASN A 378 3.67 39.21 -16.34
N LYS A 379 3.60 40.23 -15.46
CA LYS A 379 3.45 41.65 -15.85
C LYS A 379 4.77 42.45 -15.89
N GLU A 380 5.88 41.89 -15.42
CA GLU A 380 7.10 42.65 -15.12
C GLU A 380 8.23 42.33 -16.11
N LEU A 381 8.94 43.34 -16.63
CA LEU A 381 10.17 43.14 -17.44
C LEU A 381 11.34 42.59 -16.60
N LYS A 382 11.29 42.73 -15.28
CA LYS A 382 12.28 42.23 -14.33
C LYS A 382 11.58 41.42 -13.24
N PRO A 383 10.96 40.29 -13.60
CA PRO A 383 10.18 39.53 -12.65
C PRO A 383 11.10 38.91 -11.58
N PRO A 384 10.57 38.61 -10.39
CA PRO A 384 11.29 37.91 -9.32
C PRO A 384 11.96 36.64 -9.84
N TRP A 385 13.26 36.51 -9.57
CA TRP A 385 14.09 35.42 -10.05
C TRP A 385 13.96 35.17 -11.56
N GLU A 386 13.82 36.24 -12.34
CA GLU A 386 13.71 36.19 -13.80
C GLU A 386 12.50 35.38 -14.33
N SER A 387 11.60 34.91 -13.46
CA SER A 387 10.49 33.99 -13.79
C SER A 387 10.96 32.84 -14.69
N LYS A 388 12.13 32.29 -14.35
CA LYS A 388 12.83 31.25 -15.13
C LYS A 388 12.42 29.84 -14.70
N TYR A 389 13.26 28.85 -14.99
CA TYR A 389 13.11 27.49 -14.48
C TYR A 389 14.17 27.24 -13.41
N THR A 390 13.79 27.34 -12.14
CA THR A 390 14.66 26.96 -11.02
C THR A 390 14.54 25.45 -10.80
N THR A 391 15.65 24.72 -10.96
CA THR A 391 15.73 23.24 -11.07
C THR A 391 16.31 22.59 -9.81
N ASN A 392 16.15 23.25 -8.67
CA ASN A 392 16.54 22.72 -7.36
C ASN A 392 15.34 22.61 -6.40
N ILE A 393 14.10 22.65 -6.94
CA ILE A 393 12.82 22.33 -6.29
C ILE A 393 11.64 22.82 -7.14
N ASN A 394 11.71 24.04 -7.67
CA ASN A 394 10.51 24.77 -8.11
C ASN A 394 9.89 24.20 -9.39
N VAL A 395 10.68 24.02 -10.46
CA VAL A 395 10.13 23.47 -11.71
C VAL A 395 9.77 22.00 -11.53
N GLU A 396 10.50 21.25 -10.70
CA GLU A 396 10.13 19.88 -10.35
C GLU A 396 8.77 19.84 -9.64
N MET A 397 8.56 20.73 -8.66
CA MET A 397 7.30 20.88 -7.94
C MET A 397 6.12 21.24 -8.85
N ASN A 398 6.36 22.03 -9.92
CA ASN A 398 5.33 22.32 -10.90
C ASN A 398 4.71 21.06 -11.52
N TYR A 399 5.48 19.97 -11.63
CA TYR A 399 5.07 18.73 -12.29
C TYR A 399 4.78 17.56 -11.36
N TRP A 400 4.95 17.70 -10.04
CA TRP A 400 4.48 16.67 -9.08
C TRP A 400 3.02 16.24 -9.29
N PRO A 401 2.04 17.14 -9.57
CA PRO A 401 0.67 16.71 -9.80
C PRO A 401 0.43 16.14 -11.21
N ALA A 402 1.36 16.26 -12.17
CA ALA A 402 1.08 15.99 -13.58
C ALA A 402 0.62 14.54 -13.84
N GLU A 403 1.38 13.56 -13.36
CA GLU A 403 1.01 12.15 -13.53
C GLU A 403 -0.09 11.75 -12.54
N LEU A 404 0.11 12.08 -11.26
CA LEU A 404 -0.77 11.72 -10.15
C LEU A 404 -2.22 12.18 -10.37
N LEU A 405 -2.42 13.37 -10.94
CA LEU A 405 -3.74 13.97 -11.19
C LEU A 405 -4.18 13.92 -12.65
N ASN A 406 -3.66 12.93 -13.39
CA ASN A 406 -4.16 12.48 -14.70
C ASN A 406 -4.01 13.54 -15.80
N LEU A 407 -2.86 14.22 -15.82
CA LEU A 407 -2.46 15.28 -16.77
C LEU A 407 -1.11 14.96 -17.43
N SER A 408 -0.87 13.68 -17.77
CA SER A 408 0.39 13.20 -18.36
C SER A 408 0.82 14.00 -19.60
N GLU A 409 -0.12 14.43 -20.44
CA GLU A 409 0.16 15.26 -21.62
C GLU A 409 0.67 16.68 -21.29
N CYS A 410 0.39 17.17 -20.09
CA CYS A 410 0.93 18.43 -19.58
C CYS A 410 2.36 18.28 -19.07
N HIS A 411 2.87 17.06 -18.84
CA HIS A 411 4.26 16.82 -18.41
C HIS A 411 5.24 16.91 -19.59
N GLU A 412 4.77 16.64 -20.81
CA GLU A 412 5.58 16.58 -22.03
C GLU A 412 6.49 17.81 -22.29
N PRO A 413 6.04 19.07 -22.09
CA PRO A 413 6.92 20.23 -22.25
C PRO A 413 8.14 20.22 -21.32
N PHE A 414 8.00 19.72 -20.10
CA PHE A 414 9.10 19.59 -19.16
C PHE A 414 10.08 18.49 -19.58
N LEU A 415 9.56 17.31 -19.95
CA LEU A 415 10.39 16.21 -20.43
C LEU A 415 11.22 16.62 -21.66
N LYS A 416 10.63 17.40 -22.57
CA LYS A 416 11.34 17.98 -23.71
C LYS A 416 12.40 19.00 -23.29
N MET A 417 12.13 19.86 -22.31
CA MET A 417 13.14 20.78 -21.77
C MET A 417 14.34 20.01 -21.21
N VAL A 418 14.11 18.88 -20.54
CA VAL A 418 15.18 18.01 -20.02
C VAL A 418 16.04 17.45 -21.16
N GLU A 419 15.44 16.97 -22.24
CA GLU A 419 16.18 16.52 -23.44
C GLU A 419 17.04 17.65 -24.04
N GLU A 420 16.50 18.88 -24.11
CA GLU A 420 17.22 20.04 -24.64
C GLU A 420 18.35 20.51 -23.70
N CYS A 421 18.13 20.47 -22.39
CA CYS A 421 19.17 20.72 -21.38
C CYS A 421 20.26 19.66 -21.41
N ALA A 422 19.95 18.41 -21.75
CA ALA A 422 20.97 17.38 -21.92
C ALA A 422 21.93 17.71 -23.08
N VAL A 423 21.42 18.33 -24.16
CA VAL A 423 22.26 18.77 -25.28
C VAL A 423 23.21 19.90 -24.85
N THR A 424 22.71 20.95 -24.21
CA THR A 424 23.54 22.10 -23.80
C THR A 424 24.44 21.77 -22.61
N GLY A 425 23.99 20.90 -21.71
CA GLY A 425 24.71 20.43 -20.53
C GLY A 425 25.97 19.64 -20.84
N ARG A 426 26.11 19.06 -22.04
CA ARG A 426 27.35 18.41 -22.49
C ARG A 426 28.54 19.36 -22.56
N SER A 427 28.33 20.59 -23.04
CA SER A 427 29.38 21.62 -23.08
C SER A 427 29.84 21.96 -21.67
N VAL A 428 28.90 22.09 -20.73
CA VAL A 428 29.17 22.38 -19.33
C VAL A 428 29.91 21.24 -18.65
N ALA A 429 29.48 19.99 -18.85
CA ALA A 429 30.16 18.80 -18.33
C ALA A 429 31.63 18.76 -18.77
N LYS A 430 31.90 19.11 -20.04
CA LYS A 430 33.25 19.15 -20.58
C LYS A 430 34.08 20.31 -20.04
N GLU A 431 33.58 21.53 -20.12
CA GLU A 431 34.35 22.74 -19.83
C GLU A 431 34.51 23.02 -18.33
N HIS A 432 33.55 22.58 -17.49
CA HIS A 432 33.61 22.75 -16.03
C HIS A 432 34.19 21.54 -15.31
N TYR A 433 33.95 20.33 -15.80
CA TYR A 433 34.32 19.12 -15.07
C TYR A 433 35.26 18.17 -15.83
N ASN A 434 35.57 18.46 -17.10
CA ASN A 434 36.31 17.57 -17.98
C ASN A 434 35.74 16.14 -18.03
N CYS A 435 34.43 16.02 -17.87
CA CYS A 435 33.69 14.76 -17.89
C CYS A 435 32.89 14.65 -19.20
N ASP A 436 32.67 13.42 -19.65
CA ASP A 436 31.66 13.14 -20.68
C ASP A 436 30.26 12.98 -20.04
N GLY A 437 29.20 12.94 -20.85
CA GLY A 437 27.82 13.01 -20.38
C GLY A 437 27.29 14.45 -20.32
N TRP A 438 26.30 14.73 -19.47
CA TRP A 438 25.75 16.07 -19.31
C TRP A 438 25.44 16.40 -17.84
N VAL A 439 25.41 17.71 -17.55
CA VAL A 439 25.13 18.25 -16.21
C VAL A 439 24.20 19.46 -16.31
N LEU A 440 23.41 19.69 -15.27
CA LEU A 440 22.55 20.85 -15.10
C LEU A 440 22.64 21.32 -13.65
N HIS A 441 22.72 22.64 -13.49
CA HIS A 441 22.80 23.30 -12.19
C HIS A 441 21.42 23.73 -11.69
N HIS A 442 21.35 24.66 -10.73
CA HIS A 442 20.11 25.02 -10.04
C HIS A 442 19.12 25.85 -10.87
N ASN A 443 19.47 26.27 -12.09
CA ASN A 443 18.60 27.07 -12.94
C ASN A 443 18.81 26.82 -14.43
N THR A 444 17.73 26.97 -15.21
CA THR A 444 17.74 27.12 -16.66
C THR A 444 16.72 28.16 -17.15
N ASP A 445 16.76 28.49 -18.43
CA ASP A 445 15.89 29.46 -19.10
C ASP A 445 15.43 28.96 -20.49
N ILE A 446 14.80 29.84 -21.28
CA ILE A 446 14.36 29.50 -22.65
C ILE A 446 15.52 29.08 -23.57
N TRP A 447 16.76 29.50 -23.26
CA TRP A 447 17.97 29.21 -24.02
C TRP A 447 18.69 27.95 -23.53
N ARG A 448 18.12 27.26 -22.54
CA ARG A 448 18.63 26.01 -21.97
C ARG A 448 20.03 26.15 -21.37
N GLY A 449 20.32 27.27 -20.73
CA GLY A 449 21.57 27.44 -19.99
C GLY A 449 21.71 26.40 -18.87
N ALA A 450 22.85 25.71 -18.81
CA ALA A 450 23.06 24.60 -17.87
C ALA A 450 24.21 24.83 -16.87
N ALA A 451 24.96 25.92 -17.00
CA ALA A 451 26.13 26.25 -16.16
C ALA A 451 25.74 26.91 -14.82
N PRO A 452 26.60 26.87 -13.79
CA PRO A 452 26.30 27.47 -12.48
C PRO A 452 26.22 28.99 -12.58
N ILE A 453 25.11 29.59 -12.13
CA ILE A 453 24.84 31.04 -12.22
C ILE A 453 24.73 31.71 -10.85
N ASN A 454 24.52 33.03 -10.83
CA ASN A 454 24.32 33.88 -9.65
C ASN A 454 25.53 33.98 -8.71
N SER A 455 25.82 32.94 -7.93
CA SER A 455 26.90 32.93 -6.93
C SER A 455 27.31 31.50 -6.58
N ALA A 456 28.59 31.29 -6.28
CA ALA A 456 29.14 29.96 -6.00
C ALA A 456 28.48 29.17 -4.85
N PRO A 457 28.11 29.77 -3.69
CA PRO A 457 27.58 29.03 -2.53
C PRO A 457 26.32 28.22 -2.77
N TYR A 458 25.54 28.56 -3.79
CA TYR A 458 24.26 27.92 -4.12
C TYR A 458 24.11 27.63 -5.62
N GLY A 459 24.86 28.32 -6.48
CA GLY A 459 24.86 28.11 -7.92
C GLY A 459 25.70 26.92 -8.38
N VAL A 460 26.79 26.60 -7.66
CA VAL A 460 27.56 25.37 -7.92
C VAL A 460 26.86 24.21 -7.22
N TRP A 461 25.77 23.78 -7.82
CA TRP A 461 24.98 22.61 -7.42
C TRP A 461 24.74 21.74 -8.66
N PRO A 462 25.59 20.75 -8.94
CA PRO A 462 25.62 20.04 -10.22
C PRO A 462 24.64 18.85 -10.29
N THR A 463 23.68 18.74 -9.38
CA THR A 463 22.76 17.60 -9.27
C THR A 463 21.35 17.85 -9.82
N GLY A 464 21.15 18.99 -10.51
CA GLY A 464 19.91 19.29 -11.23
C GLY A 464 19.62 18.27 -12.33
N ALA A 465 20.64 17.82 -13.06
CA ALA A 465 20.47 16.79 -14.10
C ALA A 465 19.92 15.48 -13.53
N ALA A 466 20.43 15.04 -12.36
CA ALA A 466 19.91 13.86 -11.69
C ALA A 466 18.43 14.02 -11.28
N TRP A 467 18.04 15.18 -10.74
CA TRP A 467 16.65 15.38 -10.31
C TRP A 467 15.69 15.43 -11.49
N VAL A 468 15.96 16.23 -12.52
CA VAL A 468 15.04 16.34 -13.66
C VAL A 468 14.92 15.01 -14.43
N CYS A 469 15.95 14.15 -14.41
CA CYS A 469 15.88 12.78 -14.93
C CYS A 469 14.83 11.91 -14.20
N THR A 470 14.60 12.13 -12.90
CA THR A 470 13.59 11.37 -12.16
C THR A 470 12.18 11.58 -12.72
N HIS A 471 11.89 12.72 -13.36
CA HIS A 471 10.59 12.98 -13.98
C HIS A 471 10.37 12.13 -15.25
N MET A 472 11.43 11.82 -15.99
CA MET A 472 11.34 10.87 -17.10
C MET A 472 11.03 9.46 -16.59
N TRP A 473 11.67 9.06 -15.48
CA TRP A 473 11.37 7.79 -14.82
C TRP A 473 9.93 7.75 -14.29
N GLU A 474 9.46 8.80 -13.61
CA GLU A 474 8.09 8.91 -13.12
C GLU A 474 7.06 8.82 -14.26
N HIS A 475 7.31 9.50 -15.39
CA HIS A 475 6.43 9.39 -16.56
C HIS A 475 6.29 7.93 -17.00
N PHE A 476 7.39 7.16 -17.05
CA PHE A 476 7.33 5.73 -17.33
C PHE A 476 6.60 4.96 -16.22
N LEU A 477 6.87 5.20 -14.94
CA LEU A 477 6.22 4.47 -13.85
C LEU A 477 4.69 4.62 -13.89
N PHE A 478 4.17 5.79 -14.23
CA PHE A 478 2.73 6.04 -14.34
C PHE A 478 2.10 5.59 -15.67
N THR A 479 2.84 5.61 -16.78
CA THR A 479 2.29 5.25 -18.11
C THR A 479 2.56 3.80 -18.52
N GLN A 480 3.65 3.22 -18.01
CA GLN A 480 4.27 1.96 -18.46
C GLN A 480 4.60 1.96 -19.96
N ASP A 481 4.91 3.14 -20.54
CA ASP A 481 5.32 3.28 -21.94
C ASP A 481 6.80 2.93 -22.11
N THR A 482 7.06 1.66 -22.46
CA THR A 482 8.43 1.17 -22.71
C THR A 482 9.08 1.78 -23.94
N LEU A 483 8.30 2.31 -24.90
CA LEU A 483 8.85 2.98 -26.09
C LEU A 483 9.41 4.35 -25.71
N PHE A 484 8.65 5.13 -24.93
CA PHE A 484 9.15 6.36 -24.32
C PHE A 484 10.42 6.09 -23.49
N LEU A 485 10.39 5.01 -22.67
CA LEU A 485 11.52 4.64 -21.83
C LEU A 485 12.79 4.38 -22.65
N TYR A 486 12.67 3.61 -23.73
CA TYR A 486 13.80 3.24 -24.59
C TYR A 486 14.30 4.39 -25.47
N GLU A 487 13.40 5.11 -26.15
CA GLU A 487 13.79 6.10 -27.17
C GLU A 487 14.16 7.47 -26.60
N ARG A 488 13.61 7.84 -25.44
CA ARG A 488 13.72 9.20 -24.90
C ARG A 488 14.36 9.23 -23.52
N ALA A 489 13.80 8.51 -22.55
CA ALA A 489 14.25 8.60 -21.17
C ALA A 489 15.64 7.99 -20.96
N TYR A 490 15.83 6.73 -21.34
CA TYR A 490 17.07 5.99 -21.05
C TYR A 490 18.33 6.63 -21.63
N PRO A 491 18.37 7.12 -22.89
CA PRO A 491 19.56 7.79 -23.42
C PRO A 491 19.96 9.03 -22.61
N VAL A 492 18.99 9.85 -22.20
CA VAL A 492 19.22 11.06 -21.42
C VAL A 492 19.69 10.72 -20.00
N MET A 493 19.02 9.77 -19.33
CA MET A 493 19.37 9.33 -17.98
C MET A 493 20.74 8.66 -17.93
N LYS A 494 21.06 7.81 -18.92
CA LYS A 494 22.35 7.13 -19.03
C LYS A 494 23.50 8.12 -19.21
N GLU A 495 23.33 9.17 -20.01
CA GLU A 495 24.35 10.21 -20.15
C GLU A 495 24.53 11.08 -18.89
N ALA A 496 23.45 11.33 -18.11
CA ALA A 496 23.59 11.96 -16.80
C ALA A 496 24.36 11.05 -15.83
N ALA A 497 24.04 9.74 -15.82
CA ALA A 497 24.76 8.77 -15.01
C ALA A 497 26.23 8.65 -15.41
N LEU A 498 26.54 8.76 -16.70
CA LEU A 498 27.92 8.82 -17.22
C LEU A 498 28.69 9.98 -16.61
N PHE A 499 28.11 11.18 -16.56
CA PHE A 499 28.72 12.34 -15.91
C PHE A 499 29.02 12.05 -14.43
N TYR A 500 28.03 11.59 -13.65
CA TYR A 500 28.24 11.36 -12.22
C TYR A 500 29.22 10.22 -11.92
N SER A 501 29.31 9.21 -12.79
CA SER A 501 30.30 8.12 -12.66
C SER A 501 31.76 8.58 -12.79
N GLN A 502 31.99 9.79 -13.32
CA GLN A 502 33.30 10.44 -13.46
C GLN A 502 33.47 11.61 -12.49
N PHE A 503 32.37 12.27 -12.11
CA PHE A 503 32.37 13.42 -11.22
C PHE A 503 32.57 13.04 -9.74
N LEU A 504 32.01 11.90 -9.31
CA LEU A 504 32.19 11.38 -7.96
C LEU A 504 33.67 11.10 -7.67
N ILE A 505 34.13 11.49 -6.50
CA ILE A 505 35.50 11.26 -6.01
C ILE A 505 35.46 10.54 -4.66
N GLU A 506 36.53 9.83 -4.32
CA GLU A 506 36.66 9.19 -3.02
C GLU A 506 36.93 10.24 -1.94
N ASP A 507 36.17 10.19 -0.86
CA ASP A 507 36.40 10.98 0.33
C ASP A 507 37.64 10.42 1.08
N PRO A 508 38.67 11.25 1.34
CA PRO A 508 39.94 10.76 1.91
C PRO A 508 39.84 10.24 3.34
N GLU A 509 38.78 10.59 4.08
CA GLU A 509 38.58 10.14 5.47
C GLU A 509 37.80 8.83 5.55
N THR A 510 36.73 8.70 4.76
CA THR A 510 35.77 7.59 4.86
C THR A 510 35.93 6.53 3.76
N GLY A 511 36.54 6.87 2.63
CA GLY A 511 36.61 6.02 1.44
C GLY A 511 35.30 5.94 0.64
N TRP A 512 34.26 6.71 1.01
CA TRP A 512 33.02 6.75 0.25
C TRP A 512 33.14 7.61 -1.01
N LEU A 513 32.34 7.30 -2.03
CA LEU A 513 32.17 8.19 -3.17
C LEU A 513 31.28 9.39 -2.80
N ILE A 514 31.78 10.60 -3.01
CA ILE A 514 31.09 11.86 -2.72
C ILE A 514 31.08 12.80 -3.93
N SER A 515 30.07 13.68 -3.99
CA SER A 515 30.02 14.80 -4.95
C SER A 515 30.86 15.98 -4.42
N SER A 516 31.73 16.55 -5.26
CA SER A 516 32.48 17.74 -4.88
C SER A 516 33.04 18.48 -6.11
N PRO A 517 32.91 19.82 -6.18
CA PRO A 517 32.23 20.72 -5.24
C PRO A 517 30.71 20.75 -5.44
N SER A 518 29.94 21.06 -4.39
CA SER A 518 28.49 21.22 -4.45
C SER A 518 27.96 22.11 -3.31
N CYS A 519 26.65 22.14 -3.08
CA CYS A 519 26.00 22.73 -1.91
C CYS A 519 24.75 21.91 -1.51
N SER A 520 24.23 22.11 -0.29
CA SER A 520 22.85 21.74 0.01
C SER A 520 21.98 22.95 -0.34
N PRO A 521 21.13 22.93 -1.38
CA PRO A 521 20.37 24.12 -1.76
C PRO A 521 19.52 24.64 -0.59
N GLU A 522 19.58 25.89 -0.17
CA GLU A 522 20.64 26.91 -0.37
C GLU A 522 21.31 27.23 0.99
N ASN A 523 21.58 26.19 1.78
CA ASN A 523 22.08 26.22 3.15
C ASN A 523 23.56 25.78 3.24
N GLY A 524 24.33 26.39 4.16
CA GLY A 524 25.71 25.98 4.47
C GLY A 524 26.80 26.35 3.45
N GLY A 525 26.43 26.80 2.23
CA GLY A 525 27.38 27.28 1.22
C GLY A 525 28.07 26.18 0.41
N LEU A 526 29.25 26.50 -0.15
CA LEU A 526 30.02 25.56 -0.98
C LEU A 526 30.68 24.49 -0.10
N VAL A 527 30.34 23.24 -0.33
CA VAL A 527 30.75 22.07 0.48
C VAL A 527 31.15 20.88 -0.41
N ALA A 528 31.73 19.86 0.22
CA ALA A 528 31.90 18.54 -0.35
C ALA A 528 30.86 17.58 0.27
N GLY A 529 30.26 16.73 -0.56
CA GLY A 529 29.35 15.66 -0.15
C GLY A 529 28.06 16.08 0.60
N PRO A 530 27.28 17.07 0.13
CA PRO A 530 25.95 17.32 0.70
C PRO A 530 25.03 16.13 0.47
N LYS A 531 24.15 15.83 1.45
CA LYS A 531 23.37 14.58 1.44
C LYS A 531 22.42 14.44 0.25
N MET A 532 21.81 15.54 -0.18
CA MET A 532 20.88 15.57 -1.31
C MET A 532 21.50 15.01 -2.59
N ASP A 533 22.76 15.36 -2.87
CA ASP A 533 23.46 14.90 -4.07
C ASP A 533 23.60 13.38 -4.07
N HIS A 534 23.98 12.81 -2.93
CA HIS A 534 24.16 11.37 -2.79
C HIS A 534 22.84 10.61 -3.01
N GLN A 535 21.74 11.13 -2.48
CA GLN A 535 20.41 10.55 -2.68
C GLN A 535 20.01 10.58 -4.17
N LEU A 536 20.18 11.73 -4.83
CA LEU A 536 19.87 11.91 -6.24
C LEU A 536 20.70 11.01 -7.16
N ILE A 537 22.02 11.02 -7.00
CA ILE A 537 22.94 10.27 -7.86
C ILE A 537 22.77 8.76 -7.65
N ARG A 538 22.63 8.31 -6.39
CA ARG A 538 22.38 6.90 -6.07
C ARG A 538 21.06 6.43 -6.69
N LEU A 539 20.00 7.25 -6.63
CA LEU A 539 18.72 6.89 -7.24
C LEU A 539 18.84 6.83 -8.77
N LEU A 540 19.48 7.81 -9.42
CA LEU A 540 19.70 7.80 -10.87
C LEU A 540 20.45 6.54 -11.33
N PHE A 541 21.50 6.13 -10.60
CA PHE A 541 22.25 4.90 -10.92
C PHE A 541 21.36 3.66 -10.82
N ARG A 542 20.59 3.53 -9.73
CA ARG A 542 19.65 2.42 -9.54
C ARG A 542 18.58 2.39 -10.62
N GLN A 543 18.03 3.54 -10.99
CA GLN A 543 17.06 3.65 -12.08
C GLN A 543 17.67 3.25 -13.43
N CYS A 544 18.90 3.65 -13.75
CA CYS A 544 19.54 3.22 -15.00
C CYS A 544 19.73 1.69 -15.06
N VAL A 545 20.06 1.06 -13.92
CA VAL A 545 20.15 -0.41 -13.80
C VAL A 545 18.78 -1.05 -13.98
N GLU A 546 17.76 -0.52 -13.33
CA GLU A 546 16.38 -1.03 -13.42
C GLU A 546 15.83 -0.90 -14.85
N ILE A 547 16.06 0.23 -15.51
CA ILE A 547 15.65 0.46 -16.90
C ILE A 547 16.31 -0.55 -17.84
N ALA A 548 17.61 -0.79 -17.70
CA ALA A 548 18.31 -1.80 -18.51
C ALA A 548 17.72 -3.19 -18.30
N SER A 549 17.36 -3.54 -17.06
CA SER A 549 16.66 -4.80 -16.77
C SER A 549 15.26 -4.87 -17.37
N ILE A 550 14.49 -3.77 -17.37
CA ILE A 550 13.13 -3.73 -17.94
C ILE A 550 13.18 -3.86 -19.47
N LEU A 551 14.19 -3.24 -20.10
CA LEU A 551 14.37 -3.20 -21.54
C LEU A 551 15.20 -4.38 -22.09
N ASP A 552 15.65 -5.28 -21.21
CA ASP A 552 16.51 -6.44 -21.54
C ASP A 552 17.79 -6.04 -22.29
N LEU A 553 18.46 -5.00 -21.78
CA LEU A 553 19.69 -4.45 -22.35
C LEU A 553 20.93 -5.01 -21.64
N GLU A 554 21.83 -5.64 -22.38
CA GLU A 554 23.17 -6.00 -21.90
C GLU A 554 24.09 -4.77 -21.98
N ASP A 555 24.42 -4.18 -20.82
CA ASP A 555 25.22 -2.95 -20.74
C ASP A 555 26.20 -2.99 -19.55
N GLU A 556 27.48 -3.27 -19.82
CA GLU A 556 28.56 -3.29 -18.82
C GLU A 556 28.62 -2.00 -17.98
N PHE A 557 28.17 -0.87 -18.54
CA PHE A 557 28.09 0.38 -17.80
C PHE A 557 27.13 0.28 -16.60
N THR A 558 26.00 -0.42 -16.73
CA THR A 558 25.04 -0.60 -15.63
C THR A 558 25.58 -1.48 -14.51
N GLU A 559 26.43 -2.46 -14.81
CA GLU A 559 27.13 -3.24 -13.78
C GLU A 559 28.05 -2.34 -12.95
N LYS A 560 28.81 -1.47 -13.60
CA LYS A 560 29.62 -0.44 -12.93
C LYS A 560 28.76 0.48 -12.07
N LEU A 561 27.63 0.96 -12.58
CA LEU A 561 26.72 1.83 -11.83
C LEU A 561 26.16 1.12 -10.59
N SER A 562 25.80 -0.16 -10.69
CA SER A 562 25.30 -0.93 -9.56
C SER A 562 26.33 -1.03 -8.42
N VAL A 563 27.61 -1.21 -8.75
CA VAL A 563 28.68 -1.23 -7.74
C VAL A 563 28.91 0.16 -7.13
N MET A 564 28.98 1.20 -7.98
CA MET A 564 29.20 2.57 -7.51
C MET A 564 28.06 3.07 -6.62
N ALA A 565 26.80 2.70 -6.92
CA ALA A 565 25.64 3.12 -6.12
C ALA A 565 25.76 2.72 -4.64
N GLU A 566 26.40 1.57 -4.35
CA GLU A 566 26.63 1.07 -2.99
C GLU A 566 27.88 1.69 -2.32
N GLN A 567 28.76 2.32 -3.11
CA GLN A 567 29.95 3.03 -2.62
C GLN A 567 29.68 4.52 -2.33
N ILE A 568 28.59 5.08 -2.85
CA ILE A 568 28.16 6.46 -2.57
C ILE A 568 27.85 6.60 -1.08
N ALA A 569 28.30 7.71 -0.47
CA ALA A 569 28.09 7.97 0.94
C ALA A 569 26.61 7.76 1.38
N PRO A 570 26.37 6.98 2.45
CA PRO A 570 25.02 6.61 2.84
C PRO A 570 24.26 7.73 3.55
N ASN A 571 22.94 7.57 3.66
CA ASN A 571 22.14 8.34 4.62
C ASN A 571 22.55 7.98 6.05
N GLN A 572 22.61 8.97 6.94
CA GLN A 572 23.10 8.80 8.31
C GLN A 572 22.20 9.53 9.31
N VAL A 573 22.07 8.92 10.48
CA VAL A 573 21.40 9.52 11.64
C VAL A 573 22.46 10.24 12.47
N GLY A 574 22.25 11.53 12.71
CA GLY A 574 23.15 12.37 13.49
C GLY A 574 22.87 12.35 14.99
N GLN A 575 23.67 13.12 15.73
CA GLN A 575 23.73 13.15 17.19
C GLN A 575 22.43 13.57 17.87
N TYR A 576 21.54 14.29 17.16
CA TYR A 576 20.23 14.71 17.66
C TYR A 576 19.10 13.82 17.15
N GLY A 577 19.42 12.66 16.57
CA GLY A 577 18.44 11.74 15.97
C GLY A 577 17.89 12.23 14.62
N GLN A 578 18.48 13.27 14.03
CA GLN A 578 18.09 13.85 12.74
C GLN A 578 18.76 13.13 11.57
N LEU A 579 18.15 13.14 10.39
CA LEU A 579 18.85 12.81 9.15
C LEU A 579 19.86 13.93 8.85
N GLN A 580 21.14 13.58 8.71
CA GLN A 580 22.20 14.56 8.47
C GLN A 580 22.09 15.20 7.08
N GLU A 581 22.18 16.53 7.03
CA GLU A 581 22.23 17.30 5.78
C GLU A 581 23.64 17.33 5.15
N TRP A 582 24.68 17.19 5.97
CA TRP A 582 26.09 17.18 5.55
C TRP A 582 26.73 15.81 5.78
N LEU A 583 27.98 15.65 5.33
CA LEU A 583 28.76 14.43 5.57
C LEU A 583 29.23 14.34 7.03
N ASP A 584 29.60 15.49 7.60
CA ASP A 584 29.90 15.67 9.02
C ASP A 584 28.63 15.98 9.83
N ASP A 585 28.57 15.48 11.06
CA ASP A 585 27.42 15.63 11.96
C ASP A 585 27.36 17.03 12.61
N ARG A 586 27.04 18.04 11.80
CA ARG A 586 27.05 19.45 12.19
C ARG A 586 25.69 20.14 12.09
N ASP A 587 24.60 19.38 11.93
CA ASP A 587 23.27 19.96 11.85
C ASP A 587 22.91 20.74 13.12
N ASP A 588 22.27 21.89 12.92
CA ASP A 588 21.76 22.75 13.99
C ASP A 588 20.23 22.54 14.15
N PRO A 589 19.76 21.99 15.30
CA PRO A 589 18.34 21.80 15.59
C PRO A 589 17.50 23.09 15.56
N GLU A 590 18.13 24.26 15.71
CA GLU A 590 17.46 25.56 15.67
C GLU A 590 17.37 26.14 14.24
N ASN A 591 17.98 25.50 13.25
CA ASN A 591 17.96 25.97 11.88
C ASN A 591 16.58 25.78 11.22
N LYS A 592 15.87 26.90 11.01
CA LYS A 592 14.55 26.99 10.34
C LYS A 592 14.63 27.33 8.85
N HIS A 593 15.70 26.93 8.17
CA HIS A 593 15.89 27.22 6.75
C HIS A 593 14.72 26.68 5.90
N ARG A 594 14.28 27.45 4.90
CA ARG A 594 13.12 27.12 4.05
C ARG A 594 13.29 25.84 3.21
N HIS A 595 14.53 25.49 2.84
CA HIS A 595 14.83 24.23 2.16
C HIS A 595 15.05 23.09 3.15
N VAL A 596 14.60 21.90 2.73
CA VAL A 596 14.76 20.62 3.41
C VAL A 596 15.38 19.59 2.47
N SER A 597 16.40 20.03 1.73
CA SER A 597 17.03 19.35 0.59
C SER A 597 17.53 17.93 0.90
N HIS A 598 18.01 17.69 2.11
CA HIS A 598 18.43 16.35 2.56
C HIS A 598 17.27 15.39 2.82
N LEU A 599 16.03 15.88 2.83
CA LEU A 599 14.81 15.07 2.91
C LEU A 599 14.27 14.70 1.53
N TRP A 600 14.97 15.05 0.44
CA TRP A 600 14.57 14.71 -0.92
C TRP A 600 14.36 13.20 -1.11
N GLY A 601 15.18 12.37 -0.45
CA GLY A 601 15.04 10.92 -0.46
C GLY A 601 13.72 10.38 0.13
N VAL A 602 12.98 11.19 0.89
CA VAL A 602 11.61 10.89 1.37
C VAL A 602 10.55 11.38 0.39
N HIS A 603 10.70 12.60 -0.13
CA HIS A 603 9.86 13.16 -1.18
C HIS A 603 10.61 14.23 -1.98
N PRO A 604 10.53 14.23 -3.31
CA PRO A 604 9.78 13.29 -4.16
C PRO A 604 10.41 11.91 -4.35
N GLY A 605 11.64 11.70 -3.85
CA GLY A 605 12.35 10.42 -3.98
C GLY A 605 11.72 9.25 -3.22
N ASP A 606 12.37 8.09 -3.32
CA ASP A 606 12.00 6.84 -2.68
C ASP A 606 13.22 6.11 -2.06
N ASP A 607 14.35 6.81 -1.86
CA ASP A 607 15.56 6.26 -1.24
C ASP A 607 15.38 6.02 0.27
N ILE A 608 14.46 6.76 0.91
CA ILE A 608 14.10 6.63 2.32
C ILE A 608 12.59 6.43 2.41
N THR A 609 12.15 5.21 2.73
CA THR A 609 10.73 4.84 2.86
C THR A 609 10.51 3.94 4.07
N TRP A 610 9.27 3.80 4.52
CA TRP A 610 8.91 2.90 5.61
C TRP A 610 9.21 1.42 5.29
N GLU A 611 9.08 1.01 4.02
CA GLU A 611 9.43 -0.34 3.55
C GLU A 611 10.96 -0.59 3.55
N LYS A 612 11.76 0.41 3.18
CA LYS A 612 13.23 0.25 3.05
C LYS A 612 13.97 0.49 4.38
N SER A 613 13.59 1.51 5.16
CA SER A 613 14.29 1.87 6.40
C SER A 613 13.43 2.74 7.34
N THR A 614 12.90 2.13 8.40
CA THR A 614 12.14 2.83 9.44
C THR A 614 13.00 3.84 10.22
N ASP A 615 14.24 3.50 10.56
CA ASP A 615 15.11 4.38 11.35
C ASP A 615 15.46 5.69 10.60
N LEU A 616 15.70 5.60 9.28
CA LEU A 616 15.95 6.79 8.46
C LEU A 616 14.69 7.62 8.23
N MET A 617 13.50 7.00 8.16
CA MET A 617 12.23 7.72 8.11
C MET A 617 11.99 8.53 9.38
N GLU A 618 12.22 7.94 10.56
CA GLU A 618 12.12 8.67 11.83
C GLU A 618 13.15 9.79 11.94
N ALA A 619 14.38 9.55 11.46
CA ALA A 619 15.42 10.59 11.44
C ALA A 619 15.06 11.75 10.50
N ALA A 620 14.49 11.44 9.32
CA ALA A 620 14.00 12.45 8.39
C ALA A 620 12.82 13.25 8.97
N ARG A 621 11.90 12.57 9.68
CA ARG A 621 10.80 13.21 10.40
C ARG A 621 11.33 14.15 11.49
N GLN A 622 12.33 13.73 12.25
CA GLN A 622 12.99 14.55 13.26
C GLN A 622 13.66 15.79 12.65
N SER A 623 14.33 15.66 11.50
CA SER A 623 14.88 16.80 10.75
C SER A 623 13.81 17.81 10.35
N LEU A 624 12.62 17.33 9.93
CA LEU A 624 11.52 18.23 9.58
C LEU A 624 10.92 18.93 10.81
N VAL A 625 10.82 18.24 11.94
CA VAL A 625 10.44 18.86 13.23
C VAL A 625 11.41 19.98 13.61
N PHE A 626 12.72 19.78 13.46
CA PHE A 626 13.73 20.83 13.71
C PHE A 626 13.61 22.01 12.74
N ARG A 627 13.30 21.77 11.48
CA ARG A 627 13.05 22.83 10.49
C ARG A 627 11.80 23.65 10.81
N GLY A 628 10.82 23.04 11.46
CA GLY A 628 9.56 23.68 11.84
C GLY A 628 8.60 23.85 10.66
N ASP A 629 7.43 24.41 10.96
CA ASP A 629 6.27 24.35 10.06
C ASP A 629 6.23 25.53 9.06
N ASP A 630 6.60 26.73 9.47
CA ASP A 630 6.45 27.94 8.65
C ASP A 630 7.64 28.17 7.70
N ALA A 631 7.40 28.77 6.54
CA ALA A 631 8.38 29.21 5.53
C ALA A 631 7.66 29.92 4.36
N THR A 632 8.13 29.75 3.13
CA THR A 632 7.55 30.27 1.87
C THR A 632 6.46 29.33 1.32
N GLY A 633 5.68 29.78 0.34
CA GLY A 633 4.62 28.97 -0.30
C GLY A 633 5.07 27.60 -0.81
N TRP A 634 6.08 27.53 -1.68
CA TRP A 634 6.67 26.24 -2.11
C TRP A 634 7.22 25.40 -0.95
N SER A 635 7.76 26.01 0.10
CA SER A 635 8.29 25.26 1.24
C SER A 635 7.16 24.58 1.99
N LEU A 636 6.04 25.28 2.23
CA LEU A 636 4.81 24.67 2.75
C LEU A 636 4.32 23.56 1.82
N GLY A 637 4.30 23.79 0.50
CA GLY A 637 3.99 22.77 -0.51
C GLY A 637 4.82 21.48 -0.34
N TRP A 638 6.14 21.60 -0.20
CA TRP A 638 7.02 20.45 0.02
C TRP A 638 6.75 19.77 1.36
N LYS A 639 6.54 20.55 2.44
CA LYS A 639 6.25 20.02 3.78
C LYS A 639 4.92 19.27 3.84
N ILE A 640 3.89 19.68 3.09
CA ILE A 640 2.63 18.91 2.98
C ILE A 640 2.93 17.49 2.47
N ASN A 641 3.71 17.39 1.39
CA ASN A 641 4.07 16.09 0.80
C ASN A 641 4.94 15.25 1.74
N LEU A 642 5.91 15.86 2.44
CA LEU A 642 6.75 15.16 3.40
C LEU A 642 5.95 14.62 4.59
N TRP A 643 5.08 15.44 5.19
CA TRP A 643 4.20 14.97 6.29
C TRP A 643 3.22 13.89 5.83
N ALA A 644 2.73 13.96 4.60
CA ALA A 644 1.94 12.88 4.00
C ALA A 644 2.77 11.57 3.91
N ARG A 645 4.04 11.64 3.48
CA ARG A 645 4.95 10.47 3.47
C ARG A 645 5.33 9.96 4.86
N PHE A 646 5.29 10.81 5.88
CA PHE A 646 5.42 10.41 7.28
C PHE A 646 4.14 9.79 7.88
N LEU A 647 3.07 9.65 7.07
CA LEU A 647 1.78 9.11 7.47
C LEU A 647 1.08 9.97 8.55
N ASP A 648 1.39 11.27 8.62
CA ASP A 648 0.79 12.22 9.54
C ASP A 648 -0.11 13.21 8.79
N GLY A 649 -1.34 12.76 8.54
CA GLY A 649 -2.33 13.54 7.79
C GLY A 649 -2.71 14.85 8.46
N ASP A 650 -2.84 14.85 9.79
CA ASP A 650 -3.22 16.04 10.56
C ASP A 650 -2.12 17.12 10.47
N HIS A 651 -0.84 16.73 10.56
CA HIS A 651 0.27 17.67 10.42
C HIS A 651 0.45 18.14 8.96
N ALA A 652 0.23 17.26 7.97
CA ALA A 652 0.19 17.66 6.57
C ALA A 652 -0.91 18.70 6.29
N PHE A 653 -2.11 18.49 6.83
CA PHE A 653 -3.22 19.44 6.69
C PHE A 653 -2.96 20.77 7.43
N LYS A 654 -2.26 20.74 8.56
CA LYS A 654 -1.78 21.97 9.22
C LYS A 654 -0.86 22.80 8.33
N MET A 655 -0.01 22.17 7.50
CA MET A 655 0.85 22.90 6.56
C MET A 655 0.01 23.54 5.45
N PHE A 656 -1.03 22.84 5.01
CA PHE A 656 -2.01 23.39 4.07
C PHE A 656 -2.77 24.58 4.67
N ASP A 657 -3.17 24.54 5.94
CA ASP A 657 -3.81 25.67 6.62
C ASP A 657 -2.91 26.92 6.62
N LEU A 658 -1.59 26.75 6.80
CA LEU A 658 -0.62 27.85 6.71
C LEU A 658 -0.50 28.43 5.29
N LEU A 659 -0.71 27.61 4.26
CA LEU A 659 -0.70 28.03 2.86
C LEU A 659 -1.95 28.86 2.50
N PHE A 660 -3.03 28.74 3.28
CA PHE A 660 -4.26 29.53 3.14
C PHE A 660 -4.27 30.85 3.93
N ARG A 661 -3.11 31.27 4.45
CA ARG A 661 -2.98 32.63 4.99
C ARG A 661 -3.20 33.65 3.86
N PRO A 662 -4.19 34.56 3.96
CA PRO A 662 -4.49 35.51 2.91
C PRO A 662 -3.35 36.52 2.69
N LYS A 663 -3.05 36.80 1.42
CA LYS A 663 -2.07 37.79 0.94
C LYS A 663 -2.75 38.80 0.00
N GLY A 664 -2.42 40.09 0.14
CA GLY A 664 -3.03 41.18 -0.63
C GLY A 664 -4.29 41.81 -0.02
N GLY A 665 -4.51 43.11 -0.26
CA GLY A 665 -5.60 43.91 0.33
C GLY A 665 -5.30 44.50 1.73
N ASP A 666 -6.25 45.24 2.29
CA ASP A 666 -6.10 46.11 3.48
C ASP A 666 -5.74 45.40 4.81
N LYS A 667 -5.78 44.06 4.87
CA LYS A 667 -5.64 43.28 6.12
C LYS A 667 -4.74 42.04 5.98
N THR A 668 -3.54 42.17 5.41
CA THR A 668 -2.66 40.98 5.21
C THR A 668 -1.33 41.01 5.92
N SER A 669 -0.92 39.82 6.37
CA SER A 669 0.41 39.59 6.92
C SER A 669 1.44 39.56 5.79
N LEU A 670 2.48 40.39 5.89
CA LEU A 670 3.61 40.42 4.96
C LEU A 670 4.66 39.33 5.23
N THR A 671 4.52 38.56 6.33
CA THR A 671 5.48 37.51 6.73
C THR A 671 4.97 36.11 6.39
N GLY A 672 5.90 35.22 6.00
CA GLY A 672 5.61 33.83 5.60
C GLY A 672 4.88 33.70 4.26
N GLY A 673 4.75 32.46 3.79
CA GLY A 673 3.96 32.10 2.61
C GLY A 673 2.45 32.24 2.83
N GLY A 674 1.67 31.98 1.79
CA GLY A 674 0.21 32.07 1.83
C GLY A 674 -0.44 32.01 0.45
N SER A 675 -1.69 32.45 0.35
CA SER A 675 -2.44 32.52 -0.91
C SER A 675 -2.96 33.93 -1.15
N TYR A 676 -2.83 34.44 -2.37
CA TYR A 676 -3.46 35.68 -2.81
C TYR A 676 -4.98 35.52 -2.97
N LEU A 677 -5.71 36.63 -3.11
CA LEU A 677 -7.17 36.60 -3.21
C LEU A 677 -7.69 35.88 -4.45
N ASN A 678 -6.87 35.74 -5.51
CA ASN A 678 -7.16 34.89 -6.67
C ASN A 678 -6.66 33.43 -6.51
N LEU A 679 -6.30 33.02 -5.30
CA LEU A 679 -5.73 31.72 -4.93
C LEU A 679 -4.35 31.41 -5.52
N PHE A 680 -3.63 32.38 -6.09
CA PHE A 680 -2.21 32.19 -6.40
C PHE A 680 -1.38 32.01 -5.13
N ASP A 681 -0.44 31.07 -5.16
CA ASP A 681 0.52 30.88 -4.07
C ASP A 681 1.45 32.09 -3.93
N ALA A 682 1.83 32.37 -2.69
CA ALA A 682 2.71 33.45 -2.34
C ALA A 682 3.98 32.89 -1.70
N HIS A 683 5.11 33.14 -2.36
CA HIS A 683 6.42 33.00 -1.72
C HIS A 683 6.54 33.89 -0.46
N PRO A 684 6.14 35.19 -0.45
CA PRO A 684 5.83 36.12 -1.55
C PRO A 684 7.08 36.65 -2.27
N PRO A 685 6.96 37.17 -3.51
CA PRO A 685 5.72 37.44 -4.29
C PRO A 685 5.12 36.17 -4.94
N PHE A 686 4.19 36.32 -5.90
CA PHE A 686 3.58 35.18 -6.61
C PHE A 686 4.66 34.24 -7.19
N GLN A 687 4.56 32.97 -6.78
CA GLN A 687 5.27 31.82 -7.34
C GLN A 687 4.24 30.70 -7.47
N ILE A 688 4.22 30.00 -8.61
CA ILE A 688 3.17 29.02 -8.89
C ILE A 688 3.44 27.65 -8.28
N ASP A 689 4.70 27.39 -7.94
CA ASP A 689 5.18 26.13 -7.38
C ASP A 689 4.35 25.67 -6.16
N GLY A 690 4.04 26.56 -5.21
CA GLY A 690 3.22 26.21 -4.05
C GLY A 690 1.77 25.81 -4.40
N ASN A 691 1.19 26.31 -5.50
CA ASN A 691 -0.11 25.82 -5.99
C ASN A 691 -0.02 24.34 -6.38
N PHE A 692 1.02 23.97 -7.13
CA PHE A 692 1.23 22.61 -7.62
C PHE A 692 1.69 21.67 -6.50
N GLY A 693 2.60 22.12 -5.64
CA GLY A 693 3.11 21.35 -4.50
C GLY A 693 2.02 21.00 -3.50
N ALA A 694 1.18 21.96 -3.11
CA ALA A 694 0.05 21.69 -2.21
C ALA A 694 -1.00 20.77 -2.86
N THR A 695 -1.26 20.93 -4.15
CA THR A 695 -2.17 20.06 -4.92
C THR A 695 -1.68 18.60 -4.94
N ALA A 696 -0.38 18.39 -5.18
CA ALA A 696 0.24 17.06 -5.09
C ALA A 696 0.21 16.51 -3.64
N GLY A 697 0.45 17.38 -2.65
CA GLY A 697 0.44 16.99 -1.24
C GLY A 697 -0.93 16.54 -0.74
N ILE A 698 -2.02 17.19 -1.19
CA ILE A 698 -3.39 16.73 -0.92
C ILE A 698 -3.60 15.33 -1.50
N ALA A 699 -3.12 15.07 -2.72
CA ALA A 699 -3.23 13.76 -3.32
C ALA A 699 -2.40 12.70 -2.57
N GLU A 700 -1.17 13.01 -2.16
CA GLU A 700 -0.30 12.11 -1.38
C GLU A 700 -0.85 11.79 0.02
N MET A 701 -1.73 12.64 0.59
CA MET A 701 -2.48 12.29 1.80
C MET A 701 -3.51 11.16 1.56
N LEU A 702 -4.08 11.14 0.35
CA LEU A 702 -5.19 10.25 -0.02
C LEU A 702 -4.74 8.96 -0.71
N ILE A 703 -3.62 8.99 -1.43
CA ILE A 703 -3.06 7.84 -2.12
C ILE A 703 -1.54 7.98 -2.28
N GLN A 704 -0.81 6.89 -2.04
CA GLN A 704 0.62 6.80 -2.29
C GLN A 704 0.92 5.56 -3.12
N SER A 705 1.89 5.64 -4.03
CA SER A 705 2.26 4.48 -4.85
C SER A 705 3.75 4.40 -5.17
N HIS A 706 4.59 5.06 -4.37
CA HIS A 706 6.04 5.17 -4.57
C HIS A 706 6.81 3.97 -4.00
N GLN A 707 6.17 3.17 -3.15
CA GLN A 707 6.71 1.91 -2.63
C GLN A 707 6.30 0.76 -3.55
N SER A 708 6.60 -0.49 -3.18
CA SER A 708 6.24 -1.67 -3.99
C SER A 708 4.73 -1.91 -4.15
N TYR A 709 3.88 -1.02 -3.62
CA TYR A 709 2.43 -1.12 -3.51
C TYR A 709 1.73 0.24 -3.65
N ILE A 710 0.43 0.20 -3.95
CA ILE A 710 -0.49 1.33 -3.86
C ILE A 710 -1.13 1.33 -2.47
N GLU A 711 -1.00 2.42 -1.73
CA GLU A 711 -1.60 2.60 -0.41
C GLU A 711 -2.74 3.62 -0.48
N ILE A 712 -3.90 3.23 0.05
CA ILE A 712 -5.13 4.04 0.03
C ILE A 712 -5.33 4.70 1.39
N LEU A 713 -5.62 6.00 1.38
CA LEU A 713 -5.80 6.85 2.57
C LEU A 713 -4.62 6.75 3.59
N PRO A 714 -3.34 6.78 3.14
CA PRO A 714 -2.18 6.58 4.02
C PRO A 714 -2.06 7.64 5.11
N ALA A 715 -2.45 8.89 4.79
CA ALA A 715 -2.33 10.04 5.69
C ALA A 715 -3.59 10.91 5.64
N LEU A 716 -4.78 10.30 5.76
CA LEU A 716 -6.05 11.03 5.74
C LEU A 716 -6.20 11.92 7.00
N PRO A 717 -6.27 13.27 6.89
CA PRO A 717 -6.50 14.14 8.04
C PRO A 717 -7.92 13.98 8.61
N LYS A 718 -8.07 14.22 9.92
CA LYS A 718 -9.39 14.27 10.57
C LYS A 718 -10.31 15.36 10.01
N ALA A 719 -9.73 16.43 9.48
CA ALA A 719 -10.48 17.54 8.87
C ALA A 719 -11.19 17.14 7.56
N LEU A 720 -10.78 16.04 6.93
CA LEU A 720 -11.39 15.49 5.71
C LEU A 720 -11.95 14.09 5.99
N ASP A 721 -12.75 13.92 7.04
CA ASP A 721 -13.30 12.62 7.46
C ASP A 721 -14.33 12.03 6.48
N TYR A 722 -14.80 12.85 5.53
CA TYR A 722 -15.67 12.51 4.42
C TYR A 722 -15.05 12.96 3.10
N GLY A 723 -15.20 12.15 2.04
CA GLY A 723 -14.89 12.61 0.70
C GLY A 723 -14.90 11.51 -0.35
N SER A 724 -14.70 11.94 -1.60
CA SER A 724 -14.50 11.05 -2.73
C SER A 724 -13.51 11.64 -3.72
N ILE A 725 -12.78 10.75 -4.39
CA ILE A 725 -11.83 11.08 -5.44
C ILE A 725 -11.98 10.07 -6.56
N SER A 726 -11.92 10.53 -7.81
CA SER A 726 -11.97 9.66 -8.98
C SER A 726 -11.02 10.15 -10.05
N GLY A 727 -10.35 9.22 -10.72
CA GLY A 727 -9.41 9.52 -11.78
C GLY A 727 -7.99 9.80 -11.33
N VAL A 728 -7.65 9.53 -10.05
CA VAL A 728 -6.28 9.65 -9.54
C VAL A 728 -5.42 8.51 -10.08
N CYS A 729 -4.22 8.80 -10.55
CA CYS A 729 -3.33 7.78 -11.12
C CYS A 729 -2.38 7.22 -10.06
N ALA A 730 -1.89 6.00 -10.28
CA ALA A 730 -0.83 5.40 -9.49
C ALA A 730 0.19 4.71 -10.39
N ARG A 731 1.44 4.64 -9.91
CA ARG A 731 2.55 3.92 -10.55
C ARG A 731 2.15 2.45 -10.81
N GLY A 732 2.67 1.89 -11.91
CA GLY A 732 2.23 0.61 -12.47
C GLY A 732 1.12 0.73 -13.51
N GLY A 733 0.74 1.96 -13.90
CA GLY A 733 -0.29 2.20 -14.91
C GLY A 733 -1.69 1.92 -14.39
N PHE A 734 -2.05 2.50 -13.24
CA PHE A 734 -3.39 2.38 -12.66
C PHE A 734 -4.08 3.74 -12.55
N GLU A 735 -5.41 3.74 -12.66
CA GLU A 735 -6.27 4.87 -12.32
C GLU A 735 -7.31 4.40 -11.31
N LEU A 736 -7.53 5.18 -10.26
CA LEU A 736 -8.31 4.78 -9.10
C LEU A 736 -9.45 5.77 -8.83
N SER A 737 -10.50 5.24 -8.24
CA SER A 737 -11.64 5.99 -7.72
C SER A 737 -12.03 5.40 -6.39
N PHE A 738 -12.26 6.23 -5.37
CA PHE A 738 -12.69 5.76 -4.07
C PHE A 738 -13.40 6.84 -3.28
N SER A 739 -14.24 6.40 -2.34
CA SER A 739 -14.94 7.26 -1.39
C SER A 739 -14.70 6.80 0.04
N TRP A 740 -14.78 7.72 0.98
CA TRP A 740 -14.67 7.44 2.40
C TRP A 740 -15.69 8.24 3.21
N GLU A 741 -16.11 7.65 4.31
CA GLU A 741 -16.98 8.27 5.31
C GLU A 741 -16.48 7.90 6.71
N ASN A 742 -16.50 8.85 7.64
CA ASN A 742 -15.96 8.68 9.00
C ASN A 742 -14.50 8.16 9.00
N GLY A 743 -13.69 8.65 8.07
CA GLY A 743 -12.29 8.24 7.87
C GLY A 743 -12.11 6.80 7.39
N MET A 744 -13.16 6.16 6.86
CA MET A 744 -13.15 4.78 6.39
C MET A 744 -13.51 4.68 4.91
N LEU A 745 -12.67 3.96 4.15
CA LEU A 745 -12.91 3.59 2.76
C LEU A 745 -14.27 2.89 2.64
N GLN A 746 -15.08 3.28 1.67
CA GLN A 746 -16.38 2.65 1.39
C GLN A 746 -16.29 1.78 0.14
N GLU A 747 -15.84 2.37 -0.96
CA GLU A 747 -15.67 1.71 -2.25
C GLU A 747 -14.34 2.09 -2.90
N LEU A 748 -13.82 1.19 -3.72
CA LEU A 748 -12.58 1.37 -4.47
C LEU A 748 -12.72 0.77 -5.87
N GLY A 749 -12.69 1.61 -6.89
CA GLY A 749 -12.56 1.22 -8.29
C GLY A 749 -11.12 1.37 -8.77
N ILE A 750 -10.61 0.37 -9.49
CA ILE A 750 -9.25 0.34 -10.04
C ILE A 750 -9.34 0.03 -11.53
N LEU A 751 -8.98 0.98 -12.38
CA LEU A 751 -8.75 0.77 -13.81
C LEU A 751 -7.27 0.43 -14.02
N SER A 752 -6.97 -0.76 -14.53
CA SER A 752 -5.62 -1.11 -14.96
C SER A 752 -5.38 -0.61 -16.38
N LYS A 753 -4.63 0.47 -16.57
CA LYS A 753 -4.29 1.05 -17.89
C LYS A 753 -3.21 0.24 -18.61
N ALA A 754 -2.33 -0.43 -17.87
CA ALA A 754 -1.18 -1.15 -18.42
C ALA A 754 -1.27 -2.68 -18.31
N GLY A 755 -2.14 -3.23 -17.45
CA GLY A 755 -2.22 -4.67 -17.21
C GLY A 755 -1.17 -5.20 -16.22
N MET A 756 -0.52 -4.32 -15.46
CA MET A 756 0.49 -4.70 -14.47
C MET A 756 -0.15 -5.40 -13.26
N LYS A 757 0.66 -6.13 -12.50
CA LYS A 757 0.21 -6.72 -11.23
C LYS A 757 -0.14 -5.61 -10.24
N CYS A 758 -1.29 -5.73 -9.57
CA CYS A 758 -1.75 -4.72 -8.61
C CYS A 758 -1.53 -5.21 -7.18
N LYS A 759 -0.70 -4.50 -6.42
CA LYS A 759 -0.51 -4.69 -4.97
C LYS A 759 -1.10 -3.49 -4.24
N LEU A 760 -2.05 -3.73 -3.35
CA LEU A 760 -2.83 -2.70 -2.67
C LEU A 760 -2.77 -2.87 -1.15
N ILE A 761 -2.58 -1.75 -0.45
CA ILE A 761 -2.62 -1.65 1.01
C ILE A 761 -3.73 -0.68 1.42
N TYR A 762 -4.52 -1.08 2.40
CA TYR A 762 -5.44 -0.21 3.12
C TYR A 762 -5.44 -0.61 4.60
N ARG A 763 -4.92 0.27 5.45
CA ARG A 763 -4.71 -0.02 6.89
C ARG A 763 -3.86 -1.30 7.07
N ASN A 764 -4.35 -2.27 7.83
CA ASN A 764 -3.68 -3.55 8.06
C ASN A 764 -4.01 -4.63 7.02
N LYS A 765 -4.63 -4.26 5.89
CA LYS A 765 -5.02 -5.19 4.82
C LYS A 765 -4.11 -4.99 3.61
N GLU A 766 -3.62 -6.10 3.09
CA GLU A 766 -2.82 -6.17 1.87
C GLU A 766 -3.44 -7.20 0.93
N ILE A 767 -3.58 -6.85 -0.34
CA ILE A 767 -3.94 -7.77 -1.42
C ILE A 767 -3.00 -7.63 -2.60
N GLU A 768 -2.86 -8.70 -3.36
CA GLU A 768 -2.08 -8.72 -4.58
C GLU A 768 -2.78 -9.60 -5.62
N PHE A 769 -3.00 -9.08 -6.83
CA PHE A 769 -3.67 -9.82 -7.91
C PHE A 769 -3.20 -9.37 -9.29
N ASP A 770 -3.26 -10.29 -10.25
CA ASP A 770 -2.99 -10.00 -11.65
C ASP A 770 -4.15 -9.20 -12.25
N THR A 771 -3.81 -8.23 -13.11
CA THR A 771 -4.82 -7.41 -13.79
C THR A 771 -4.77 -7.60 -15.31
N GLU A 772 -5.75 -7.04 -16.00
CA GLU A 772 -5.82 -7.06 -17.46
C GLU A 772 -5.89 -5.62 -17.94
N LYS A 773 -5.20 -5.31 -19.03
CA LYS A 773 -5.18 -3.98 -19.62
C LYS A 773 -6.60 -3.51 -19.95
N ASN A 774 -6.92 -2.28 -19.56
CA ASN A 774 -8.21 -1.60 -19.68
C ASN A 774 -9.37 -2.24 -18.90
N LYS A 775 -9.10 -3.14 -17.95
CA LYS A 775 -10.13 -3.75 -17.10
C LYS A 775 -10.31 -2.96 -15.81
N VAL A 776 -11.57 -2.84 -15.37
CA VAL A 776 -11.96 -2.20 -14.11
C VAL A 776 -12.26 -3.26 -13.06
N TYR A 777 -11.67 -3.08 -11.89
CA TYR A 777 -11.87 -3.88 -10.69
C TYR A 777 -12.60 -3.04 -9.66
N LYS A 778 -13.51 -3.63 -8.89
CA LYS A 778 -14.22 -2.95 -7.81
C LYS A 778 -13.99 -3.71 -6.51
N LEU A 779 -13.66 -3.01 -5.45
CA LEU A 779 -13.40 -3.54 -4.12
C LEU A 779 -14.17 -2.71 -3.08
N ASN A 780 -14.47 -3.32 -1.94
CA ASN A 780 -15.02 -2.62 -0.76
C ASN A 780 -13.92 -2.28 0.26
N ALA A 781 -14.30 -1.76 1.42
CA ALA A 781 -13.44 -1.50 2.58
C ALA A 781 -12.61 -2.71 3.09
N ASP A 782 -12.99 -3.93 2.71
CA ASP A 782 -12.26 -5.17 3.01
C ASP A 782 -11.26 -5.56 1.92
N LEU A 783 -11.12 -4.74 0.88
CA LEU A 783 -10.39 -5.03 -0.34
C LEU A 783 -10.90 -6.30 -1.03
N ILE A 784 -12.21 -6.55 -0.95
CA ILE A 784 -12.88 -7.70 -1.57
C ILE A 784 -13.82 -7.19 -2.65
N ASP A 785 -13.87 -7.90 -3.78
CA ASP A 785 -14.82 -7.59 -4.84
C ASP A 785 -16.27 -7.81 -4.35
N PRO A 786 -17.13 -6.79 -4.31
CA PRO A 786 -18.52 -6.94 -3.89
C PRO A 786 -19.31 -7.95 -4.73
N ALA A 787 -18.96 -8.16 -6.00
CA ALA A 787 -19.56 -9.20 -6.84
C ALA A 787 -19.23 -10.61 -6.33
N THR A 788 -18.04 -10.80 -5.74
CA THR A 788 -17.68 -12.06 -5.06
C THR A 788 -18.36 -12.21 -3.69
N LEU A 789 -18.78 -11.09 -3.06
CA LEU A 789 -19.60 -11.11 -1.84
C LEU A 789 -21.05 -11.52 -2.12
N ASP A 790 -21.61 -11.22 -3.30
CA ASP A 790 -22.95 -11.68 -3.68
C ASP A 790 -22.94 -13.18 -4.08
N ASP A 791 -21.79 -13.70 -4.53
CA ASP A 791 -21.57 -15.14 -4.61
C ASP A 791 -21.60 -15.80 -3.21
N ASN A 792 -21.20 -15.13 -2.13
CA ASN A 792 -21.37 -15.63 -0.75
C ASN A 792 -22.84 -15.74 -0.29
N LYS A 793 -23.77 -14.98 -0.89
CA LYS A 793 -25.22 -15.22 -0.73
C LYS A 793 -25.71 -16.40 -1.58
N LYS A 794 -25.06 -16.68 -2.70
CA LYS A 794 -25.27 -17.89 -3.52
C LYS A 794 -24.74 -19.15 -2.82
N TYR A 795 -23.63 -19.05 -2.08
CA TYR A 795 -23.02 -20.12 -1.30
C TYR A 795 -23.78 -20.49 -0.01
N ALA A 796 -24.66 -19.63 0.51
CA ALA A 796 -25.49 -19.97 1.68
C ALA A 796 -26.43 -21.18 1.45
N LYS A 797 -26.65 -21.59 0.18
CA LYS A 797 -27.42 -22.78 -0.16
C LYS A 797 -26.58 -24.08 -0.24
N ASN A 798 -25.24 -23.99 -0.20
CA ASN A 798 -24.30 -25.10 -0.47
C ASN A 798 -23.15 -25.23 0.56
N ARG A 799 -23.30 -24.78 1.81
CA ARG A 799 -22.23 -24.96 2.83
C ARG A 799 -22.20 -26.41 3.35
N PRO A 800 -21.02 -27.08 3.41
CA PRO A 800 -20.94 -28.44 3.92
C PRO A 800 -21.07 -28.49 5.44
N ASN A 801 -21.50 -29.63 5.97
CA ASN A 801 -21.30 -29.92 7.40
C ASN A 801 -19.83 -30.24 7.65
N ILE A 802 -19.36 -30.04 8.88
CA ILE A 802 -18.00 -30.38 9.29
C ILE A 802 -18.07 -31.33 10.49
N LEU A 803 -17.54 -32.53 10.29
CA LEU A 803 -17.40 -33.57 11.31
C LEU A 803 -15.92 -33.81 11.60
N PHE A 804 -15.46 -33.33 12.74
CA PHE A 804 -14.09 -33.50 13.22
C PHE A 804 -14.03 -34.61 14.25
N ILE A 805 -13.37 -35.72 13.91
CA ILE A 805 -13.30 -36.94 14.71
C ILE A 805 -11.88 -37.09 15.23
N MET A 806 -11.75 -37.25 16.55
CA MET A 806 -10.45 -37.39 17.18
C MET A 806 -10.41 -38.56 18.15
N SER A 807 -9.43 -39.43 17.99
CA SER A 807 -9.19 -40.59 18.85
C SER A 807 -7.95 -40.35 19.72
N ASP A 808 -8.12 -40.42 21.04
CA ASP A 808 -7.06 -40.17 22.02
C ASP A 808 -5.96 -41.24 21.93
N ASP A 809 -4.68 -40.85 21.94
CA ASP A 809 -3.48 -41.71 21.74
C ASP A 809 -3.51 -42.68 20.53
N HIS A 810 -4.37 -42.45 19.54
CA HIS A 810 -4.43 -43.24 18.32
C HIS A 810 -3.34 -42.81 17.34
N CYS A 811 -2.31 -43.64 17.16
CA CYS A 811 -1.17 -43.32 16.29
C CYS A 811 -1.42 -43.75 14.84
N ALA A 812 -0.76 -43.08 13.89
CA ALA A 812 -0.91 -43.38 12.46
C ALA A 812 -0.53 -44.82 12.12
N ARG A 813 0.44 -45.40 12.81
CA ARG A 813 0.90 -46.78 12.57
C ARG A 813 -0.12 -47.84 12.99
N ALA A 814 -1.15 -47.49 13.75
CA ALA A 814 -2.20 -48.44 14.13
C ALA A 814 -3.36 -48.49 13.14
N ILE A 815 -3.32 -47.66 12.08
CA ILE A 815 -4.33 -47.58 11.04
C ILE A 815 -3.79 -48.28 9.80
N GLY A 816 -4.55 -49.23 9.26
CA GLY A 816 -4.12 -50.08 8.13
C GLY A 816 -3.72 -49.27 6.90
N ALA A 817 -4.45 -48.19 6.61
CA ALA A 817 -4.19 -47.31 5.46
C ALA A 817 -2.82 -46.61 5.46
N TYR A 818 -2.11 -46.57 6.60
CA TYR A 818 -0.75 -46.05 6.68
C TYR A 818 0.35 -47.10 6.41
N GLY A 819 -0.03 -48.35 6.13
CA GLY A 819 0.89 -49.39 5.65
C GLY A 819 1.98 -49.80 6.64
N SER A 820 1.71 -49.74 7.95
CA SER A 820 2.69 -50.11 8.98
C SER A 820 2.85 -51.65 9.12
N ARG A 821 3.77 -52.09 9.98
CA ARG A 821 3.89 -53.52 10.38
C ARG A 821 2.59 -54.13 10.91
N LEU A 822 1.69 -53.31 11.45
CA LEU A 822 0.42 -53.74 12.02
C LEU A 822 -0.70 -53.79 10.97
N ALA A 823 -0.49 -53.25 9.77
CA ALA A 823 -1.50 -53.21 8.71
C ALA A 823 -1.92 -54.62 8.26
N SER A 824 -1.03 -55.62 8.36
CA SER A 824 -1.34 -57.03 8.06
C SER A 824 -2.42 -57.63 8.98
N LEU A 825 -2.70 -57.00 10.12
CA LEU A 825 -3.74 -57.41 11.06
C LEU A 825 -5.12 -56.82 10.74
N ASP A 826 -5.23 -55.97 9.70
CA ASP A 826 -6.44 -55.21 9.34
C ASP A 826 -7.12 -54.56 10.56
N PRO A 827 -6.41 -53.67 11.30
CA PRO A 827 -6.89 -53.18 12.58
C PRO A 827 -8.07 -52.20 12.46
N THR A 828 -8.26 -51.58 11.29
CA THR A 828 -9.16 -50.43 11.10
C THR A 828 -9.90 -50.40 9.75
N PRO A 829 -10.62 -51.46 9.35
CA PRO A 829 -11.24 -51.53 8.02
C PRO A 829 -12.23 -50.39 7.70
N ASN A 830 -12.91 -49.80 8.70
CA ASN A 830 -13.83 -48.69 8.45
C ASN A 830 -13.10 -47.35 8.29
N ILE A 831 -12.02 -47.13 9.03
CA ILE A 831 -11.15 -45.95 8.85
C ILE A 831 -10.34 -46.07 7.55
N ASP A 832 -9.91 -47.28 7.19
CA ASP A 832 -9.24 -47.56 5.93
C ASP A 832 -10.19 -47.29 4.76
N LYS A 833 -11.47 -47.65 4.91
CA LYS A 833 -12.50 -47.26 3.95
C LYS A 833 -12.68 -45.74 3.83
N LEU A 834 -12.60 -45.01 4.94
CA LEU A 834 -12.63 -43.54 4.92
C LEU A 834 -11.43 -42.96 4.16
N ALA A 835 -10.26 -43.58 4.28
CA ALA A 835 -9.06 -43.22 3.54
C ALA A 835 -9.17 -43.50 2.04
N GLU A 836 -9.70 -44.67 1.66
CA GLU A 836 -10.01 -45.00 0.26
C GLU A 836 -10.97 -43.99 -0.37
N ASP A 837 -11.98 -43.56 0.39
CA ASP A 837 -12.98 -42.62 -0.09
C ASP A 837 -12.50 -41.14 -0.01
N GLY A 838 -11.32 -40.90 0.56
CA GLY A 838 -10.79 -39.58 0.87
C GLY A 838 -9.31 -39.39 0.51
N MET A 839 -8.61 -38.65 1.38
CA MET A 839 -7.18 -38.36 1.26
C MET A 839 -6.45 -38.65 2.57
N ILE A 840 -5.28 -39.27 2.48
CA ILE A 840 -4.37 -39.54 3.61
C ILE A 840 -3.24 -38.52 3.61
N PHE A 841 -2.88 -37.99 4.78
CA PHE A 841 -1.69 -37.16 4.95
C PHE A 841 -0.58 -37.93 5.69
N SER A 842 0.64 -37.91 5.15
CA SER A 842 1.78 -38.67 5.69
C SER A 842 2.70 -37.87 6.63
N ASN A 843 2.68 -36.52 6.53
CA ASN A 843 3.56 -35.61 7.28
C ASN A 843 2.76 -34.66 8.20
N VAL A 844 2.02 -35.23 9.16
CA VAL A 844 1.20 -34.47 10.13
C VAL A 844 1.74 -34.64 11.54
N PHE A 845 1.95 -33.52 12.24
CA PHE A 845 2.64 -33.53 13.52
C PHE A 845 1.92 -32.75 14.61
N CYS A 846 1.93 -33.27 15.83
CA CYS A 846 1.60 -32.47 16.99
C CYS A 846 2.77 -31.54 17.32
N THR A 847 2.48 -30.36 17.86
CA THR A 847 3.50 -29.41 18.33
C THR A 847 3.86 -29.63 19.80
N ASN A 848 3.09 -30.48 20.49
CA ASN A 848 3.32 -31.06 21.81
C ASN A 848 2.42 -32.30 21.90
N SER A 849 2.97 -33.45 22.24
CA SER A 849 2.26 -34.74 22.23
C SER A 849 1.48 -35.05 23.52
N ILE A 850 1.38 -34.09 24.43
CA ILE A 850 0.46 -34.21 25.55
C ILE A 850 -0.96 -33.84 25.06
N CYS A 851 -1.94 -34.70 25.35
CA CYS A 851 -3.34 -34.51 24.98
C CYS A 851 -3.91 -33.10 25.22
N LYS A 852 -3.62 -32.44 26.35
CA LYS A 852 -4.16 -31.10 26.63
C LYS A 852 -3.56 -30.00 25.72
N PRO A 853 -2.23 -29.76 25.72
CA PRO A 853 -1.61 -28.86 24.75
C PRO A 853 -2.02 -29.13 23.30
N SER A 854 -2.03 -30.39 22.86
CA SER A 854 -2.41 -30.69 21.47
C SER A 854 -3.85 -30.28 21.15
N ARG A 855 -4.81 -30.63 22.01
CA ARG A 855 -6.22 -30.23 21.86
C ARG A 855 -6.40 -28.72 21.90
N ALA A 856 -5.64 -28.02 22.74
CA ALA A 856 -5.66 -26.56 22.79
C ALA A 856 -5.20 -25.95 21.47
N ASN A 857 -4.15 -26.50 20.86
CA ASN A 857 -3.62 -26.02 19.58
C ASN A 857 -4.65 -26.19 18.44
N ILE A 858 -5.38 -27.31 18.43
CA ILE A 858 -6.47 -27.55 17.47
C ILE A 858 -7.63 -26.55 17.67
N ILE A 859 -8.06 -26.31 18.91
CA ILE A 859 -9.20 -25.42 19.22
C ILE A 859 -8.87 -23.94 18.97
N THR A 860 -7.62 -23.55 19.21
CA THR A 860 -7.19 -22.15 19.11
C THR A 860 -6.57 -21.79 17.77
N GLY A 861 -6.02 -22.75 17.03
CA GLY A 861 -5.15 -22.48 15.90
C GLY A 861 -3.82 -21.81 16.29
N GLN A 862 -3.41 -21.90 17.56
CA GLN A 862 -2.21 -21.25 18.11
C GLN A 862 -1.25 -22.28 18.71
N TYR A 863 0.04 -21.94 18.79
CA TYR A 863 1.03 -22.74 19.53
C TYR A 863 0.84 -22.58 21.05
N CYS A 864 1.33 -23.56 21.82
CA CYS A 864 1.15 -23.62 23.29
C CYS A 864 1.64 -22.35 24.01
N GLN A 865 2.79 -21.79 23.59
CA GLN A 865 3.35 -20.56 24.16
C GLN A 865 2.45 -19.33 23.97
N THR A 866 1.56 -19.36 22.98
CA THR A 866 0.63 -18.28 22.66
C THR A 866 -0.72 -18.50 23.32
N ASN A 867 -1.28 -19.72 23.23
CA ASN A 867 -2.56 -20.02 23.87
C ASN A 867 -2.47 -20.21 25.40
N GLY A 868 -1.26 -20.39 25.94
CA GLY A 868 -0.98 -20.50 27.38
C GLY A 868 -1.11 -21.92 27.96
N VAL A 869 -1.36 -22.94 27.12
CA VAL A 869 -1.55 -24.33 27.57
C VAL A 869 -0.27 -25.14 27.38
N LEU A 870 0.64 -25.06 28.36
CA LEU A 870 1.99 -25.63 28.25
C LEU A 870 2.07 -27.09 28.72
N ASP A 871 1.16 -27.51 29.61
CA ASP A 871 1.23 -28.78 30.33
C ASP A 871 -0.16 -29.35 30.74
N LEU A 872 -0.17 -30.44 31.52
CA LEU A 872 -1.40 -31.02 32.08
C LEU A 872 -2.01 -30.22 33.24
N TYR A 873 -1.41 -29.12 33.69
CA TYR A 873 -1.93 -28.29 34.77
C TYR A 873 -2.63 -27.03 34.24
N SER A 874 -2.17 -26.50 33.12
CA SER A 874 -2.69 -25.32 32.42
C SER A 874 -4.19 -25.44 32.10
N VAL A 875 -4.90 -24.32 32.03
CA VAL A 875 -6.34 -24.26 31.71
C VAL A 875 -6.52 -23.48 30.41
N LEU A 876 -7.34 -23.97 29.47
CA LEU A 876 -7.75 -23.16 28.33
C LEU A 876 -9.05 -22.42 28.69
N PRO A 877 -9.01 -21.09 28.86
CA PRO A 877 -10.18 -20.35 29.28
C PRO A 877 -11.20 -20.24 28.12
N ALA A 878 -12.47 -20.00 28.46
CA ALA A 878 -13.60 -20.19 27.54
C ALA A 878 -13.57 -19.19 26.37
N GLU A 879 -13.14 -17.97 26.64
CA GLU A 879 -12.94 -16.91 25.67
C GLU A 879 -11.91 -17.27 24.59
N ARG A 880 -11.03 -18.26 24.85
CA ARG A 880 -10.06 -18.77 23.89
C ARG A 880 -10.54 -19.99 23.11
N HIS A 881 -11.79 -20.42 23.27
CA HIS A 881 -12.35 -21.49 22.44
C HIS A 881 -12.72 -20.92 21.07
N TYR A 882 -11.71 -20.53 20.28
CA TYR A 882 -11.86 -19.71 19.09
C TYR A 882 -12.57 -20.43 17.94
N LEU A 883 -12.13 -21.63 17.57
CA LEU A 883 -12.74 -22.39 16.48
C LEU A 883 -14.27 -22.53 16.61
N PRO A 884 -14.83 -23.02 17.74
CA PRO A 884 -16.29 -23.11 17.88
C PRO A 884 -16.98 -21.75 17.93
N ALA A 885 -16.33 -20.69 18.44
CA ALA A 885 -16.89 -19.35 18.40
C ALA A 885 -17.02 -18.83 16.96
N GLU A 886 -15.99 -19.01 16.14
CA GLU A 886 -15.99 -18.60 14.73
C GLU A 886 -16.97 -19.43 13.89
N MET A 887 -17.07 -20.73 14.14
CA MET A 887 -18.07 -21.59 13.48
C MET A 887 -19.50 -21.16 13.83
N LYS A 888 -19.76 -20.80 15.09
CA LYS A 888 -21.07 -20.28 15.52
C LYS A 888 -21.40 -18.95 14.82
N LYS A 889 -20.43 -18.03 14.72
CA LYS A 889 -20.58 -16.78 13.96
C LYS A 889 -20.89 -17.05 12.48
N ALA A 890 -20.33 -18.13 11.92
CA ALA A 890 -20.58 -18.55 10.55
C ALA A 890 -21.95 -19.22 10.32
N GLY A 891 -22.79 -19.33 11.36
CA GLY A 891 -24.15 -19.86 11.28
C GLY A 891 -24.26 -21.37 11.45
N TYR A 892 -23.20 -22.05 11.89
CA TYR A 892 -23.23 -23.48 12.19
C TYR A 892 -23.89 -23.75 13.54
N THR A 893 -24.62 -24.87 13.63
CA THR A 893 -24.92 -25.47 14.93
C THR A 893 -23.66 -26.18 15.44
N THR A 894 -23.10 -25.73 16.56
CA THR A 894 -21.81 -26.24 17.04
C THR A 894 -21.97 -27.25 18.18
N ALA A 895 -21.26 -28.38 18.12
CA ALA A 895 -21.26 -29.38 19.20
C ALA A 895 -19.91 -30.03 19.47
N VAL A 896 -19.67 -30.40 20.72
CA VAL A 896 -18.54 -31.27 21.14
C VAL A 896 -19.02 -32.39 22.04
N ILE A 897 -18.72 -33.63 21.66
CA ILE A 897 -19.17 -34.84 22.37
C ILE A 897 -17.98 -35.76 22.61
N GLY A 898 -17.80 -36.20 23.88
CA GLY A 898 -16.73 -37.12 24.28
C GLY A 898 -15.59 -36.47 25.05
N LYS A 899 -14.32 -36.79 24.72
CA LYS A 899 -13.15 -36.30 25.49
C LYS A 899 -12.87 -34.82 25.22
N TRP A 900 -12.97 -34.00 26.27
CA TRP A 900 -12.65 -32.57 26.22
C TRP A 900 -11.24 -32.25 26.75
N HIS A 901 -10.94 -32.63 28.00
CA HIS A 901 -9.62 -32.54 28.63
C HIS A 901 -8.95 -31.14 28.72
N LEU A 902 -9.66 -30.04 28.43
CA LEU A 902 -9.13 -28.65 28.50
C LEU A 902 -9.45 -27.92 29.82
N LYS A 903 -9.90 -28.67 30.83
CA LYS A 903 -10.29 -28.25 32.19
C LYS A 903 -11.50 -27.29 32.27
N ASN A 904 -11.64 -26.27 31.43
CA ASN A 904 -12.82 -25.38 31.45
C ASN A 904 -14.04 -26.02 30.75
N SER A 905 -15.26 -25.51 30.98
CA SER A 905 -16.46 -25.94 30.24
C SER A 905 -16.43 -25.50 28.77
N PRO A 906 -16.90 -26.31 27.79
CA PRO A 906 -16.93 -25.94 26.37
C PRO A 906 -18.03 -24.90 26.02
N GLU A 907 -17.93 -23.69 26.58
CA GLU A 907 -19.02 -22.70 26.56
C GLU A 907 -19.35 -22.12 25.16
N ASN A 908 -18.38 -22.12 24.24
CA ASN A 908 -18.60 -21.61 22.89
C ASN A 908 -19.33 -22.60 21.97
N PHE A 909 -19.68 -23.79 22.45
CA PHE A 909 -20.51 -24.75 21.72
C PHE A 909 -22.00 -24.58 22.03
N ASP A 910 -22.89 -24.78 21.05
CA ASP A 910 -24.34 -24.82 21.28
C ASP A 910 -24.76 -26.07 22.07
N TYR A 911 -24.04 -27.17 21.87
CA TYR A 911 -24.21 -28.40 22.62
C TYR A 911 -22.87 -28.98 23.07
N TYR A 912 -22.77 -29.39 24.33
CA TYR A 912 -21.67 -30.25 24.75
C TYR A 912 -22.16 -31.40 25.62
N CYS A 913 -21.53 -32.55 25.47
CA CYS A 913 -21.67 -33.70 26.37
C CYS A 913 -20.30 -34.37 26.48
N VAL A 914 -19.55 -34.07 27.55
CA VAL A 914 -18.12 -34.36 27.63
C VAL A 914 -17.73 -35.11 28.90
N ILE A 915 -16.76 -36.01 28.81
CA ILE A 915 -16.22 -36.73 29.98
C ILE A 915 -15.28 -35.82 30.81
N PRO A 916 -15.33 -35.90 32.15
CA PRO A 916 -14.42 -35.14 33.00
C PRO A 916 -13.03 -35.75 33.07
N GLY A 917 -11.99 -34.91 33.02
CA GLY A 917 -10.59 -35.35 33.11
C GLY A 917 -10.27 -36.40 32.04
N GLN A 918 -9.65 -37.51 32.43
CA GLN A 918 -9.39 -38.63 31.52
C GLN A 918 -10.64 -39.49 31.23
N GLY A 919 -11.70 -39.36 32.04
CA GLY A 919 -12.92 -40.15 31.97
C GLY A 919 -12.74 -41.65 32.22
N ARG A 920 -13.87 -42.36 32.33
CA ARG A 920 -13.94 -43.82 32.52
C ARG A 920 -14.20 -44.49 31.17
N TYR A 921 -13.65 -45.69 30.99
CA TYR A 921 -13.97 -46.54 29.84
C TYR A 921 -15.36 -47.15 29.94
N TYR A 922 -15.72 -47.70 31.10
CA TYR A 922 -17.04 -48.26 31.33
C TYR A 922 -17.90 -47.32 32.16
N ASN A 923 -19.16 -47.25 31.75
CA ASN A 923 -20.21 -46.46 32.38
C ASN A 923 -19.77 -45.00 32.60
N PRO A 924 -19.41 -44.28 31.51
CA PRO A 924 -18.87 -42.93 31.63
C PRO A 924 -19.91 -41.98 32.22
N ILE A 925 -19.40 -41.07 33.03
CA ILE A 925 -20.14 -39.90 33.53
C ILE A 925 -19.78 -38.74 32.61
N MET A 926 -20.78 -38.00 32.12
CA MET A 926 -20.56 -36.88 31.20
C MET A 926 -21.23 -35.62 31.72
N TYR A 927 -20.54 -34.50 31.57
CA TYR A 927 -21.02 -33.15 31.85
C TYR A 927 -21.65 -32.60 30.59
N THR A 928 -22.86 -32.03 30.69
CA THR A 928 -23.58 -31.51 29.52
C THR A 928 -24.27 -30.19 29.82
N ASN A 929 -24.50 -29.37 28.78
CA ASN A 929 -25.33 -28.18 28.89
C ASN A 929 -26.83 -28.44 28.65
N LYS A 930 -27.25 -29.65 28.26
CA LYS A 930 -28.66 -30.01 28.04
C LYS A 930 -28.98 -31.43 28.51
N GLY A 931 -30.03 -31.57 29.31
CA GLY A 931 -30.49 -32.86 29.84
C GLY A 931 -29.61 -33.41 30.98
N GLY A 932 -30.18 -34.25 31.85
CA GLY A 932 -29.46 -34.83 33.01
C GLY A 932 -29.78 -34.14 34.34
N VAL A 933 -29.09 -34.58 35.40
CA VAL A 933 -29.32 -34.12 36.79
C VAL A 933 -28.27 -33.07 37.14
N LYS A 934 -28.70 -31.87 37.55
CA LYS A 934 -27.78 -30.81 38.00
C LYS A 934 -26.98 -31.27 39.21
N LYS A 935 -25.65 -31.24 39.10
CA LYS A 935 -24.71 -31.52 40.20
C LYS A 935 -23.64 -30.44 40.21
N LYS A 936 -23.18 -30.04 41.39
CA LYS A 936 -21.94 -29.25 41.52
C LYS A 936 -20.76 -30.15 41.16
N VAL A 937 -20.02 -29.75 40.14
CA VAL A 937 -18.84 -30.46 39.67
C VAL A 937 -17.68 -29.50 39.51
N ARG A 938 -16.48 -30.02 39.75
CA ARG A 938 -15.24 -29.28 39.59
C ARG A 938 -14.70 -29.52 38.17
N PHE A 939 -14.62 -28.45 37.39
CA PHE A 939 -14.03 -28.42 36.06
C PHE A 939 -12.49 -28.26 36.16
N ASP A 940 -12.04 -27.42 37.10
CA ASP A 940 -10.63 -27.33 37.50
C ASP A 940 -10.45 -26.93 38.98
N SER A 941 -9.21 -26.95 39.48
CA SER A 941 -8.79 -26.40 40.78
C SER A 941 -9.47 -25.11 41.24
N THR A 942 -9.83 -24.19 40.34
CA THR A 942 -10.45 -22.88 40.66
C THR A 942 -11.89 -22.75 40.17
N LEU A 943 -12.42 -23.70 39.39
CA LEU A 943 -13.73 -23.61 38.74
C LEU A 943 -14.65 -24.75 39.16
N GLU A 944 -15.56 -24.46 40.09
CA GLU A 944 -16.69 -25.31 40.45
C GLU A 944 -17.98 -24.73 39.88
N ARG A 945 -18.77 -25.56 39.20
CA ARG A 945 -20.03 -25.13 38.60
C ARG A 945 -21.10 -26.19 38.77
N GLU A 946 -22.33 -25.74 38.88
CA GLU A 946 -23.49 -26.62 38.77
C GLU A 946 -23.81 -26.82 37.30
N VAL A 947 -23.60 -28.04 36.79
CA VAL A 947 -23.98 -28.42 35.42
C VAL A 947 -24.79 -29.72 35.44
N PRO A 948 -25.68 -29.94 34.47
CA PRO A 948 -26.29 -31.24 34.27
C PRO A 948 -25.25 -32.35 34.04
N VAL A 949 -25.44 -33.46 34.75
CA VAL A 949 -24.60 -34.67 34.66
C VAL A 949 -25.46 -35.83 34.22
N ARG A 950 -24.96 -36.60 33.25
CA ARG A 950 -25.57 -37.84 32.76
C ARG A 950 -24.63 -39.02 33.02
N GLU A 951 -25.21 -40.13 33.45
CA GLU A 951 -24.51 -41.39 33.67
C GLU A 951 -25.00 -42.38 32.61
N PHE A 952 -24.06 -42.99 31.90
CA PHE A 952 -24.36 -43.91 30.82
C PHE A 952 -23.95 -45.33 31.19
N LYS A 953 -24.52 -46.32 30.50
CA LYS A 953 -24.11 -47.72 30.60
C LYS A 953 -23.37 -48.14 29.33
N GLY A 954 -22.33 -48.95 29.48
CA GLY A 954 -21.55 -49.49 28.37
C GLY A 954 -20.16 -48.87 28.22
N HIS A 955 -19.48 -49.24 27.14
CA HIS A 955 -18.13 -48.77 26.84
C HIS A 955 -18.15 -47.36 26.24
N SER A 956 -17.16 -46.53 26.56
CA SER A 956 -17.17 -45.11 26.24
C SER A 956 -17.24 -44.82 24.74
N SER A 957 -16.61 -45.64 23.89
CA SER A 957 -16.70 -45.45 22.43
C SER A 957 -18.12 -45.63 21.91
N ASP A 958 -18.88 -46.57 22.47
CA ASP A 958 -20.27 -46.81 22.07
C ASP A 958 -21.15 -45.64 22.55
N VAL A 959 -21.03 -45.27 23.83
CA VAL A 959 -21.80 -44.19 24.44
C VAL A 959 -21.59 -42.85 23.72
N ILE A 960 -20.34 -42.50 23.40
CA ILE A 960 -20.01 -41.25 22.72
C ILE A 960 -20.64 -41.25 21.31
N THR A 961 -20.60 -42.39 20.62
CA THR A 961 -21.17 -42.52 19.27
C THR A 961 -22.70 -42.46 19.30
N ASP A 962 -23.34 -43.09 20.28
CA ASP A 962 -24.79 -43.03 20.48
C ASP A 962 -25.24 -41.57 20.73
N GLU A 963 -24.48 -40.84 21.54
CA GLU A 963 -24.77 -39.43 21.82
C GLU A 963 -24.53 -38.53 20.61
N VAL A 964 -23.52 -38.82 19.78
CA VAL A 964 -23.31 -38.14 18.49
C VAL A 964 -24.47 -38.37 17.55
N ILE A 965 -24.93 -39.61 17.39
CA ILE A 965 -26.09 -39.94 16.55
C ILE A 965 -27.33 -39.20 17.08
N SER A 966 -27.56 -39.21 18.40
CA SER A 966 -28.68 -38.49 19.02
C SER A 966 -28.63 -36.97 18.78
N PHE A 967 -27.44 -36.36 18.84
CA PHE A 967 -27.27 -34.95 18.47
C PHE A 967 -27.61 -34.71 17.00
N LEU A 968 -27.13 -35.58 16.10
CA LEU A 968 -27.44 -35.47 14.67
C LEU A 968 -28.95 -35.62 14.42
N GLU A 969 -29.67 -36.47 15.15
CA GLU A 969 -31.13 -36.61 15.01
C GLU A 969 -31.88 -35.35 15.48
N THR A 970 -31.42 -34.71 16.55
CA THR A 970 -32.16 -33.66 17.29
C THR A 970 -31.72 -32.22 16.99
N ARG A 971 -30.63 -32.01 16.26
CA ARG A 971 -30.15 -30.67 15.87
C ARG A 971 -31.14 -29.91 14.99
N ASP A 972 -30.92 -28.61 14.89
CA ASP A 972 -31.60 -27.78 13.89
C ASP A 972 -31.14 -28.17 12.46
N LYS A 973 -31.98 -28.93 11.75
CA LYS A 973 -31.70 -29.42 10.39
C LYS A 973 -31.69 -28.31 9.33
N SER A 974 -32.11 -27.09 9.67
CA SER A 974 -32.05 -25.94 8.75
C SER A 974 -30.66 -25.31 8.66
N LYS A 975 -29.74 -25.68 9.55
CA LYS A 975 -28.37 -25.16 9.62
C LYS A 975 -27.35 -26.27 9.36
N PRO A 976 -26.19 -25.95 8.77
CA PRO A 976 -25.07 -26.89 8.76
C PRO A 976 -24.57 -27.12 10.20
N PHE A 977 -23.95 -28.27 10.46
CA PHE A 977 -23.38 -28.58 11.77
C PHE A 977 -21.85 -28.58 11.75
N PHE A 978 -21.26 -28.12 12.85
CA PHE A 978 -19.85 -28.31 13.18
C PHE A 978 -19.79 -29.19 14.43
N LEU A 979 -19.37 -30.44 14.28
CA LEU A 979 -19.38 -31.44 15.34
C LEU A 979 -17.96 -31.96 15.60
N MET A 980 -17.51 -31.81 16.83
CA MET A 980 -16.29 -32.43 17.35
C MET A 980 -16.63 -33.73 18.10
N HIS A 981 -16.34 -34.87 17.48
CA HIS A 981 -16.57 -36.22 18.00
C HIS A 981 -15.26 -36.81 18.55
N HIS A 982 -15.10 -36.82 19.87
CA HIS A 982 -13.84 -37.15 20.51
C HIS A 982 -13.90 -38.44 21.31
N TYR A 983 -13.27 -39.51 20.84
CA TYR A 983 -13.14 -40.73 21.60
C TYR A 983 -12.16 -40.59 22.77
N LYS A 984 -12.45 -41.31 23.86
CA LYS A 984 -11.48 -41.60 24.94
C LYS A 984 -10.49 -42.70 24.54
N ALA A 985 -10.95 -43.66 23.76
CA ALA A 985 -10.13 -44.78 23.35
C ALA A 985 -9.25 -44.37 22.15
N PRO A 986 -8.06 -44.96 21.98
CA PRO A 986 -7.30 -45.71 22.99
C PRO A 986 -6.48 -44.80 23.93
N HIS A 987 -6.84 -44.64 25.21
CA HIS A 987 -6.00 -43.97 26.21
C HIS A 987 -5.55 -44.92 27.32
N ASP A 988 -4.29 -44.82 27.72
CA ASP A 988 -3.66 -45.62 28.76
C ASP A 988 -4.33 -45.44 30.16
N MET A 989 -4.59 -46.50 30.94
CA MET A 989 -4.42 -47.93 30.62
C MET A 989 -5.54 -48.40 29.69
N PHE A 990 -5.22 -49.18 28.68
CA PHE A 990 -6.16 -49.60 27.65
C PHE A 990 -7.18 -50.59 28.20
N VAL A 991 -8.46 -50.24 28.10
CA VAL A 991 -9.56 -51.09 28.51
C VAL A 991 -10.52 -51.18 27.35
N TYR A 992 -10.53 -52.32 26.66
CA TYR A 992 -11.34 -52.52 25.47
C TYR A 992 -12.79 -52.93 25.81
N ALA A 993 -13.67 -52.83 24.82
CA ALA A 993 -15.03 -53.32 24.95
C ALA A 993 -15.05 -54.86 25.02
N GLU A 994 -15.77 -55.45 25.98
CA GLU A 994 -15.75 -56.89 26.31
C GLU A 994 -15.96 -57.81 25.10
N ARG A 995 -16.73 -57.33 24.10
CA ARG A 995 -16.96 -58.04 22.83
C ARG A 995 -15.68 -58.32 22.03
N TYR A 996 -14.56 -57.65 22.32
CA TYR A 996 -13.26 -57.85 21.66
C TYR A 996 -12.25 -58.61 22.53
N LYS A 997 -12.66 -59.22 23.65
CA LYS A 997 -11.76 -59.98 24.54
C LYS A 997 -11.02 -61.13 23.85
N ASP A 998 -11.61 -61.70 22.80
CA ASP A 998 -11.04 -62.80 22.02
C ASP A 998 -10.42 -62.29 20.69
N TYR A 999 -10.59 -61.01 20.35
CA TYR A 999 -9.98 -60.43 19.16
C TYR A 999 -8.44 -60.45 19.32
N LEU A 1000 -7.74 -61.06 18.35
CA LEU A 1000 -6.28 -61.24 18.37
C LEU A 1000 -5.74 -62.09 19.54
N SER A 1001 -6.56 -62.97 20.15
CA SER A 1001 -6.08 -63.85 21.24
C SER A 1001 -5.04 -64.87 20.76
N ASP A 1002 -5.25 -65.43 19.56
CA ASP A 1002 -4.39 -66.48 18.97
C ASP A 1002 -3.44 -65.93 17.90
N VAL A 1003 -3.29 -64.60 17.85
CA VAL A 1003 -2.44 -63.90 16.87
C VAL A 1003 -1.23 -63.31 17.59
N GLU A 1004 -0.06 -63.62 17.09
CA GLU A 1004 1.18 -62.96 17.50
C GLU A 1004 1.29 -61.60 16.81
N ILE A 1005 1.33 -60.53 17.60
CA ILE A 1005 1.40 -59.16 17.12
C ILE A 1005 2.82 -58.88 16.60
N PRO A 1006 3.00 -58.36 15.37
CA PRO A 1006 4.32 -58.06 14.82
C PRO A 1006 5.11 -57.04 15.66
N GLU A 1007 6.27 -57.45 16.18
CA GLU A 1007 7.15 -56.62 16.99
C GLU A 1007 7.90 -55.57 16.15
N PRO A 1008 8.24 -54.39 16.69
CA PRO A 1008 9.10 -53.45 15.99
C PRO A 1008 10.56 -53.92 16.01
N ASP A 1009 11.23 -53.82 14.84
CA ASP A 1009 12.62 -54.25 14.66
C ASP A 1009 13.63 -53.57 15.62
N ASN A 1010 13.31 -52.38 16.13
CA ASN A 1010 14.16 -51.61 17.05
C ASN A 1010 13.74 -51.70 18.52
N MET A 1011 12.96 -52.72 18.90
CA MET A 1011 12.52 -52.93 20.28
C MET A 1011 13.65 -53.41 21.20
N TYR A 1012 14.52 -54.32 20.73
CA TYR A 1012 15.50 -54.98 21.60
C TYR A 1012 16.90 -54.34 21.57
N ASP A 1013 17.31 -53.81 20.42
CA ASP A 1013 18.69 -53.36 20.18
C ASP A 1013 18.76 -51.83 20.03
N GLN A 1014 19.34 -51.15 21.03
CA GLN A 1014 19.61 -49.71 21.02
C GLN A 1014 21.13 -49.44 21.12
N PRO A 1015 21.89 -49.61 20.02
CA PRO A 1015 23.35 -49.66 20.03
C PRO A 1015 23.99 -48.34 20.49
N ALA A 1016 25.08 -48.45 21.26
CA ALA A 1016 25.95 -47.33 21.61
C ALA A 1016 27.35 -47.51 20.96
N PRO A 1017 28.03 -46.43 20.53
CA PRO A 1017 27.50 -45.06 20.38
C PRO A 1017 26.62 -44.98 19.11
N GLY A 1018 25.41 -44.43 19.22
CA GLY A 1018 24.50 -44.28 18.07
C GLY A 1018 23.08 -43.90 18.45
N PHE A 1019 22.40 -44.70 19.27
CA PHE A 1019 21.04 -44.37 19.72
C PHE A 1019 21.08 -43.42 20.92
N GLY A 1020 20.42 -42.26 20.81
CA GLY A 1020 20.26 -41.28 21.88
C GLY A 1020 21.51 -40.43 22.15
N SER A 1021 21.47 -39.66 23.24
CA SER A 1021 22.50 -38.72 23.66
C SER A 1021 22.81 -38.87 25.15
N ILE A 1022 23.80 -38.13 25.66
CA ILE A 1022 24.08 -38.07 27.10
C ILE A 1022 22.87 -37.56 27.91
N ALA A 1023 21.93 -36.82 27.30
CA ALA A 1023 20.70 -36.38 27.97
C ALA A 1023 19.68 -37.50 28.19
N THR A 1024 19.64 -38.49 27.29
CA THR A 1024 18.69 -39.62 27.32
C THR A 1024 19.32 -40.90 27.87
N ARG A 1025 20.65 -41.02 27.83
CA ARG A 1025 21.40 -42.21 28.27
C ARG A 1025 22.32 -41.97 29.46
N GLY A 1026 22.80 -40.74 29.68
CA GLY A 1026 23.78 -40.45 30.72
C GLY A 1026 25.19 -40.93 30.37
N VAL A 1027 26.15 -40.60 31.23
CA VAL A 1027 27.53 -41.10 31.10
C VAL A 1027 27.52 -42.62 31.33
N ASN A 1028 28.10 -43.40 30.42
CA ASN A 1028 28.13 -44.86 30.46
C ASN A 1028 26.73 -45.50 30.68
N ASP A 1029 25.71 -44.97 30.01
CA ASP A 1029 24.32 -45.46 30.08
C ASP A 1029 23.66 -45.37 31.47
N SER A 1030 24.18 -44.52 32.36
CA SER A 1030 23.69 -44.36 33.73
C SER A 1030 22.20 -43.94 33.87
N LEU A 1031 21.57 -43.39 32.84
CA LEU A 1031 20.18 -42.92 32.87
C LEU A 1031 19.18 -43.86 32.18
N ILE A 1032 19.62 -44.93 31.51
CA ILE A 1032 18.71 -45.77 30.69
C ILE A 1032 17.59 -46.41 31.52
N HIS A 1033 17.85 -46.75 32.78
CA HIS A 1033 16.87 -47.35 33.70
C HIS A 1033 15.96 -46.32 34.38
N ASP A 1034 16.26 -45.02 34.25
CA ASP A 1034 15.53 -43.94 34.89
C ASP A 1034 14.57 -43.22 33.93
N ILE A 1035 14.93 -43.14 32.64
CA ILE A 1035 14.27 -42.35 31.62
C ILE A 1035 13.30 -43.20 30.78
N GLY A 1036 12.09 -42.67 30.57
CA GLY A 1036 11.07 -43.25 29.71
C GLY A 1036 10.26 -44.37 30.37
N SER A 1037 9.08 -44.62 29.80
CA SER A 1037 8.29 -45.81 30.10
C SER A 1037 8.57 -46.89 29.06
N SER A 1038 8.79 -48.12 29.50
CA SER A 1038 9.39 -49.15 28.67
C SER A 1038 8.63 -50.47 28.64
N ILE A 1039 8.73 -51.18 27.51
CA ILE A 1039 8.14 -52.53 27.34
C ILE A 1039 8.90 -53.54 28.20
N SER A 1040 10.24 -53.45 28.19
CA SER A 1040 11.18 -54.25 28.94
C SER A 1040 11.14 -53.94 30.45
N ARG A 1041 12.04 -54.54 31.24
CA ARG A 1041 12.15 -54.22 32.68
C ARG A 1041 12.72 -52.83 32.97
N ARG A 1042 13.14 -52.08 31.93
CA ARG A 1042 13.68 -50.74 32.01
C ARG A 1042 12.64 -49.73 32.52
N GLY A 1043 13.13 -48.61 33.06
CA GLY A 1043 12.27 -47.52 33.52
C GLY A 1043 11.51 -47.81 34.81
N ARG A 1044 11.04 -46.74 35.45
CA ARG A 1044 10.17 -46.85 36.64
C ARG A 1044 8.77 -47.34 36.31
N ARG A 1045 8.29 -47.02 35.11
CA ARG A 1045 7.01 -47.47 34.57
C ARG A 1045 7.27 -48.45 33.42
N ASN A 1046 6.96 -49.72 33.65
CA ASN A 1046 6.98 -50.74 32.60
C ASN A 1046 5.73 -51.61 32.62
N TYR A 1047 5.33 -52.08 31.44
CA TYR A 1047 4.04 -52.78 31.29
C TYR A 1047 4.10 -54.25 31.66
N GLY A 1048 5.26 -54.90 31.63
CA GLY A 1048 5.35 -56.28 32.13
C GLY A 1048 5.00 -56.38 33.60
N ARG A 1049 5.44 -55.43 34.44
CA ARG A 1049 5.00 -55.32 35.84
C ARG A 1049 3.52 -54.95 35.96
N TYR A 1050 3.01 -54.09 35.08
CA TYR A 1050 1.58 -53.77 35.06
C TYR A 1050 0.72 -55.02 34.81
N TYR A 1051 1.12 -55.85 33.84
CA TYR A 1051 0.48 -57.14 33.53
C TYR A 1051 0.86 -58.27 34.50
N LYS A 1052 1.67 -57.98 35.52
CA LYS A 1052 2.11 -58.93 36.55
C LYS A 1052 2.76 -60.19 35.96
N LEU A 1053 3.58 -60.02 34.92
CA LEU A 1053 4.36 -61.11 34.34
C LEU A 1053 5.34 -61.68 35.37
N SER A 1054 5.68 -62.97 35.24
CA SER A 1054 6.62 -63.64 36.14
C SER A 1054 8.02 -63.02 36.04
N GLU A 1055 8.64 -62.76 37.20
CA GLU A 1055 10.04 -62.30 37.26
C GLU A 1055 11.04 -63.40 36.86
N GLU A 1056 10.60 -64.67 36.75
CA GLU A 1056 11.44 -65.80 36.33
C GLU A 1056 11.67 -65.85 34.80
N LEU A 1057 10.91 -65.08 34.00
CA LEU A 1057 11.10 -65.00 32.55
C LEU A 1057 12.44 -64.36 32.20
N SER A 1058 13.10 -64.84 31.14
CA SER A 1058 14.27 -64.13 30.59
C SER A 1058 13.89 -62.70 30.14
N GLU A 1059 14.87 -61.81 29.98
CA GLU A 1059 14.59 -60.42 29.56
C GLU A 1059 13.86 -60.35 28.22
N ARG A 1060 14.24 -61.23 27.29
CA ARG A 1060 13.61 -61.30 25.96
C ARG A 1060 12.17 -61.81 26.04
N GLU A 1061 11.91 -62.89 26.80
CA GLU A 1061 10.56 -63.44 26.97
C GLU A 1061 9.64 -62.46 27.71
N PHE A 1062 10.16 -61.77 28.73
CA PHE A 1062 9.41 -60.75 29.45
C PHE A 1062 9.04 -59.58 28.55
N THR A 1063 10.00 -59.07 27.77
CA THR A 1063 9.77 -57.95 26.84
C THR A 1063 8.77 -58.35 25.74
N HIS A 1064 8.94 -59.53 25.14
CA HIS A 1064 8.01 -60.11 24.17
C HIS A 1064 6.59 -60.20 24.74
N GLN A 1065 6.38 -60.88 25.88
CA GLN A 1065 5.05 -61.03 26.46
C GLN A 1065 4.43 -59.69 26.89
N SER A 1066 5.25 -58.75 27.38
CA SER A 1066 4.82 -57.39 27.72
C SER A 1066 4.31 -56.65 26.48
N TYR A 1067 5.04 -56.74 25.38
CA TYR A 1067 4.66 -56.16 24.09
C TYR A 1067 3.36 -56.76 23.58
N GLN A 1068 3.27 -58.10 23.53
CA GLN A 1068 2.10 -58.81 23.05
C GLN A 1068 0.83 -58.40 23.81
N ASN A 1069 0.89 -58.32 25.15
CA ASN A 1069 -0.26 -57.88 25.96
C ASN A 1069 -0.59 -56.40 25.75
N TYR A 1070 0.42 -55.53 25.74
CA TYR A 1070 0.25 -54.09 25.52
C TYR A 1070 -0.37 -53.76 24.17
N ALA A 1071 0.21 -54.28 23.09
CA ALA A 1071 -0.23 -54.01 21.73
C ALA A 1071 -1.61 -54.63 21.46
N ARG A 1072 -1.91 -55.82 21.99
CA ARG A 1072 -3.22 -56.46 21.84
C ARG A 1072 -4.33 -55.64 22.49
N ASP A 1073 -4.14 -55.19 23.73
CA ASP A 1073 -5.16 -54.39 24.42
C ASP A 1073 -5.36 -53.01 23.77
N TYR A 1074 -4.28 -52.42 23.25
CA TYR A 1074 -4.34 -51.22 22.41
C TYR A 1074 -5.16 -51.42 21.14
N LEU A 1075 -4.85 -52.46 20.35
CA LEU A 1075 -5.52 -52.76 19.08
C LEU A 1075 -7.00 -53.14 19.29
N ARG A 1076 -7.36 -53.75 20.43
CA ARG A 1076 -8.76 -54.00 20.80
C ARG A 1076 -9.54 -52.70 21.09
N CYS A 1077 -8.87 -51.69 21.67
CA CYS A 1077 -9.46 -50.37 21.84
C CYS A 1077 -9.63 -49.66 20.49
N VAL A 1078 -8.62 -49.75 19.61
CA VAL A 1078 -8.68 -49.26 18.23
C VAL A 1078 -9.83 -49.90 17.45
N LYS A 1079 -10.01 -51.22 17.55
CA LYS A 1079 -11.13 -51.94 16.93
C LYS A 1079 -12.50 -51.42 17.39
N GLY A 1080 -12.62 -51.08 18.68
CA GLY A 1080 -13.83 -50.46 19.21
C GLY A 1080 -14.10 -49.05 18.69
N VAL A 1081 -13.06 -48.28 18.34
CA VAL A 1081 -13.20 -46.98 17.66
C VAL A 1081 -13.62 -47.19 16.21
N ASP A 1082 -12.96 -48.12 15.50
CA ASP A 1082 -13.23 -48.42 14.09
C ASP A 1082 -14.67 -48.91 13.85
N ASP A 1083 -15.17 -49.85 14.65
CA ASP A 1083 -16.55 -50.33 14.48
C ASP A 1083 -17.58 -49.21 14.75
N ASN A 1084 -17.28 -48.28 15.66
CA ASN A 1084 -18.12 -47.10 15.88
C ASN A 1084 -18.00 -46.05 14.75
N MET A 1085 -16.85 -45.96 14.09
CA MET A 1085 -16.71 -45.24 12.82
C MET A 1085 -17.65 -45.83 11.77
N GLY A 1086 -17.68 -47.16 11.61
CA GLY A 1086 -18.62 -47.84 10.71
C GLY A 1086 -20.08 -47.51 11.02
N ARG A 1087 -20.48 -47.52 12.30
CA ARG A 1087 -21.84 -47.11 12.74
C ARG A 1087 -22.18 -45.67 12.35
N LEU A 1088 -21.26 -44.73 12.59
CA LEU A 1088 -21.48 -43.32 12.27
C LEU A 1088 -21.53 -43.07 10.76
N MET A 1089 -20.62 -43.66 9.99
CA MET A 1089 -20.61 -43.56 8.52
C MET A 1089 -21.88 -44.13 7.91
N LYS A 1090 -22.37 -45.27 8.43
CA LYS A 1090 -23.66 -45.85 8.06
C LYS A 1090 -24.80 -44.87 8.33
N TYR A 1091 -24.87 -44.29 9.52
CA TYR A 1091 -25.91 -43.30 9.84
C TYR A 1091 -25.87 -42.08 8.91
N LEU A 1092 -24.68 -41.51 8.65
CA LEU A 1092 -24.53 -40.37 7.74
C LEU A 1092 -25.00 -40.70 6.33
N LYS A 1093 -24.73 -41.93 5.85
CA LYS A 1093 -25.17 -42.41 4.54
C LYS A 1093 -26.68 -42.61 4.47
N GLU A 1094 -27.26 -43.27 5.47
CA GLU A 1094 -28.71 -43.56 5.53
C GLU A 1094 -29.58 -42.30 5.69
N ASN A 1095 -28.98 -41.18 6.10
CA ASN A 1095 -29.67 -39.90 6.31
C ASN A 1095 -29.24 -38.81 5.31
N ASP A 1096 -28.61 -39.17 4.18
CA ASP A 1096 -28.18 -38.24 3.13
C ASP A 1096 -27.27 -37.09 3.62
N LEU A 1097 -26.50 -37.33 4.69
CA LEU A 1097 -25.55 -36.36 5.24
C LEU A 1097 -24.13 -36.60 4.72
N LEU A 1098 -23.81 -37.82 4.31
CA LEU A 1098 -22.44 -38.25 4.02
C LEU A 1098 -21.75 -37.36 2.97
N ASP A 1099 -22.36 -37.14 1.80
CA ASP A 1099 -21.70 -36.43 0.70
C ASP A 1099 -21.52 -34.93 0.97
N ASN A 1100 -22.45 -34.31 1.68
CA ASN A 1100 -22.36 -32.90 2.11
C ASN A 1100 -21.64 -32.73 3.46
N THR A 1101 -20.84 -33.70 3.91
CA THR A 1101 -20.07 -33.59 5.16
C THR A 1101 -18.59 -33.74 4.88
N VAL A 1102 -17.81 -32.72 5.27
CA VAL A 1102 -16.36 -32.85 5.42
C VAL A 1102 -16.11 -33.69 6.66
N ILE A 1103 -15.51 -34.87 6.48
CA ILE A 1103 -15.15 -35.78 7.57
C ILE A 1103 -13.64 -35.73 7.74
N ILE A 1104 -13.19 -35.32 8.92
CA ILE A 1104 -11.78 -35.21 9.30
C ILE A 1104 -11.54 -36.20 10.43
N TYR A 1105 -10.67 -37.18 10.22
CA TYR A 1105 -10.28 -38.15 11.25
C TYR A 1105 -8.81 -37.94 11.64
N THR A 1106 -8.53 -37.87 12.94
CA THR A 1106 -7.17 -37.67 13.46
C THR A 1106 -6.98 -38.26 14.86
N GLY A 1107 -5.74 -38.28 15.34
CA GLY A 1107 -5.39 -38.48 16.75
C GLY A 1107 -5.15 -37.13 17.42
N ASP A 1108 -5.08 -37.05 18.75
CA ASP A 1108 -4.53 -35.83 19.39
C ASP A 1108 -3.00 -35.82 19.37
N GLN A 1109 -2.36 -36.99 19.31
CA GLN A 1109 -0.92 -37.16 19.15
C GLN A 1109 -0.62 -38.57 18.61
N GLY A 1110 0.65 -38.86 18.35
CA GLY A 1110 1.12 -40.23 18.16
C GLY A 1110 1.30 -40.98 19.48
N MET A 1111 1.76 -42.22 19.38
CA MET A 1111 2.01 -43.13 20.50
C MET A 1111 3.06 -44.16 20.09
N MET A 1112 4.04 -44.38 20.97
CA MET A 1112 4.99 -45.49 20.84
C MET A 1112 4.28 -46.81 21.15
N LEU A 1113 4.41 -47.76 20.23
CA LEU A 1113 3.91 -49.11 20.34
C LEU A 1113 5.08 -50.11 20.50
N GLY A 1114 6.02 -49.80 21.37
CA GLY A 1114 7.20 -50.61 21.65
C GLY A 1114 8.45 -50.26 20.84
N GLU A 1115 8.35 -49.35 19.86
CA GLU A 1115 9.53 -48.80 19.19
C GLU A 1115 10.50 -48.21 20.22
N HIS A 1116 11.80 -48.50 20.03
CA HIS A 1116 12.87 -48.09 20.95
C HIS A 1116 12.71 -48.57 22.40
N ASP A 1117 11.95 -49.65 22.62
CA ASP A 1117 11.55 -50.08 23.96
C ASP A 1117 10.77 -49.00 24.72
N TYR A 1118 10.01 -48.15 24.02
CA TYR A 1118 9.15 -47.15 24.65
C TYR A 1118 7.66 -47.48 24.50
N MET A 1119 6.90 -47.13 25.53
CA MET A 1119 5.45 -46.98 25.43
C MET A 1119 5.03 -45.63 26.04
N ASP A 1120 5.05 -44.62 25.19
CA ASP A 1120 4.87 -43.23 25.58
C ASP A 1120 4.47 -42.41 24.37
N LYS A 1121 3.92 -41.24 24.64
CA LYS A 1121 3.64 -40.20 23.65
C LYS A 1121 4.58 -39.02 23.76
N ARG A 1122 5.32 -38.84 24.86
CA ARG A 1122 6.00 -37.58 25.21
C ARG A 1122 7.26 -37.25 24.40
N TRP A 1123 7.74 -38.19 23.58
CA TRP A 1123 8.96 -38.04 22.81
C TRP A 1123 8.73 -37.25 21.51
N MET A 1124 9.80 -36.59 21.02
CA MET A 1124 9.84 -35.99 19.67
C MET A 1124 10.24 -37.02 18.58
N TYR A 1125 10.33 -38.30 18.93
CA TYR A 1125 10.47 -39.39 17.95
C TYR A 1125 9.20 -39.53 17.09
N GLU A 1126 9.35 -40.03 15.87
CA GLU A 1126 8.34 -40.03 14.80
C GLU A 1126 7.03 -40.69 15.26
N GLU A 1127 7.10 -41.80 15.98
CA GLU A 1127 5.94 -42.56 16.47
C GLU A 1127 5.06 -41.76 17.43
N ALA A 1128 5.68 -40.91 18.24
CA ALA A 1128 5.05 -40.14 19.30
C ALA A 1128 4.54 -38.78 18.81
N MET A 1129 5.29 -38.13 17.90
CA MET A 1129 4.95 -36.81 17.38
C MET A 1129 4.02 -36.85 16.15
N ARG A 1130 4.07 -37.91 15.34
CA ARG A 1130 3.29 -38.01 14.09
C ARG A 1130 1.84 -38.42 14.37
N MET A 1131 0.90 -37.62 13.87
CA MET A 1131 -0.54 -37.84 14.00
C MET A 1131 -1.11 -38.48 12.72
N PRO A 1132 -2.14 -39.33 12.82
CA PRO A 1132 -2.94 -39.66 11.65
C PRO A 1132 -3.80 -38.45 11.23
N LEU A 1133 -4.02 -38.29 9.94
CA LEU A 1133 -4.97 -37.35 9.37
C LEU A 1133 -5.53 -37.90 8.06
N ILE A 1134 -6.83 -38.18 8.08
CA ILE A 1134 -7.60 -38.66 6.92
C ILE A 1134 -8.76 -37.69 6.72
N ILE A 1135 -8.93 -37.18 5.51
CA ILE A 1135 -9.99 -36.22 5.19
C ILE A 1135 -10.80 -36.70 3.98
N ARG A 1136 -12.11 -36.74 4.12
CA ARG A 1136 -13.05 -37.09 3.06
C ARG A 1136 -14.00 -35.94 2.77
N PHE A 1137 -13.99 -35.47 1.54
CA PHE A 1137 -14.97 -34.53 1.00
C PHE A 1137 -15.03 -34.64 -0.53
N PRO A 1138 -15.99 -35.40 -1.11
CA PRO A 1138 -16.02 -35.74 -2.53
C PRO A 1138 -15.97 -34.54 -3.49
N ASP A 1139 -16.50 -33.38 -3.08
CA ASP A 1139 -16.52 -32.18 -3.92
C ASP A 1139 -15.13 -31.57 -4.17
N LYS A 1140 -14.18 -31.76 -3.24
CA LYS A 1140 -12.84 -31.15 -3.33
C LYS A 1140 -11.71 -32.18 -3.36
N ILE A 1141 -11.94 -33.38 -2.85
CA ILE A 1141 -10.90 -34.39 -2.63
C ILE A 1141 -11.09 -35.54 -3.61
N LYS A 1142 -10.01 -35.88 -4.32
CA LYS A 1142 -9.93 -37.10 -5.11
C LYS A 1142 -9.84 -38.30 -4.18
N ALA A 1143 -10.78 -39.24 -4.26
CA ALA A 1143 -10.75 -40.49 -3.50
C ALA A 1143 -9.44 -41.27 -3.73
N GLY A 1144 -8.89 -41.84 -2.65
CA GLY A 1144 -7.66 -42.62 -2.62
C GLY A 1144 -6.39 -41.80 -2.87
N SER A 1145 -6.43 -40.48 -2.62
CA SER A 1145 -5.26 -39.61 -2.81
C SER A 1145 -4.39 -39.52 -1.56
N GLU A 1146 -3.11 -39.20 -1.77
CA GLU A 1146 -2.14 -39.02 -0.68
C GLU A 1146 -1.51 -37.63 -0.75
N CYS A 1147 -1.18 -37.08 0.42
CA CYS A 1147 -0.51 -35.79 0.55
C CYS A 1147 0.67 -35.88 1.52
N ASP A 1148 1.83 -35.35 1.11
CA ASP A 1148 3.06 -35.34 1.88
C ASP A 1148 3.41 -33.96 2.47
N TRP A 1149 2.48 -33.00 2.43
CA TRP A 1149 2.73 -31.64 2.93
C TRP A 1149 3.05 -31.65 4.42
N MET A 1150 3.96 -30.76 4.84
CA MET A 1150 4.25 -30.53 6.25
C MET A 1150 3.07 -29.82 6.92
N VAL A 1151 2.27 -30.54 7.69
CA VAL A 1151 1.10 -30.03 8.43
C VAL A 1151 1.33 -30.21 9.93
N ASN A 1152 0.84 -29.28 10.75
CA ASN A 1152 0.76 -29.50 12.18
C ASN A 1152 -0.60 -29.12 12.76
N ASN A 1153 -0.85 -29.54 14.00
CA ASN A 1153 -2.15 -29.43 14.63
C ASN A 1153 -2.70 -27.99 14.82
N THR A 1154 -1.88 -26.94 14.64
CA THR A 1154 -2.39 -25.54 14.63
C THR A 1154 -3.09 -25.19 13.32
N ASP A 1155 -2.83 -25.93 12.24
CA ASP A 1155 -3.38 -25.70 10.90
C ASP A 1155 -4.83 -26.20 10.74
N PHE A 1156 -5.31 -27.01 11.68
CA PHE A 1156 -6.61 -27.68 11.58
C PHE A 1156 -7.77 -26.69 11.69
N ALA A 1157 -7.74 -25.77 12.66
CA ALA A 1157 -8.78 -24.74 12.82
C ALA A 1157 -8.90 -23.83 11.58
N PRO A 1158 -7.80 -23.22 11.08
CA PRO A 1158 -7.81 -22.47 9.82
C PRO A 1158 -8.41 -23.24 8.63
N THR A 1159 -8.05 -24.51 8.48
CA THR A 1159 -8.53 -25.35 7.38
C THR A 1159 -10.04 -25.60 7.49
N MET A 1160 -10.53 -25.92 8.68
CA MET A 1160 -11.97 -26.10 8.92
C MET A 1160 -12.75 -24.81 8.66
N LEU A 1161 -12.23 -23.65 9.09
CA LEU A 1161 -12.86 -22.36 8.82
C LEU A 1161 -12.93 -22.08 7.31
N GLU A 1162 -11.86 -22.32 6.56
CA GLU A 1162 -11.89 -22.13 5.11
C GLU A 1162 -12.89 -23.07 4.42
N LEU A 1163 -12.95 -24.35 4.82
CA LEU A 1163 -13.96 -25.30 4.34
C LEU A 1163 -15.40 -24.89 4.68
N ALA A 1164 -15.58 -24.15 5.78
CA ALA A 1164 -16.86 -23.57 6.18
C ALA A 1164 -17.23 -22.29 5.40
N GLY A 1165 -16.33 -21.79 4.55
CA GLY A 1165 -16.47 -20.49 3.87
C GLY A 1165 -16.21 -19.30 4.80
N VAL A 1166 -15.37 -19.49 5.82
CA VAL A 1166 -15.04 -18.49 6.85
C VAL A 1166 -13.57 -18.09 6.72
N LYS A 1167 -13.31 -16.78 6.71
CA LYS A 1167 -11.94 -16.26 6.71
C LYS A 1167 -11.28 -16.55 8.05
N LYS A 1168 -10.05 -17.10 8.03
CA LYS A 1168 -9.23 -17.32 9.21
C LYS A 1168 -8.98 -15.97 9.94
N PRO A 1169 -9.23 -15.86 11.26
CA PRO A 1169 -8.84 -14.70 12.06
C PRO A 1169 -7.32 -14.57 12.26
N ASP A 1170 -6.83 -13.34 12.40
CA ASP A 1170 -5.38 -13.04 12.50
C ASP A 1170 -4.71 -13.62 13.75
N TYR A 1171 -5.48 -13.81 14.83
CA TYR A 1171 -4.97 -14.40 16.06
C TYR A 1171 -4.66 -15.90 15.93
N MET A 1172 -5.10 -16.59 14.86
CA MET A 1172 -4.72 -17.99 14.60
C MET A 1172 -3.37 -18.03 13.87
N GLN A 1173 -2.37 -18.68 14.46
CA GLN A 1173 -1.02 -18.81 13.90
C GLN A 1173 -0.91 -19.91 12.83
N GLY A 1174 -1.83 -20.88 12.83
CA GLY A 1174 -1.89 -21.90 11.80
C GLY A 1174 -2.27 -21.35 10.42
N SER A 1175 -2.02 -22.17 9.40
CA SER A 1175 -2.35 -21.88 8.01
C SER A 1175 -3.27 -22.96 7.45
N SER A 1176 -4.21 -22.56 6.59
CA SER A 1176 -5.10 -23.53 5.95
C SER A 1176 -4.38 -24.32 4.87
N PHE A 1177 -4.64 -25.64 4.82
CA PHE A 1177 -4.13 -26.54 3.77
C PHE A 1177 -5.25 -27.03 2.82
N VAL A 1178 -6.36 -26.30 2.66
CA VAL A 1178 -7.41 -26.65 1.68
C VAL A 1178 -6.86 -26.85 0.27
N ARG A 1179 -5.84 -26.08 -0.12
CA ARG A 1179 -5.14 -26.26 -1.40
C ARG A 1179 -4.56 -27.66 -1.59
N ALA A 1180 -4.08 -28.28 -0.51
CA ALA A 1180 -3.58 -29.66 -0.55
C ALA A 1180 -4.72 -30.64 -0.85
N LEU A 1181 -5.90 -30.43 -0.24
CA LEU A 1181 -7.10 -31.22 -0.47
C LEU A 1181 -7.56 -31.19 -1.94
N GLU A 1182 -7.37 -30.05 -2.60
CA GLU A 1182 -7.66 -29.83 -4.03
C GLU A 1182 -6.58 -30.37 -4.98
N GLY A 1183 -5.57 -31.09 -4.46
CA GLY A 1183 -4.47 -31.66 -5.25
C GLY A 1183 -3.50 -30.62 -5.83
N LYS A 1184 -3.43 -29.41 -5.26
CA LYS A 1184 -2.50 -28.37 -5.71
C LYS A 1184 -1.08 -28.64 -5.22
N LYS A 1185 -0.08 -28.08 -5.90
CA LYS A 1185 1.33 -28.16 -5.50
C LYS A 1185 1.64 -27.26 -4.30
N GLU A 1186 2.60 -27.69 -3.49
CA GLU A 1186 3.14 -26.93 -2.35
C GLU A 1186 3.75 -25.60 -2.85
N THR A 1187 3.45 -24.49 -2.18
CA THR A 1187 4.00 -23.18 -2.56
C THR A 1187 5.33 -22.89 -1.85
N SER A 1188 6.08 -21.90 -2.31
CA SER A 1188 7.28 -21.41 -1.62
C SER A 1188 6.96 -20.85 -0.22
N LYS A 1189 5.74 -20.33 -0.04
CA LYS A 1189 5.24 -19.78 1.23
C LYS A 1189 4.78 -20.85 2.24
N TRP A 1190 4.64 -22.12 1.85
CA TRP A 1190 4.25 -23.19 2.77
C TRP A 1190 5.42 -23.60 3.68
N LYS A 1191 5.11 -23.97 4.93
CA LYS A 1191 6.11 -24.30 5.95
C LYS A 1191 6.97 -25.49 5.54
N LYS A 1192 8.29 -25.38 5.71
CA LYS A 1192 9.27 -26.44 5.38
C LYS A 1192 9.63 -27.33 6.58
N GLY A 1193 9.23 -26.93 7.78
CA GLY A 1193 9.42 -27.67 9.01
C GLY A 1193 8.33 -27.36 10.03
N THR A 1194 8.25 -28.19 11.06
CA THR A 1194 7.35 -28.03 12.20
C THR A 1194 8.14 -27.94 13.50
N TYR A 1195 7.70 -27.06 14.39
CA TYR A 1195 8.27 -26.89 15.72
C TYR A 1195 7.57 -27.80 16.73
N TYR A 1196 8.34 -28.41 17.61
CA TYR A 1196 7.85 -29.22 18.72
C TYR A 1196 8.43 -28.74 20.04
N ARG A 1197 7.63 -28.75 21.10
CA ARG A 1197 8.12 -28.53 22.46
C ARG A 1197 7.35 -29.33 23.50
N TYR A 1198 8.10 -29.88 24.43
CA TYR A 1198 7.64 -30.56 25.62
C TYR A 1198 8.25 -29.87 26.85
N TRP A 1199 7.40 -29.19 27.63
CA TRP A 1199 7.83 -28.29 28.71
C TRP A 1199 8.20 -29.01 30.00
N MET A 1200 7.59 -30.16 30.27
CA MET A 1200 7.69 -30.85 31.56
C MET A 1200 9.00 -31.63 31.67
N HIS A 1201 9.59 -31.70 32.85
CA HIS A 1201 10.83 -32.46 33.08
C HIS A 1201 10.63 -33.60 34.07
N MET A 1202 11.07 -34.81 33.71
CA MET A 1202 11.09 -35.98 34.56
C MET A 1202 9.73 -36.24 35.27
N ALA A 1203 8.64 -36.05 34.53
CA ALA A 1203 7.29 -35.98 35.08
C ALA A 1203 6.50 -37.30 34.97
N HIS A 1204 5.45 -37.41 35.80
CA HIS A 1204 4.39 -38.42 35.81
C HIS A 1204 4.88 -39.87 35.87
N SER A 1205 6.05 -40.10 36.50
CA SER A 1205 6.75 -41.39 36.51
C SER A 1205 7.14 -41.94 35.13
N HIS A 1206 6.87 -41.20 34.05
CA HIS A 1206 7.38 -41.48 32.71
C HIS A 1206 8.82 -41.01 32.55
N ASN A 1207 9.22 -39.98 33.30
CA ASN A 1207 10.60 -39.51 33.41
C ASN A 1207 11.25 -39.13 32.07
N ASN A 1208 10.52 -38.52 31.14
CA ASN A 1208 11.12 -37.99 29.92
C ASN A 1208 11.82 -36.65 30.25
N PRO A 1209 13.03 -36.41 29.73
CA PRO A 1209 13.65 -35.10 29.82
C PRO A 1209 12.88 -34.08 28.98
N ALA A 1210 12.81 -32.86 29.49
CA ALA A 1210 12.21 -31.73 28.79
C ALA A 1210 13.00 -31.37 27.52
N HIS A 1211 12.30 -31.07 26.43
CA HIS A 1211 12.93 -30.90 25.12
C HIS A 1211 12.12 -30.04 24.16
N PHE A 1212 12.79 -29.52 23.13
CA PHE A 1212 12.15 -28.92 21.97
C PHE A 1212 12.98 -29.19 20.72
N GLY A 1213 12.41 -28.96 19.55
CA GLY A 1213 13.13 -29.19 18.31
C GLY A 1213 12.36 -28.82 17.06
N ILE A 1214 12.99 -29.08 15.91
CA ILE A 1214 12.41 -28.86 14.59
C ILE A 1214 12.48 -30.15 13.79
N ARG A 1215 11.40 -30.47 13.07
CA ARG A 1215 11.31 -31.59 12.13
C ARG A 1215 10.97 -31.07 10.73
N THR A 1216 11.79 -31.40 9.75
CA THR A 1216 11.57 -31.14 8.31
C THR A 1216 11.24 -32.46 7.60
N LYS A 1217 10.99 -32.44 6.28
CA LYS A 1217 10.80 -33.71 5.52
C LYS A 1217 12.02 -34.64 5.58
N LYS A 1218 13.23 -34.10 5.81
CA LYS A 1218 14.50 -34.83 5.71
C LYS A 1218 15.25 -34.97 7.03
N TYR A 1219 15.18 -33.95 7.88
CA TYR A 1219 16.00 -33.86 9.09
C TYR A 1219 15.17 -33.57 10.32
N LYS A 1220 15.64 -34.08 11.46
CA LYS A 1220 15.12 -33.74 12.78
C LYS A 1220 16.25 -33.35 13.72
N LEU A 1221 16.03 -32.27 14.46
CA LEU A 1221 16.94 -31.78 15.48
C LEU A 1221 16.17 -31.64 16.80
N ILE A 1222 16.66 -32.29 17.84
CA ILE A 1222 16.07 -32.31 19.18
C ILE A 1222 17.09 -31.72 20.15
N PHE A 1223 16.64 -30.81 21.01
CA PHE A 1223 17.42 -30.29 22.11
C PHE A 1223 16.79 -30.70 23.44
N PHE A 1224 17.54 -31.48 24.21
CA PHE A 1224 17.20 -31.80 25.58
C PHE A 1224 17.88 -30.79 26.50
N TYR A 1225 17.08 -29.91 27.10
CA TYR A 1225 17.59 -28.85 27.99
C TYR A 1225 17.63 -29.28 29.46
N GLY A 1226 17.16 -30.49 29.78
CA GLY A 1226 17.56 -31.21 30.98
C GLY A 1226 17.08 -30.67 32.32
N CYS A 1227 16.13 -29.72 32.36
CA CYS A 1227 15.55 -29.20 33.59
C CYS A 1227 14.07 -28.83 33.44
N ASP A 1228 13.36 -28.64 34.56
CA ASP A 1228 11.97 -28.16 34.53
C ASP A 1228 11.90 -26.65 34.25
N PHE A 1229 10.96 -26.24 33.41
CA PHE A 1229 10.78 -24.83 33.03
C PHE A 1229 10.42 -23.93 34.23
N SER A 1230 9.83 -24.47 35.31
CA SER A 1230 9.52 -23.70 36.52
C SER A 1230 10.76 -23.27 37.30
N ASN A 1231 11.86 -24.04 37.21
CA ASN A 1231 13.11 -23.77 37.93
C ASN A 1231 13.89 -22.58 37.35
N VAL A 1232 13.56 -22.13 36.13
CA VAL A 1232 14.26 -21.06 35.40
C VAL A 1232 13.60 -19.68 35.61
N HIS A 1233 12.39 -19.61 36.18
CA HIS A 1233 11.58 -18.37 36.26
C HIS A 1233 11.10 -18.00 37.67
N GLY A 1234 11.77 -18.44 38.74
CA GLY A 1234 11.46 -18.02 40.11
C GLY A 1234 10.03 -18.35 40.58
N GLY A 1235 9.38 -19.33 39.94
CA GLY A 1235 7.98 -19.69 40.20
C GLY A 1235 7.82 -20.49 41.49
N LYS A 1236 6.98 -19.96 42.41
CA LYS A 1236 6.50 -20.64 43.62
C LYS A 1236 5.99 -22.06 43.30
N GLU A 1237 6.37 -23.03 44.15
CA GLU A 1237 5.87 -24.41 44.26
C GLU A 1237 4.75 -24.81 43.28
N VAL A 1238 5.09 -25.13 42.03
CA VAL A 1238 4.15 -25.80 41.13
C VAL A 1238 4.19 -27.31 41.42
N THR A 1239 3.39 -27.67 42.42
CA THR A 1239 2.66 -28.94 42.58
C THR A 1239 3.41 -30.17 43.11
N LYS A 1240 3.05 -30.45 44.36
CA LYS A 1240 3.33 -31.61 45.22
C LYS A 1240 2.49 -32.86 44.88
N TYR A 1241 2.28 -33.18 43.60
CA TYR A 1241 1.42 -34.31 43.20
C TYR A 1241 2.09 -35.28 42.22
N GLY A 1242 2.18 -36.56 42.62
CA GLY A 1242 2.18 -37.71 41.71
C GLY A 1242 3.45 -38.00 40.92
N GLY A 1243 4.53 -38.43 41.59
CA GLY A 1243 5.66 -39.12 40.94
C GLY A 1243 6.53 -38.27 40.00
N ASN A 1244 6.43 -36.95 40.07
CA ASN A 1244 7.30 -36.03 39.33
C ASN A 1244 8.65 -35.87 40.02
N ARG A 1245 9.74 -35.81 39.25
CA ARG A 1245 11.11 -35.61 39.74
C ARG A 1245 11.72 -34.30 39.23
N TYR A 1246 10.99 -33.19 39.39
CA TYR A 1246 11.40 -31.87 38.88
C TYR A 1246 12.73 -31.34 39.44
N TRP A 1247 13.22 -31.91 40.54
CA TRP A 1247 14.51 -31.59 41.16
C TRP A 1247 15.69 -32.39 40.56
N VAL A 1248 15.41 -33.41 39.74
CA VAL A 1248 16.45 -34.17 39.05
C VAL A 1248 16.68 -33.50 37.72
N ASN A 1249 17.87 -32.98 37.48
CA ASN A 1249 18.29 -32.49 36.17
C ASN A 1249 18.98 -33.63 35.40
N THR A 1250 18.78 -33.66 34.08
CA THR A 1250 19.57 -34.51 33.17
C THR A 1250 20.62 -33.66 32.44
N PRO A 1251 21.68 -34.28 31.88
CA PRO A 1251 22.61 -33.56 31.02
C PRO A 1251 21.89 -32.85 29.86
N VAL A 1252 22.46 -31.74 29.42
CA VAL A 1252 22.00 -31.03 28.22
C VAL A 1252 22.66 -31.67 27.00
N ALA A 1253 21.88 -31.98 25.97
CA ALA A 1253 22.41 -32.56 24.75
C ALA A 1253 21.51 -32.28 23.53
N TRP A 1254 22.13 -32.40 22.36
CA TRP A 1254 21.43 -32.42 21.08
C TRP A 1254 21.30 -33.85 20.58
N GLU A 1255 20.20 -34.11 19.88
CA GLU A 1255 20.04 -35.26 19.00
C GLU A 1255 19.74 -34.79 17.57
N PHE A 1256 20.39 -35.35 16.55
CA PHE A 1256 20.19 -35.01 15.14
C PHE A 1256 19.99 -36.28 14.30
N TYR A 1257 18.92 -36.32 13.52
CA TYR A 1257 18.57 -37.48 12.70
C TYR A 1257 18.36 -37.09 11.24
N ASP A 1258 19.03 -37.81 10.34
CA ASP A 1258 18.77 -37.81 8.90
C ASP A 1258 17.68 -38.86 8.62
N LEU A 1259 16.43 -38.42 8.48
CA LEU A 1259 15.27 -39.30 8.33
C LEU A 1259 15.20 -40.02 6.97
N GLU A 1260 16.03 -39.63 5.99
CA GLU A 1260 16.15 -40.37 4.73
C GLU A 1260 17.05 -41.60 4.89
N LYS A 1261 18.15 -41.47 5.65
CA LYS A 1261 19.10 -42.57 5.91
C LYS A 1261 18.77 -43.38 7.14
N ASP A 1262 18.18 -42.74 8.14
CA ASP A 1262 17.81 -43.29 9.44
C ASP A 1262 16.34 -42.96 9.77
N PRO A 1263 15.38 -43.52 9.00
CA PRO A 1263 13.95 -43.29 9.25
C PRO A 1263 13.46 -43.89 10.57
N ARG A 1264 14.31 -44.66 11.27
CA ARG A 1264 14.04 -45.31 12.54
C ARG A 1264 14.78 -44.66 13.71
N GLU A 1265 15.50 -43.58 13.49
CA GLU A 1265 16.11 -42.75 14.55
C GLU A 1265 17.06 -43.54 15.48
N MET A 1266 17.84 -44.43 14.88
CA MET A 1266 18.79 -45.30 15.57
C MET A 1266 20.21 -44.73 15.63
N ASN A 1267 20.52 -43.66 14.90
CA ASN A 1267 21.84 -43.07 14.79
C ASN A 1267 21.79 -41.53 14.83
N ASN A 1268 22.09 -41.00 16.02
CA ASN A 1268 22.21 -39.58 16.36
C ASN A 1268 23.56 -38.96 15.91
#